data_AF-A0A1Y3EN14-F1
#
_entry.id   AF-A0A1Y3EN14-F1
#
_cell.length_a   1.000
_cell.length_b   1.000
_cell.length_c   1.000
_cell.angle_alpha   90.00
_cell.angle_beta   90.00
_cell.angle_gamma   90.00
#
_symmetry.space_group_name_H-M   'P 1'
#
loop_
_entity.id
_entity.type
_entity.pdbx_description
1 polymer ?
#
loop_
_entity_poly.entity_id
_entity_poly.type
_entity_poly.pdbx_seq_one_letter_code
_entity_poly.pdbx_strand_id
1 'polypeptide(L)'
;MVSPQTSLESASTHTVKTEFGSKDESSVLIKEQPCDGLVNTASSQIGFTTEQPVSVRPTNDISAIIKPSEENCLQPVNGSEMNLTSVNLEMSNAKKRWVTAFRRICEQLGPKESFLESSPKTYDFYTSIDAMPNIALLKKKSVPLVSELTMATKRAQAGLASAACTTFGNEELKMRVYRKTLQALIYPISVSTPHNFQVWTATSPTYCYECEGLLWGLARQGLRCSECGVKCHEKCKDLLSADCLQRAAEKSSKHSGSGDRAQSIISAMKDRMKIQERNKAEVFEYIRRVFDVDKKMHHEAMKQVKQCILEGTAKWSAKIAITVICAQGLSAKDKTGKSDPYVTVQVGKVKKRTRTIHQELNPFWSEKFYFECHNSTDRVKVRVWDEDNDLKSKLRQKLTRESDDFLGQTIIEVRTLSGEMDVWYNLEKRTDKSAVSGAIRLQINVEIKGEEKVAPYHDQYTCLHEHIFNYYCSKEMGQLKLPDARGDESWKVYFDETGQEIVDEFAMRYGIESIYQAMIHFACLCTKYMCQGVPAVISTLLANINAYYAHTTATSAVSASDRFAASNFGKDRFVKLLDQLHNSLRIDISMYRNNFPASNAGKLQDLKSTVDLLTSITFFRMKVLELTSPPRASTVVRECATACIKSTYQFLFENCYELFQREFEGNQALTTNPELVGPSTDSVEFWHKMIALMISVIEEDRNIYTPVLNQFPQELNIGQLSAATMWSQYTIDLKLALEEHSEQRKCKSSDYMNLYFKVKWFYNNYVADIPPYKGTIPEFPVWFIPFYPQSSEHTLFSNSVVDVFTQLNQGLDVLRKMDCPDPDVYGDMMKRFSKTVNKVLLAYADMVQKDFSRYVGNEKLACILMNNVQQLRVQLEKMYESMGGAMLDQDAQQVLKGLQSKLNNVLESLTHVFAASLESNIYDSTVKLGNLLMRVKGGGQVQKSQVTAEADLILEPLMDLLDVSLTQYAQQCEKTVLKKLLKELWRITISCMEKLVVLPVFPDRNLLKQLPNAKIGDMSKLLSNHLKEVKNISSVKEVMDLARESDRSLTPKQCTVLDASLDTVKSYFHAGGSGLKKSFLEKSAEYQSLKYALSLYTQTTDQLIKTFIALQKEQDSPSQEEPVVHIVGPNQADKKRKFATKTKTNNWAPKFNEVFYFILGNEDELENYELIFQAKDYCFAREDRLIGVGVLQLRSFAEHGSCACWVQLGRRQYIDDTGLILLRILSQRHYDEIAKQFVKLKTESRYESELHTTGSSFQLDKLSANSTAG
;
A
#
# COMPACT_ATOMS: atom_id res chain seq x y z
N MET A 1 -29.37 2.30 41.22
CA MET A 1 -29.47 3.25 42.36
C MET A 1 -28.15 3.96 42.51
N VAL A 2 -28.17 5.23 42.92
CA VAL A 2 -27.06 6.01 43.53
C VAL A 2 -25.71 6.05 42.77
N SER A 3 -25.45 7.20 42.16
CA SER A 3 -24.08 7.71 41.93
C SER A 3 -23.56 8.40 43.21
N PRO A 4 -22.25 8.58 43.34
CA PRO A 4 -21.72 9.88 43.77
C PRO A 4 -20.54 10.38 42.92
N GLN A 5 -20.24 11.68 43.04
CA GLN A 5 -19.10 12.36 42.41
C GLN A 5 -18.05 12.77 43.45
N THR A 6 -16.97 13.44 43.00
CA THR A 6 -16.04 14.31 43.77
C THR A 6 -15.11 13.68 44.83
N SER A 7 -13.85 14.10 45.01
CA SER A 7 -12.91 14.91 44.19
C SER A 7 -11.52 15.00 44.87
N LEU A 8 -10.46 15.36 44.11
CA LEU A 8 -9.06 15.64 44.56
C LEU A 8 -8.30 14.40 45.09
N GLU A 9 -6.99 14.20 44.92
CA GLU A 9 -5.88 14.79 44.14
C GLU A 9 -4.90 13.60 43.85
N SER A 10 -3.98 13.58 42.88
CA SER A 10 -3.09 14.61 42.34
C SER A 10 -2.74 14.34 40.85
N ALA A 11 -1.99 15.25 40.20
CA ALA A 11 -1.81 15.25 38.74
C ALA A 11 -0.38 14.95 38.26
N SER A 12 -0.28 14.38 37.06
CA SER A 12 0.90 14.47 36.19
C SER A 12 0.45 14.76 34.75
N THR A 13 0.69 15.98 34.27
CA THR A 13 0.13 16.51 33.01
C THR A 13 1.22 16.88 32.01
N HIS A 14 1.09 16.43 30.76
CA HIS A 14 1.78 17.01 29.61
C HIS A 14 0.85 17.08 28.39
N THR A 15 0.09 18.17 28.27
CA THR A 15 -0.77 18.48 27.12
C THR A 15 -0.91 20.00 26.91
N VAL A 16 -0.17 20.55 25.96
CA VAL A 16 -0.40 21.85 25.29
C VAL A 16 0.41 21.84 23.98
N LYS A 17 -0.03 22.44 22.86
CA LYS A 17 -1.15 23.38 22.65
C LYS A 17 -2.03 23.00 21.46
N THR A 18 -3.33 23.26 21.61
CA THR A 18 -4.24 23.73 20.55
C THR A 18 -4.65 25.16 20.90
N GLU A 19 -4.90 26.01 19.89
CA GLU A 19 -5.85 27.16 19.84
C GLU A 19 -5.54 27.94 18.54
N PHE A 20 -6.51 28.24 17.66
CA PHE A 20 -7.67 29.16 17.74
C PHE A 20 -7.30 30.65 17.68
N GLY A 21 -8.02 31.41 16.84
CA GLY A 21 -7.93 32.86 16.72
C GLY A 21 -8.48 33.37 15.39
N SER A 22 -9.48 34.26 15.42
CA SER A 22 -10.09 34.89 14.24
C SER A 22 -10.38 36.39 14.49
N LYS A 23 -10.70 37.12 13.41
CA LYS A 23 -11.13 38.53 13.29
C LYS A 23 -10.06 39.60 12.96
N ASP A 24 -10.20 40.16 11.75
CA ASP A 24 -10.80 41.48 11.44
C ASP A 24 -10.50 42.76 12.27
N GLU A 25 -10.48 43.88 11.53
CA GLU A 25 -10.67 45.31 11.93
C GLU A 25 -9.57 46.03 12.76
N SER A 26 -9.41 47.37 12.70
CA SER A 26 -9.66 48.40 11.66
C SER A 26 -9.10 49.79 12.09
N SER A 27 -9.30 50.84 11.27
CA SER A 27 -8.98 52.28 11.52
C SER A 27 -7.47 52.65 11.52
N VAL A 28 -7.02 53.90 11.27
CA VAL A 28 -7.61 55.26 11.38
C VAL A 28 -7.35 56.05 10.05
N LEU A 29 -8.33 56.61 9.32
CA LEU A 29 -9.19 57.82 9.52
C LEU A 29 -8.52 59.16 9.08
N ILE A 30 -9.30 60.03 8.40
CA ILE A 30 -9.21 61.52 8.22
C ILE A 30 -9.03 62.09 6.77
N LYS A 31 -10.18 62.59 6.26
CA LYS A 31 -10.45 63.81 5.43
C LYS A 31 -10.14 63.97 3.90
N GLU A 32 -11.22 64.41 3.24
CA GLU A 32 -11.39 65.55 2.30
C GLU A 32 -11.30 65.43 0.75
N GLN A 33 -12.40 65.90 0.12
CA GLN A 33 -12.68 66.30 -1.27
C GLN A 33 -12.09 67.71 -1.58
N PRO A 34 -12.18 68.35 -2.79
CA PRO A 34 -13.00 68.10 -4.02
C PRO A 34 -12.18 67.68 -5.27
N CYS A 35 -12.70 67.17 -6.40
CA CYS A 35 -13.82 67.49 -7.33
C CYS A 35 -13.43 68.37 -8.55
N ASP A 36 -14.09 68.08 -9.69
CA ASP A 36 -14.10 68.77 -11.00
C ASP A 36 -12.79 68.77 -11.85
N GLY A 37 -12.82 68.78 -13.19
CA GLY A 37 -13.97 68.60 -14.11
C GLY A 37 -13.67 69.06 -15.56
N LEU A 38 -14.33 68.43 -16.55
CA LEU A 38 -14.33 68.75 -18.01
C LEU A 38 -12.98 68.57 -18.77
N VAL A 39 -12.85 68.17 -20.06
CA VAL A 39 -13.65 68.07 -21.32
C VAL A 39 -13.21 69.06 -22.41
N ASN A 40 -13.19 68.61 -23.69
CA ASN A 40 -12.96 69.35 -24.96
C ASN A 40 -11.49 69.80 -25.26
N THR A 41 -11.04 70.00 -26.52
CA THR A 41 -11.64 69.92 -27.89
C THR A 41 -10.50 69.58 -28.89
N ALA A 42 -10.67 68.80 -29.99
CA ALA A 42 -11.23 69.13 -31.33
C ALA A 42 -10.36 70.15 -32.14
N SER A 43 -10.31 70.21 -33.49
CA SER A 43 -11.24 69.78 -34.57
C SER A 43 -10.55 69.56 -35.95
N SER A 44 -11.37 69.19 -36.97
CA SER A 44 -11.32 69.60 -38.41
C SER A 44 -10.29 68.98 -39.39
N GLN A 45 -10.59 68.72 -40.68
CA GLN A 45 -11.85 68.80 -41.48
C GLN A 45 -11.80 67.95 -42.79
N ILE A 46 -12.98 67.43 -43.23
CA ILE A 46 -13.63 67.41 -44.58
C ILE A 46 -12.75 67.40 -45.88
N GLY A 47 -13.04 66.66 -46.98
CA GLY A 47 -14.26 65.90 -47.38
C GLY A 47 -14.18 65.10 -48.72
N PHE A 48 -15.34 64.92 -49.39
CA PHE A 48 -15.66 64.01 -50.54
C PHE A 48 -15.08 64.43 -51.93
N THR A 49 -14.93 63.60 -52.99
CA THR A 49 -16.00 62.98 -53.85
C THR A 49 -15.53 61.84 -54.81
N THR A 50 -16.51 61.24 -55.53
CA THR A 50 -16.64 60.00 -56.32
C THR A 50 -15.94 59.81 -57.70
N GLU A 51 -16.02 58.55 -58.20
CA GLU A 51 -16.20 58.06 -59.60
C GLU A 51 -15.06 57.39 -60.44
N GLN A 52 -15.48 56.62 -61.47
CA GLN A 52 -14.74 55.64 -62.32
C GLN A 52 -14.68 56.15 -63.83
N PRO A 53 -14.42 55.40 -64.97
CA PRO A 53 -14.20 53.94 -65.20
C PRO A 53 -13.30 53.42 -66.40
N VAL A 54 -12.98 52.10 -66.39
CA VAL A 54 -13.06 51.09 -67.52
C VAL A 54 -12.06 51.01 -68.75
N SER A 55 -11.31 49.87 -68.84
CA SER A 55 -11.01 49.02 -70.06
C SER A 55 -9.84 49.35 -71.06
N VAL A 56 -9.27 48.49 -71.97
CA VAL A 56 -9.22 46.99 -72.21
C VAL A 56 -8.22 46.54 -73.34
N ARG A 57 -7.50 45.38 -73.17
CA ARG A 57 -6.88 44.42 -74.18
C ARG A 57 -5.83 44.92 -75.23
N PRO A 58 -5.19 44.07 -76.11
CA PRO A 58 -5.28 42.60 -76.43
C PRO A 58 -3.91 41.81 -76.35
N THR A 59 -3.57 40.61 -76.91
CA THR A 59 -4.16 39.60 -77.86
C THR A 59 -3.56 38.16 -77.73
N ASN A 60 -4.24 37.17 -78.34
CA ASN A 60 -3.95 35.83 -78.94
C ASN A 60 -2.53 35.52 -79.56
N ASP A 61 -2.07 34.30 -79.95
CA ASP A 61 -2.59 32.89 -79.99
C ASP A 61 -1.48 31.79 -80.25
N ILE A 62 -1.89 30.50 -80.43
CA ILE A 62 -1.19 29.33 -81.10
C ILE A 62 -0.57 28.22 -80.18
N SER A 63 -0.51 26.96 -80.68
CA SER A 63 -0.31 25.64 -80.01
C SER A 63 0.97 24.87 -80.51
N ALA A 64 1.25 23.53 -80.41
CA ALA A 64 0.45 22.28 -80.31
C ALA A 64 1.23 20.95 -79.99
N ILE A 65 0.65 20.09 -79.11
CA ILE A 65 0.53 18.59 -79.15
C ILE A 65 1.80 17.66 -78.98
N ILE A 66 1.58 16.44 -78.42
CA ILE A 66 2.34 15.14 -78.43
C ILE A 66 3.03 14.65 -77.11
N LYS A 67 2.85 13.33 -76.84
CA LYS A 67 3.41 12.37 -75.83
C LYS A 67 3.39 10.96 -76.50
N PRO A 68 3.93 9.84 -75.92
CA PRO A 68 4.64 9.60 -74.64
C PRO A 68 6.12 9.17 -74.92
N SER A 69 6.79 8.06 -74.54
CA SER A 69 6.60 6.84 -73.68
C SER A 69 7.93 6.06 -73.55
N GLU A 70 8.17 5.37 -72.41
CA GLU A 70 8.84 4.03 -72.22
C GLU A 70 10.25 3.73 -72.83
N GLU A 71 11.13 2.84 -72.33
CA GLU A 71 11.27 2.12 -71.04
C GLU A 71 12.75 1.67 -70.80
N ASN A 72 13.08 1.33 -69.54
CA ASN A 72 14.06 0.33 -69.06
C ASN A 72 15.54 0.19 -69.58
N CYS A 73 16.46 0.30 -68.59
CA CYS A 73 17.50 -0.68 -68.21
C CYS A 73 19.02 -0.52 -68.53
N LEU A 74 19.79 -1.01 -67.53
CA LEU A 74 21.21 -1.44 -67.47
C LEU A 74 22.34 -0.38 -67.34
N GLN A 75 23.43 -0.85 -66.70
CA GLN A 75 24.60 -0.11 -66.20
C GLN A 75 25.89 -0.49 -67.02
N PRO A 76 27.12 -0.19 -66.55
CA PRO A 76 27.83 1.09 -66.69
C PRO A 76 29.18 0.89 -67.45
N VAL A 77 30.07 1.91 -67.51
CA VAL A 77 31.54 1.78 -67.37
C VAL A 77 32.25 3.15 -67.44
N ASN A 78 33.46 3.20 -66.87
CA ASN A 78 34.53 4.23 -66.90
C ASN A 78 34.68 5.02 -68.23
N GLY A 79 35.27 6.22 -68.28
CA GLY A 79 35.97 7.03 -67.26
C GLY A 79 37.08 7.90 -67.90
N SER A 80 37.78 8.73 -67.10
CA SER A 80 38.94 9.62 -67.41
C SER A 80 38.76 10.76 -68.43
N GLU A 81 39.55 11.85 -68.43
CA GLU A 81 40.00 12.73 -67.31
C GLU A 81 40.53 14.08 -67.85
N MET A 82 40.96 14.98 -66.95
CA MET A 82 41.72 16.24 -67.16
C MET A 82 40.99 17.49 -67.69
N ASN A 83 41.47 18.73 -67.44
CA ASN A 83 41.89 19.40 -66.19
C ASN A 83 42.24 20.89 -66.47
N LEU A 84 42.46 21.68 -65.39
CA LEU A 84 42.88 23.11 -65.28
C LEU A 84 41.76 24.16 -65.04
N THR A 85 41.89 25.18 -64.15
CA THR A 85 42.64 25.34 -62.87
C THR A 85 42.21 26.66 -62.17
N SER A 86 42.59 26.82 -60.89
CA SER A 86 42.67 28.10 -60.13
C SER A 86 41.33 28.67 -59.59
N VAL A 87 41.25 29.31 -58.41
CA VAL A 87 42.23 29.60 -57.33
C VAL A 87 41.65 29.15 -55.97
N ASN A 88 42.48 28.64 -55.05
CA ASN A 88 42.07 28.21 -53.72
C ASN A 88 41.99 29.35 -52.68
N LEU A 89 41.00 29.27 -51.80
CA LEU A 89 41.10 29.72 -50.40
C LEU A 89 40.57 28.59 -49.50
N GLU A 90 41.43 27.95 -48.72
CA GLU A 90 41.06 26.68 -48.07
C GLU A 90 40.18 26.85 -46.82
N MET A 91 39.02 26.18 -46.82
CA MET A 91 38.15 26.03 -45.64
C MET A 91 38.49 24.76 -44.84
N SER A 92 38.49 24.87 -43.51
CA SER A 92 38.61 23.72 -42.58
C SER A 92 37.54 22.65 -42.84
N ASN A 93 37.89 21.39 -42.57
CA ASN A 93 37.07 20.22 -42.91
C ASN A 93 35.78 20.12 -42.08
N ALA A 94 35.78 20.59 -40.82
CA ALA A 94 34.55 20.72 -40.02
C ALA A 94 33.54 21.67 -40.69
N LYS A 95 34.04 22.84 -41.13
CA LYS A 95 33.24 23.85 -41.85
C LYS A 95 32.71 23.33 -43.20
N LYS A 96 33.48 22.48 -43.90
CA LYS A 96 33.04 21.80 -45.15
C LYS A 96 31.91 20.78 -44.88
N ARG A 97 32.01 19.97 -43.81
CA ARG A 97 30.93 19.06 -43.39
C ARG A 97 29.64 19.82 -43.09
N TRP A 98 29.72 20.82 -42.21
CA TRP A 98 28.56 21.62 -41.80
C TRP A 98 27.88 22.36 -42.97
N VAL A 99 28.64 23.02 -43.85
CA VAL A 99 28.08 23.69 -45.05
C VAL A 99 27.38 22.71 -46.00
N THR A 100 27.84 21.45 -46.07
CA THR A 100 27.23 20.41 -46.92
C THR A 100 25.91 19.90 -46.32
N ALA A 101 25.83 19.75 -45.00
CA ALA A 101 24.59 19.41 -44.31
C ALA A 101 23.57 20.56 -44.38
N PHE A 102 24.01 21.79 -44.12
CA PHE A 102 23.18 23.00 -44.14
C PHE A 102 22.56 23.26 -45.52
N ARG A 103 23.28 22.98 -46.62
CA ARG A 103 22.76 23.14 -47.99
C ARG A 103 21.55 22.23 -48.26
N ARG A 104 21.62 20.95 -47.86
CA ARG A 104 20.50 20.00 -48.00
C ARG A 104 19.24 20.46 -47.25
N ILE A 105 19.40 21.08 -46.08
CA ILE A 105 18.28 21.61 -45.28
C ILE A 105 17.68 22.86 -45.97
N CYS A 106 18.50 23.71 -46.58
CA CYS A 106 18.01 24.88 -47.33
C CYS A 106 17.24 24.47 -48.60
N GLU A 107 17.68 23.42 -49.30
CA GLU A 107 17.02 22.88 -50.49
C GLU A 107 15.61 22.30 -50.19
N GLN A 108 15.33 21.91 -48.95
CA GLN A 108 14.02 21.44 -48.49
C GLN A 108 13.06 22.54 -48.01
N LEU A 109 13.50 23.81 -47.95
CA LEU A 109 12.76 24.93 -47.34
C LEU A 109 12.40 26.06 -48.33
N GLY A 110 12.36 25.76 -49.63
CA GLY A 110 11.80 26.65 -50.65
C GLY A 110 10.25 26.65 -50.63
N PRO A 111 9.58 27.81 -50.80
CA PRO A 111 8.12 27.86 -50.80
C PRO A 111 7.51 27.28 -52.07
N LYS A 112 6.33 26.66 -51.93
CA LYS A 112 5.39 26.39 -53.02
C LYS A 112 3.99 26.80 -52.58
N GLU A 113 3.18 27.22 -53.55
CA GLU A 113 1.98 28.00 -53.32
C GLU A 113 0.74 27.16 -52.94
N SER A 114 -0.23 27.83 -52.32
CA SER A 114 -1.52 27.30 -51.91
C SER A 114 -2.52 27.20 -53.08
N PHE A 115 -3.45 26.26 -53.02
CA PHE A 115 -4.81 26.47 -53.55
C PHE A 115 -5.87 25.78 -52.66
N LEU A 116 -7.15 26.09 -52.92
CA LEU A 116 -8.29 25.94 -51.99
C LEU A 116 -9.35 24.91 -52.50
N GLU A 117 -10.43 24.77 -51.72
CA GLU A 117 -11.70 24.06 -52.04
C GLU A 117 -11.62 22.51 -52.05
N SER A 118 -12.69 21.75 -51.73
CA SER A 118 -14.11 22.07 -51.47
C SER A 118 -14.74 21.24 -50.31
N SER A 119 -15.98 21.55 -49.94
CA SER A 119 -16.80 20.93 -48.86
C SER A 119 -17.69 19.76 -49.39
N PRO A 120 -18.57 19.06 -48.62
CA PRO A 120 -18.92 19.16 -47.18
C PRO A 120 -19.11 17.80 -46.43
N LYS A 121 -19.68 17.86 -45.20
CA LYS A 121 -20.34 16.82 -44.36
C LYS A 121 -19.61 16.33 -43.10
N THR A 122 -19.76 17.08 -42.01
CA THR A 122 -19.57 16.61 -40.61
C THR A 122 -20.60 17.23 -39.65
N TYR A 123 -21.87 16.84 -39.81
CA TYR A 123 -22.83 16.92 -38.70
C TYR A 123 -22.60 15.74 -37.72
N ASP A 124 -23.28 15.75 -36.57
CA ASP A 124 -23.35 14.70 -35.53
C ASP A 124 -22.16 14.47 -34.57
N PHE A 125 -21.16 15.36 -34.48
CA PHE A 125 -20.07 15.17 -33.50
C PHE A 125 -20.38 15.67 -32.06
N TYR A 126 -21.36 16.56 -31.85
CA TYR A 126 -21.58 17.22 -30.54
C TYR A 126 -23.02 17.13 -30.01
N THR A 127 -23.36 15.97 -29.43
CA THR A 127 -24.54 15.78 -28.55
C THR A 127 -24.22 14.98 -27.28
N SER A 128 -22.98 14.52 -27.08
CA SER A 128 -22.64 13.45 -26.12
C SER A 128 -21.56 13.79 -25.07
N ILE A 129 -20.96 14.97 -25.10
CA ILE A 129 -19.81 15.32 -24.21
C ILE A 129 -20.25 15.91 -22.85
N ASP A 130 -21.45 16.48 -22.73
CA ASP A 130 -22.03 16.92 -21.44
C ASP A 130 -22.87 15.83 -20.73
N ALA A 131 -22.72 14.56 -21.14
CA ALA A 131 -23.37 13.41 -20.51
C ALA A 131 -22.67 13.01 -19.19
N MET A 132 -22.82 13.83 -18.15
CA MET A 132 -22.55 13.42 -16.77
C MET A 132 -23.36 12.14 -16.45
N PRO A 133 -22.74 11.03 -16.01
CA PRO A 133 -23.50 9.83 -15.63
C PRO A 133 -24.50 10.18 -14.53
N ASN A 134 -25.78 9.90 -14.77
CA ASN A 134 -26.85 10.35 -13.87
C ASN A 134 -26.94 9.39 -12.66
N ILE A 135 -26.08 9.64 -11.66
CA ILE A 135 -25.84 8.81 -10.46
C ILE A 135 -27.13 8.50 -9.65
N ALA A 136 -28.22 9.22 -9.89
CA ALA A 136 -29.51 9.05 -9.22
C ALA A 136 -30.23 7.70 -9.47
N LEU A 137 -29.86 6.92 -10.50
CA LEU A 137 -30.62 5.73 -10.93
C LEU A 137 -30.08 4.35 -10.49
N LEU A 138 -28.98 4.28 -9.75
CA LEU A 138 -28.34 3.01 -9.35
C LEU A 138 -29.09 2.24 -8.23
N LYS A 139 -30.35 1.83 -8.49
CA LYS A 139 -31.16 0.98 -7.59
C LYS A 139 -32.14 0.03 -8.32
N LYS A 140 -31.65 -1.07 -8.93
CA LYS A 140 -32.36 -2.39 -8.97
C LYS A 140 -31.61 -3.53 -9.68
N LYS A 141 -31.84 -4.74 -9.14
CA LYS A 141 -31.67 -6.10 -9.72
C LYS A 141 -30.24 -6.56 -10.13
N SER A 142 -29.71 -7.47 -9.32
CA SER A 142 -28.55 -8.33 -9.62
C SER A 142 -28.83 -9.37 -10.72
N VAL A 143 -27.84 -9.66 -11.56
CA VAL A 143 -27.86 -10.70 -12.61
C VAL A 143 -27.28 -12.02 -12.09
N PRO A 144 -27.89 -13.21 -12.34
CA PRO A 144 -27.30 -14.50 -12.01
C PRO A 144 -26.36 -15.01 -13.10
N LEU A 145 -25.17 -15.52 -12.75
CA LEU A 145 -24.21 -16.12 -13.69
C LEU A 145 -24.25 -17.67 -13.65
N VAL A 146 -23.75 -18.30 -14.71
CA VAL A 146 -23.75 -19.76 -14.93
C VAL A 146 -22.47 -20.17 -15.67
N SER A 147 -21.97 -21.42 -15.61
CA SER A 147 -22.54 -22.61 -14.93
C SER A 147 -21.53 -23.56 -14.25
N GLU A 148 -20.28 -23.64 -14.71
CA GLU A 148 -19.45 -24.85 -14.56
C GLU A 148 -19.17 -25.29 -13.12
N LEU A 149 -18.95 -24.34 -12.19
CA LEU A 149 -18.67 -24.64 -10.79
C LEU A 149 -19.81 -25.38 -10.07
N THR A 150 -21.03 -25.39 -10.63
CA THR A 150 -22.17 -26.16 -10.09
C THR A 150 -21.87 -27.65 -9.98
N MET A 151 -21.00 -28.21 -10.84
CA MET A 151 -20.57 -29.62 -10.69
C MET A 151 -19.59 -29.83 -9.52
N ALA A 152 -18.71 -28.86 -9.24
CA ALA A 152 -17.83 -28.91 -8.08
C ALA A 152 -18.62 -28.81 -6.77
N THR A 153 -19.56 -27.86 -6.69
CA THR A 153 -20.50 -27.71 -5.58
C THR A 153 -21.29 -29.00 -5.32
N LYS A 154 -21.88 -29.61 -6.36
CA LYS A 154 -22.63 -30.89 -6.23
C LYS A 154 -21.74 -32.05 -5.75
N ARG A 155 -20.48 -32.14 -6.21
CA ARG A 155 -19.51 -33.16 -5.73
C ARG A 155 -19.12 -32.93 -4.27
N ALA A 156 -18.90 -31.68 -3.86
CA ALA A 156 -18.57 -31.33 -2.48
C ALA A 156 -19.73 -31.63 -1.52
N GLN A 157 -20.96 -31.27 -1.91
CA GLN A 157 -22.19 -31.59 -1.18
C GLN A 157 -22.40 -33.12 -1.03
N ALA A 158 -22.16 -33.89 -2.10
CA ALA A 158 -22.25 -35.36 -2.03
C ALA A 158 -21.19 -35.99 -1.11
N GLY A 159 -19.95 -35.47 -1.14
CA GLY A 159 -18.90 -35.90 -0.21
C GLY A 159 -19.25 -35.61 1.25
N LEU A 160 -19.73 -34.39 1.53
CA LEU A 160 -20.13 -33.95 2.86
C LEU A 160 -21.32 -34.75 3.41
N ALA A 161 -22.31 -35.06 2.56
CA ALA A 161 -23.40 -35.96 2.91
C ALA A 161 -22.89 -37.36 3.29
N SER A 162 -21.91 -37.89 2.56
CA SER A 162 -21.33 -39.22 2.81
C SER A 162 -20.49 -39.31 4.10
N ALA A 163 -19.96 -38.20 4.63
CA ALA A 163 -19.25 -38.19 5.92
C ALA A 163 -20.17 -37.89 7.12
N ALA A 164 -21.27 -37.18 6.87
CA ALA A 164 -22.28 -36.86 7.88
C ALA A 164 -23.23 -38.04 8.13
N CYS A 165 -23.89 -38.52 7.07
CA CYS A 165 -24.93 -39.54 7.11
C CYS A 165 -24.31 -40.94 7.03
N THR A 166 -24.39 -41.70 8.12
CA THR A 166 -23.60 -42.93 8.33
C THR A 166 -24.42 -44.19 8.56
N THR A 167 -25.71 -44.08 8.88
CA THR A 167 -26.55 -45.25 9.21
C THR A 167 -27.61 -45.59 8.15
N PHE A 168 -27.88 -44.65 7.23
CA PHE A 168 -28.78 -44.86 6.10
C PHE A 168 -28.33 -46.06 5.25
N GLY A 169 -29.28 -46.94 4.90
CA GLY A 169 -29.04 -48.19 4.20
C GLY A 169 -28.97 -49.44 5.10
N ASN A 170 -28.87 -49.28 6.43
CA ASN A 170 -28.96 -50.41 7.36
C ASN A 170 -30.38 -50.56 7.93
N GLU A 171 -31.27 -51.21 7.16
CA GLU A 171 -32.67 -51.44 7.56
C GLU A 171 -32.81 -52.30 8.84
N GLU A 172 -31.85 -53.18 9.14
CA GLU A 172 -31.90 -53.97 10.38
C GLU A 172 -31.62 -53.09 11.61
N LEU A 173 -30.61 -52.21 11.54
CA LEU A 173 -30.33 -51.21 12.56
C LEU A 173 -31.53 -50.27 12.72
N LYS A 174 -32.05 -49.72 11.63
CA LYS A 174 -33.25 -48.84 11.61
C LYS A 174 -34.45 -49.47 12.33
N MET A 175 -34.80 -50.73 12.02
CA MET A 175 -35.90 -51.43 12.69
C MET A 175 -35.61 -51.81 14.15
N ARG A 176 -34.34 -52.05 14.51
CA ARG A 176 -33.89 -52.29 15.89
C ARG A 176 -33.99 -51.00 16.72
N VAL A 177 -33.52 -49.87 16.18
CA VAL A 177 -33.60 -48.52 16.77
C VAL A 177 -35.05 -48.12 16.98
N TYR A 178 -35.90 -48.24 15.94
CA TYR A 178 -37.33 -47.99 16.04
C TYR A 178 -37.98 -48.70 17.25
N ARG A 179 -37.71 -50.01 17.44
CA ARG A 179 -38.21 -50.76 18.59
C ARG A 179 -37.65 -50.26 19.94
N LYS A 180 -36.36 -49.93 20.01
CA LYS A 180 -35.72 -49.39 21.25
C LYS A 180 -36.24 -47.96 21.56
N THR A 181 -36.53 -47.13 20.56
CA THR A 181 -37.16 -45.82 20.74
C THR A 181 -38.60 -45.95 21.25
N LEU A 182 -39.41 -46.83 20.66
CA LEU A 182 -40.74 -47.15 21.22
C LEU A 182 -40.64 -47.67 22.66
N GLN A 183 -39.62 -48.49 22.98
CA GLN A 183 -39.36 -49.00 24.33
C GLN A 183 -38.95 -47.90 25.33
N ALA A 184 -38.26 -46.85 24.86
CA ALA A 184 -37.95 -45.69 25.67
C ALA A 184 -39.22 -44.89 26.00
N LEU A 185 -39.97 -44.46 24.97
CA LEU A 185 -41.04 -43.48 25.13
C LEU A 185 -42.36 -44.05 25.70
N ILE A 186 -42.60 -45.36 25.62
CA ILE A 186 -43.77 -46.02 26.25
C ILE A 186 -43.62 -46.20 27.77
N TYR A 187 -42.38 -46.17 28.27
CA TYR A 187 -42.06 -46.25 29.69
C TYR A 187 -40.86 -45.32 29.98
N PRO A 188 -41.06 -43.99 29.90
CA PRO A 188 -39.99 -43.00 30.02
C PRO A 188 -39.37 -43.00 31.41
N ILE A 189 -38.15 -42.49 31.53
CA ILE A 189 -37.43 -42.45 32.82
C ILE A 189 -37.45 -41.09 33.50
N SER A 190 -37.66 -39.98 32.78
CA SER A 190 -37.96 -38.67 33.41
C SER A 190 -39.19 -38.77 34.32
N VAL A 191 -40.26 -39.40 33.83
CA VAL A 191 -41.50 -39.66 34.58
C VAL A 191 -41.47 -41.06 35.23
N SER A 192 -40.41 -41.38 35.97
CA SER A 192 -40.31 -42.60 36.79
C SER A 192 -41.31 -42.61 37.96
N THR A 193 -41.55 -43.75 38.62
CA THR A 193 -42.43 -43.76 39.82
C THR A 193 -41.66 -43.26 41.05
N PRO A 194 -42.12 -42.20 41.73
CA PRO A 194 -41.45 -41.68 42.92
C PRO A 194 -41.41 -42.73 44.04
N HIS A 195 -40.25 -42.87 44.68
CA HIS A 195 -40.03 -43.82 45.77
C HIS A 195 -40.68 -43.30 47.06
N ASN A 196 -41.58 -44.09 47.63
CA ASN A 196 -42.19 -43.79 48.94
C ASN A 196 -41.20 -44.09 50.07
N PHE A 197 -40.34 -43.13 50.39
CA PHE A 197 -39.27 -43.27 51.38
C PHE A 197 -39.73 -43.07 52.82
N GLN A 198 -39.28 -43.96 53.70
CA GLN A 198 -39.47 -43.90 55.15
C GLN A 198 -38.12 -43.98 55.86
N VAL A 199 -37.98 -43.29 57.00
CA VAL A 199 -36.76 -43.34 57.81
C VAL A 199 -36.53 -44.77 58.32
N TRP A 200 -35.31 -45.27 58.14
CA TRP A 200 -34.96 -46.66 58.41
C TRP A 200 -33.58 -46.76 59.11
N THR A 201 -33.57 -47.45 60.25
CA THR A 201 -32.36 -47.72 61.02
C THR A 201 -31.77 -49.08 60.59
N ALA A 202 -30.49 -49.08 60.21
CA ALA A 202 -29.78 -50.29 59.86
C ALA A 202 -29.29 -51.04 61.11
N THR A 203 -29.88 -52.21 61.38
CA THR A 203 -29.48 -53.11 62.48
C THR A 203 -28.20 -53.88 62.21
N SER A 204 -27.79 -54.01 60.95
CA SER A 204 -26.51 -54.58 60.52
C SER A 204 -25.81 -53.67 59.49
N PRO A 205 -24.47 -53.72 59.37
CA PRO A 205 -23.72 -52.87 58.45
C PRO A 205 -24.27 -52.91 57.02
N THR A 206 -24.90 -51.81 56.60
CA THR A 206 -25.61 -51.69 55.33
C THR A 206 -25.04 -50.52 54.55
N TYR A 207 -25.04 -50.58 53.23
CA TYR A 207 -24.51 -49.50 52.40
C TYR A 207 -25.64 -48.81 51.62
N CYS A 208 -25.56 -47.48 51.51
CA CYS A 208 -26.42 -46.69 50.64
C CYS A 208 -26.25 -47.13 49.17
N TYR A 209 -27.36 -47.35 48.47
CA TYR A 209 -27.35 -47.83 47.08
C TYR A 209 -26.59 -46.88 46.13
N GLU A 210 -26.69 -45.57 46.37
CA GLU A 210 -26.10 -44.55 45.50
C GLU A 210 -24.63 -44.25 45.89
N CYS A 211 -24.38 -43.56 47.01
CA CYS A 211 -23.01 -43.14 47.38
C CYS A 211 -22.14 -44.20 48.10
N GLU A 212 -22.60 -45.45 48.21
CA GLU A 212 -21.94 -46.56 48.95
C GLU A 212 -21.61 -46.29 50.44
N GLY A 213 -22.03 -45.18 51.03
CA GLY A 213 -21.73 -44.85 52.43
C GLY A 213 -22.45 -45.77 53.43
N LEU A 214 -21.80 -46.01 54.58
CA LEU A 214 -22.23 -46.93 55.63
C LEU A 214 -23.43 -46.38 56.44
N LEU A 215 -24.58 -47.00 56.25
CA LEU A 215 -25.79 -46.92 57.08
C LEU A 215 -25.68 -47.93 58.22
N TRP A 216 -25.64 -47.46 59.48
CA TRP A 216 -25.56 -48.31 60.67
C TRP A 216 -26.01 -47.56 61.93
N GLY A 217 -26.96 -48.14 62.68
CA GLY A 217 -27.43 -47.62 63.96
C GLY A 217 -28.12 -46.25 63.86
N LEU A 218 -28.39 -45.65 65.02
CA LEU A 218 -29.11 -44.37 65.13
C LEU A 218 -28.27 -43.18 64.61
N ALA A 219 -26.94 -43.24 64.72
CA ALA A 219 -26.05 -42.17 64.28
C ALA A 219 -25.85 -42.10 62.75
N ARG A 220 -26.23 -43.15 62.00
CA ARG A 220 -26.21 -43.21 60.53
C ARG A 220 -27.46 -43.90 60.00
N GLN A 221 -28.61 -43.35 60.37
CA GLN A 221 -29.89 -43.68 59.76
C GLN A 221 -29.90 -43.32 58.27
N GLY A 222 -30.78 -43.99 57.52
CA GLY A 222 -31.04 -43.69 56.12
C GLY A 222 -32.53 -43.76 55.82
N LEU A 223 -32.84 -43.71 54.53
CA LEU A 223 -34.18 -43.96 54.01
C LEU A 223 -34.30 -45.37 53.45
N ARG A 224 -35.50 -45.94 53.51
CA ARG A 224 -35.89 -47.18 52.83
C ARG A 224 -37.23 -46.97 52.14
N CYS A 225 -37.31 -47.30 50.86
CA CYS A 225 -38.57 -47.23 50.10
C CYS A 225 -39.53 -48.34 50.56
N SER A 226 -40.83 -48.05 50.75
CA SER A 226 -41.83 -49.05 51.16
C SER A 226 -41.99 -50.16 50.12
N GLU A 227 -41.97 -49.79 48.83
CA GLU A 227 -42.28 -50.69 47.73
C GLU A 227 -41.06 -51.51 47.29
N CYS A 228 -40.09 -50.87 46.62
CA CYS A 228 -38.92 -51.59 46.12
C CYS A 228 -37.95 -51.99 47.25
N GLY A 229 -37.92 -51.25 48.37
CA GLY A 229 -36.97 -51.49 49.46
C GLY A 229 -35.53 -51.09 49.17
N VAL A 230 -35.29 -50.21 48.18
CA VAL A 230 -33.99 -49.53 48.04
C VAL A 230 -33.66 -48.74 49.31
N LYS A 231 -32.37 -48.62 49.62
CA LYS A 231 -31.86 -47.97 50.83
C LYS A 231 -30.86 -46.88 50.45
N CYS A 232 -30.97 -45.69 51.02
CA CYS A 232 -30.09 -44.56 50.73
C CYS A 232 -29.90 -43.64 51.95
N HIS A 233 -29.04 -42.63 51.85
CA HIS A 233 -29.07 -41.47 52.75
C HIS A 233 -30.13 -40.46 52.28
N GLU A 234 -30.57 -39.57 53.16
CA GLU A 234 -31.46 -38.44 52.82
C GLU A 234 -30.92 -37.65 51.60
N LYS A 235 -29.66 -37.21 51.67
CA LYS A 235 -28.95 -36.51 50.58
C LYS A 235 -28.71 -37.32 49.29
N CYS A 236 -29.14 -38.57 49.27
CA CYS A 236 -29.03 -39.47 48.12
C CYS A 236 -30.41 -39.93 47.60
N LYS A 237 -31.50 -39.45 48.19
CA LYS A 237 -32.89 -39.74 47.81
C LYS A 237 -33.16 -39.39 46.36
N ASP A 238 -32.83 -38.15 45.99
CA ASP A 238 -33.20 -37.55 44.70
C ASP A 238 -32.16 -37.82 43.60
N LEU A 239 -31.08 -38.54 43.93
CA LEU A 239 -30.01 -38.98 43.01
C LEU A 239 -30.21 -40.41 42.48
N LEU A 240 -31.32 -41.09 42.83
CA LEU A 240 -31.53 -42.50 42.53
C LEU A 240 -32.09 -42.73 41.12
N SER A 241 -31.21 -43.06 40.17
CA SER A 241 -31.48 -43.30 38.73
C SER A 241 -32.42 -44.48 38.39
N ALA A 242 -33.13 -45.09 39.34
CA ALA A 242 -33.67 -46.44 39.21
C ALA A 242 -35.16 -46.54 39.58
N ASP A 243 -36.01 -46.98 38.63
CA ASP A 243 -37.47 -47.02 38.80
C ASP A 243 -37.93 -47.91 39.97
N CYS A 244 -38.93 -47.41 40.69
CA CYS A 244 -39.49 -48.07 41.86
C CYS A 244 -40.34 -49.30 41.49
N LEU A 245 -41.12 -49.25 40.40
CA LEU A 245 -42.00 -50.37 40.03
C LEU A 245 -41.21 -51.55 39.47
N GLN A 246 -40.28 -51.30 38.53
CA GLN A 246 -39.43 -52.34 37.96
C GLN A 246 -38.62 -53.05 39.05
N ARG A 247 -38.00 -52.32 39.99
CA ARG A 247 -37.27 -52.91 41.12
C ARG A 247 -38.16 -53.68 42.09
N ALA A 248 -39.42 -53.27 42.26
CA ALA A 248 -40.37 -54.02 43.08
C ALA A 248 -40.77 -55.34 42.41
N ALA A 249 -40.99 -55.34 41.09
CA ALA A 249 -41.26 -56.55 40.30
C ALA A 249 -40.07 -57.53 40.31
N GLU A 250 -38.84 -57.04 40.07
CA GLU A 250 -37.59 -57.82 40.11
C GLU A 250 -37.34 -58.50 41.47
N LYS A 251 -37.75 -57.83 42.55
CA LYS A 251 -37.62 -58.34 43.91
C LYS A 251 -38.69 -59.39 44.21
N SER A 252 -39.95 -59.15 43.80
CA SER A 252 -41.04 -60.11 43.98
C SER A 252 -40.85 -61.39 43.15
N SER A 253 -40.33 -61.30 41.92
CA SER A 253 -40.04 -62.49 41.09
C SER A 253 -38.91 -63.35 41.63
N LYS A 254 -37.96 -62.77 42.38
CA LYS A 254 -36.86 -63.49 43.07
C LYS A 254 -37.25 -64.12 44.41
N HIS A 255 -38.49 -63.97 44.88
CA HIS A 255 -38.99 -64.59 46.12
C HIS A 255 -40.18 -65.51 45.83
N SER A 256 -39.95 -66.82 45.93
CA SER A 256 -40.81 -67.93 45.46
C SER A 256 -42.21 -68.08 46.11
N GLY A 257 -42.67 -67.08 46.86
CA GLY A 257 -43.97 -67.06 47.54
C GLY A 257 -44.68 -65.71 47.50
N SER A 258 -44.39 -64.86 46.49
CA SER A 258 -45.00 -63.51 46.37
C SER A 258 -45.63 -63.21 44.99
N GLY A 259 -46.19 -64.25 44.35
CA GLY A 259 -46.76 -64.19 43.00
C GLY A 259 -47.81 -63.08 42.81
N ASP A 260 -48.76 -62.95 43.73
CA ASP A 260 -49.85 -61.97 43.62
C ASP A 260 -49.35 -60.52 43.65
N ARG A 261 -48.31 -60.24 44.47
CA ARG A 261 -47.68 -58.92 44.49
C ARG A 261 -46.93 -58.64 43.18
N ALA A 262 -46.27 -59.63 42.59
CA ALA A 262 -45.65 -59.49 41.28
C ALA A 262 -46.72 -59.20 40.20
N GLN A 263 -47.84 -59.92 40.19
CA GLN A 263 -48.94 -59.70 39.24
C GLN A 263 -49.59 -58.32 39.40
N SER A 264 -49.78 -57.85 40.65
CA SER A 264 -50.30 -56.51 40.95
C SER A 264 -49.39 -55.40 40.38
N ILE A 265 -48.07 -55.50 40.60
CA ILE A 265 -47.09 -54.55 40.04
C ILE A 265 -47.07 -54.60 38.50
N ILE A 266 -47.15 -55.81 37.91
CA ILE A 266 -47.27 -56.01 36.46
C ILE A 266 -48.54 -55.37 35.89
N SER A 267 -49.66 -55.35 36.62
CA SER A 267 -50.86 -54.61 36.20
C SER A 267 -50.63 -53.11 36.24
N ALA A 268 -50.07 -52.57 37.32
CA ALA A 268 -49.75 -51.13 37.42
C ALA A 268 -48.81 -50.67 36.29
N MET A 269 -47.83 -51.49 35.91
CA MET A 269 -46.96 -51.22 34.74
C MET A 269 -47.72 -51.27 33.41
N LYS A 270 -48.63 -52.24 33.20
CA LYS A 270 -49.52 -52.30 32.02
C LYS A 270 -50.37 -51.04 31.92
N ASP A 271 -50.99 -50.62 33.01
CA ASP A 271 -51.93 -49.50 33.02
C ASP A 271 -51.20 -48.15 32.85
N ARG A 272 -49.99 -47.99 33.39
CA ARG A 272 -49.10 -46.85 33.07
C ARG A 272 -48.83 -46.75 31.57
N MET A 273 -48.44 -47.85 30.92
CA MET A 273 -48.18 -47.86 29.47
C MET A 273 -49.43 -47.52 28.65
N LYS A 274 -50.62 -48.03 29.05
CA LYS A 274 -51.91 -47.66 28.42
C LYS A 274 -52.27 -46.18 28.61
N ILE A 275 -51.79 -45.52 29.67
CA ILE A 275 -52.01 -44.09 29.91
C ILE A 275 -51.03 -43.27 29.06
N GLN A 276 -49.74 -43.62 29.07
CA GLN A 276 -48.71 -42.98 28.25
C GLN A 276 -49.06 -43.00 26.75
N GLU A 277 -49.48 -44.17 26.24
CA GLU A 277 -49.91 -44.36 24.84
C GLU A 277 -51.13 -43.50 24.45
N ARG A 278 -52.03 -43.20 25.38
CA ARG A 278 -53.21 -42.36 25.13
C ARG A 278 -52.92 -40.87 25.31
N ASN A 279 -52.08 -40.51 26.27
CA ASN A 279 -51.78 -39.12 26.61
C ASN A 279 -50.73 -38.47 25.69
N LYS A 280 -49.86 -39.27 25.04
CA LYS A 280 -48.84 -38.81 24.08
C LYS A 280 -48.93 -39.57 22.75
N ALA A 281 -50.15 -39.75 22.24
CA ALA A 281 -50.41 -40.51 21.02
C ALA A 281 -49.66 -39.96 19.79
N GLU A 282 -49.49 -38.64 19.72
CA GLU A 282 -48.74 -37.95 18.68
C GLU A 282 -47.25 -38.35 18.66
N VAL A 283 -46.62 -38.64 19.79
CA VAL A 283 -45.20 -39.07 19.86
C VAL A 283 -45.02 -40.43 19.17
N PHE A 284 -45.91 -41.39 19.43
CA PHE A 284 -45.82 -42.73 18.83
C PHE A 284 -46.13 -42.73 17.32
N GLU A 285 -47.09 -41.90 16.88
CA GLU A 285 -47.36 -41.67 15.45
C GLU A 285 -46.23 -40.87 14.75
N TYR A 286 -45.55 -39.96 15.46
CA TYR A 286 -44.38 -39.25 14.95
C TYR A 286 -43.21 -40.21 14.74
N ILE A 287 -42.85 -41.04 15.74
CA ILE A 287 -41.83 -42.10 15.61
C ILE A 287 -42.18 -43.03 14.44
N ARG A 288 -43.46 -43.40 14.27
CA ARG A 288 -43.92 -44.23 13.14
C ARG A 288 -43.64 -43.57 11.77
N ARG A 289 -43.86 -42.25 11.65
CA ARG A 289 -43.60 -41.50 10.40
C ARG A 289 -42.11 -41.29 10.12
N VAL A 290 -41.33 -40.99 11.16
CA VAL A 290 -39.87 -40.79 11.08
C VAL A 290 -39.15 -42.01 10.50
N PHE A 291 -39.55 -43.20 10.90
CA PHE A 291 -38.95 -44.46 10.46
C PHE A 291 -39.66 -45.09 9.23
N ASP A 292 -40.67 -44.43 8.69
CA ASP A 292 -41.57 -44.90 7.62
C ASP A 292 -42.12 -46.32 7.85
N VAL A 293 -42.69 -46.55 9.03
CA VAL A 293 -43.18 -47.88 9.44
C VAL A 293 -44.69 -48.01 9.23
N ASP A 294 -45.08 -49.11 8.61
CA ASP A 294 -46.48 -49.41 8.30
C ASP A 294 -47.36 -49.55 9.56
N LYS A 295 -48.63 -49.12 9.49
CA LYS A 295 -49.52 -49.09 10.68
C LYS A 295 -49.71 -50.48 11.31
N LYS A 296 -49.71 -51.55 10.50
CA LYS A 296 -49.78 -52.94 10.98
C LYS A 296 -48.53 -53.32 11.78
N MET A 297 -47.35 -53.05 11.22
CA MET A 297 -46.05 -53.32 11.86
C MET A 297 -45.85 -52.50 13.14
N HIS A 298 -46.37 -51.26 13.18
CA HIS A 298 -46.37 -50.44 14.40
C HIS A 298 -47.16 -51.07 15.55
N HIS A 299 -48.39 -51.56 15.29
CA HIS A 299 -49.19 -52.22 16.32
C HIS A 299 -48.51 -53.49 16.85
N GLU A 300 -47.88 -54.28 15.98
CA GLU A 300 -47.13 -55.46 16.40
C GLU A 300 -45.87 -55.10 17.19
N ALA A 301 -45.08 -54.13 16.73
CA ALA A 301 -43.90 -53.65 17.44
C ALA A 301 -44.26 -53.09 18.83
N MET A 302 -45.34 -52.31 18.95
CA MET A 302 -45.85 -51.82 20.24
C MET A 302 -46.31 -52.96 21.17
N LYS A 303 -46.91 -54.03 20.63
CA LYS A 303 -47.26 -55.23 21.40
C LYS A 303 -46.01 -55.97 21.90
N GLN A 304 -45.02 -56.18 21.04
CA GLN A 304 -43.75 -56.82 21.38
C GLN A 304 -43.00 -56.01 22.44
N VAL A 305 -42.85 -54.69 22.24
CA VAL A 305 -42.16 -53.77 23.16
C VAL A 305 -42.78 -53.77 24.57
N LYS A 306 -44.11 -53.66 24.66
CA LYS A 306 -44.81 -53.71 25.97
C LYS A 306 -44.61 -55.05 26.66
N GLN A 307 -44.60 -56.16 25.92
CA GLN A 307 -44.31 -57.48 26.49
C GLN A 307 -42.86 -57.55 27.03
N CYS A 308 -41.86 -57.08 26.27
CA CYS A 308 -40.46 -57.05 26.71
C CYS A 308 -40.26 -56.24 28.01
N ILE A 309 -40.99 -55.13 28.20
CA ILE A 309 -40.93 -54.32 29.43
C ILE A 309 -41.50 -55.08 30.64
N LEU A 310 -42.56 -55.88 30.43
CA LEU A 310 -43.23 -56.63 31.50
C LEU A 310 -42.50 -57.91 31.91
N GLU A 311 -41.73 -58.52 31.00
CA GLU A 311 -40.84 -59.64 31.33
C GLU A 311 -39.61 -59.20 32.13
N GLY A 312 -39.23 -57.93 32.01
CA GLY A 312 -38.22 -57.27 32.84
C GLY A 312 -36.85 -57.95 32.78
N THR A 313 -36.09 -57.86 33.87
CA THR A 313 -34.72 -58.40 33.94
C THR A 313 -34.67 -59.87 34.38
N ALA A 314 -35.81 -60.51 34.62
CA ALA A 314 -35.88 -61.88 35.15
C ALA A 314 -35.34 -62.95 34.18
N LYS A 315 -35.38 -62.69 32.87
CA LYS A 315 -34.74 -63.50 31.82
C LYS A 315 -33.37 -62.96 31.38
N TRP A 316 -33.00 -61.76 31.82
CA TRP A 316 -31.84 -61.06 31.30
C TRP A 316 -30.54 -61.61 31.90
N SER A 317 -29.60 -61.99 31.05
CA SER A 317 -28.21 -62.20 31.46
C SER A 317 -27.27 -61.96 30.29
N ALA A 318 -26.07 -61.47 30.60
CA ALA A 318 -25.04 -61.18 29.62
C ALA A 318 -23.65 -61.58 30.11
N LYS A 319 -22.77 -61.91 29.16
CA LYS A 319 -21.33 -61.94 29.39
C LYS A 319 -20.76 -60.57 29.02
N ILE A 320 -19.98 -59.99 29.92
CA ILE A 320 -19.37 -58.67 29.76
C ILE A 320 -17.85 -58.88 29.73
N ALA A 321 -17.23 -58.60 28.59
CA ALA A 321 -15.79 -58.60 28.42
C ALA A 321 -15.27 -57.16 28.39
N ILE A 322 -14.55 -56.74 29.44
CA ILE A 322 -14.03 -55.38 29.62
C ILE A 322 -12.52 -55.41 29.37
N THR A 323 -12.06 -54.84 28.26
CA THR A 323 -10.66 -54.50 28.05
C THR A 323 -10.39 -53.09 28.59
N VAL A 324 -9.57 -53.00 29.63
CA VAL A 324 -9.02 -51.72 30.10
C VAL A 324 -7.85 -51.37 29.19
N ILE A 325 -8.03 -50.42 28.27
CA ILE A 325 -7.01 -50.07 27.28
C ILE A 325 -5.98 -49.12 27.90
N CYS A 326 -6.39 -47.89 28.20
CA CYS A 326 -5.52 -46.84 28.74
C CYS A 326 -6.31 -45.81 29.55
N ALA A 327 -5.61 -44.97 30.29
CA ALA A 327 -6.13 -43.71 30.80
C ALA A 327 -5.27 -42.53 30.31
N GLN A 328 -5.81 -41.32 30.39
CA GLN A 328 -5.15 -40.10 29.96
C GLN A 328 -5.44 -38.96 30.95
N GLY A 329 -4.41 -38.20 31.33
CA GLY A 329 -4.57 -37.00 32.15
C GLY A 329 -4.84 -37.22 33.65
N LEU A 330 -4.35 -38.32 34.21
CA LEU A 330 -4.51 -38.63 35.63
C LEU A 330 -3.88 -37.55 36.53
N SER A 331 -4.44 -37.35 37.73
CA SER A 331 -3.91 -36.39 38.71
C SER A 331 -2.68 -36.95 39.41
N ALA A 332 -1.51 -36.35 39.23
CA ALA A 332 -0.31 -36.70 39.98
C ALA A 332 -0.54 -36.61 41.50
N LYS A 333 -0.09 -37.63 42.25
CA LYS A 333 -0.06 -37.67 43.72
C LYS A 333 1.36 -37.76 44.28
N ASP A 334 2.27 -38.38 43.53
CA ASP A 334 3.64 -38.53 43.97
C ASP A 334 4.37 -37.20 44.11
N LYS A 335 5.32 -37.18 45.04
CA LYS A 335 6.31 -36.11 45.22
C LYS A 335 7.22 -35.92 43.99
N THR A 336 7.19 -36.86 43.04
CA THR A 336 7.89 -36.82 41.74
C THR A 336 7.14 -36.00 40.69
N GLY A 337 5.88 -35.61 40.94
CA GLY A 337 5.02 -34.96 39.95
C GLY A 337 4.32 -35.93 38.99
N LYS A 338 4.25 -37.23 39.33
CA LYS A 338 3.54 -38.28 38.59
C LYS A 338 2.67 -39.15 39.54
N SER A 339 2.37 -40.37 39.12
CA SER A 339 1.63 -41.42 39.83
C SER A 339 2.08 -42.80 39.31
N ASP A 340 1.84 -43.84 40.10
CA ASP A 340 1.95 -45.27 39.77
C ASP A 340 0.53 -45.88 39.61
N PRO A 341 -0.24 -45.55 38.53
CA PRO A 341 -1.64 -45.94 38.43
C PRO A 341 -1.91 -47.43 38.18
N TYR A 342 -2.98 -47.93 38.80
CA TYR A 342 -3.63 -49.18 38.45
C TYR A 342 -5.17 -49.06 38.47
N VAL A 343 -5.85 -49.94 37.73
CA VAL A 343 -7.32 -49.92 37.60
C VAL A 343 -7.93 -51.13 38.30
N THR A 344 -9.05 -50.91 38.97
CA THR A 344 -9.91 -51.96 39.50
C THR A 344 -11.27 -51.95 38.84
N VAL A 345 -11.72 -53.10 38.36
CA VAL A 345 -13.01 -53.29 37.70
C VAL A 345 -13.88 -54.20 38.57
N GLN A 346 -15.05 -53.72 38.97
CA GLN A 346 -16.02 -54.47 39.77
C GLN A 346 -17.38 -54.56 39.07
N VAL A 347 -17.90 -55.78 38.94
CA VAL A 347 -19.27 -56.04 38.47
C VAL A 347 -19.98 -56.87 39.55
N GLY A 348 -21.06 -56.31 40.11
CA GLY A 348 -21.76 -56.90 41.25
C GLY A 348 -20.81 -57.17 42.43
N LYS A 349 -20.60 -58.45 42.75
CA LYS A 349 -19.69 -58.93 43.81
C LYS A 349 -18.26 -59.23 43.34
N VAL A 350 -18.01 -59.34 42.02
CA VAL A 350 -16.71 -59.74 41.48
C VAL A 350 -15.85 -58.51 41.23
N LYS A 351 -14.65 -58.45 41.82
CA LYS A 351 -13.65 -57.39 41.60
C LYS A 351 -12.37 -58.00 41.00
N LYS A 352 -11.78 -57.32 40.02
CA LYS A 352 -10.48 -57.63 39.40
C LYS A 352 -9.60 -56.36 39.38
N ARG A 353 -8.27 -56.49 39.26
CA ARG A 353 -7.35 -55.36 39.07
C ARG A 353 -6.42 -55.59 37.87
N THR A 354 -5.94 -54.51 37.27
CA THR A 354 -4.83 -54.53 36.31
C THR A 354 -3.48 -54.65 37.00
N ARG A 355 -2.40 -54.84 36.22
CA ARG A 355 -1.06 -54.46 36.67
C ARG A 355 -0.98 -52.94 36.93
N THR A 356 0.02 -52.56 37.70
CA THR A 356 0.41 -51.17 37.94
C THR A 356 1.34 -50.70 36.82
N ILE A 357 1.21 -49.46 36.37
CA ILE A 357 2.15 -48.80 35.47
C ILE A 357 2.85 -47.73 36.29
N HIS A 358 4.17 -47.76 36.39
CA HIS A 358 4.92 -46.84 37.25
C HIS A 358 5.20 -45.51 36.54
N GLN A 359 5.12 -44.42 37.30
CA GLN A 359 5.49 -43.05 36.91
C GLN A 359 4.91 -42.63 35.56
N GLU A 360 3.59 -42.75 35.39
CA GLU A 360 2.91 -42.31 34.17
C GLU A 360 1.47 -41.80 34.44
N LEU A 361 1.10 -40.68 33.82
CA LEU A 361 -0.24 -40.08 33.94
C LEU A 361 -1.15 -40.44 32.75
N ASN A 362 -0.59 -41.09 31.73
CA ASN A 362 -1.27 -41.58 30.52
C ASN A 362 -1.02 -43.09 30.31
N PRO A 363 -1.29 -43.94 31.31
CA PRO A 363 -0.88 -45.36 31.33
C PRO A 363 -1.62 -46.22 30.29
N PHE A 364 -0.92 -47.25 29.78
CA PHE A 364 -1.46 -48.24 28.84
C PHE A 364 -1.39 -49.66 29.44
N TRP A 365 -2.57 -50.28 29.63
CA TRP A 365 -2.72 -51.63 30.19
C TRP A 365 -3.03 -52.67 29.12
N SER A 366 -4.06 -52.44 28.31
CA SER A 366 -4.63 -53.41 27.36
C SER A 366 -5.00 -54.77 28.01
N GLU A 367 -5.56 -54.75 29.21
CA GLU A 367 -5.91 -55.96 29.98
C GLU A 367 -7.40 -56.29 29.91
N LYS A 368 -7.73 -57.54 29.55
CA LYS A 368 -9.11 -58.00 29.30
C LYS A 368 -9.66 -58.86 30.44
N PHE A 369 -10.81 -58.44 30.97
CA PHE A 369 -11.51 -59.08 32.09
C PHE A 369 -12.91 -59.55 31.69
N TYR A 370 -13.20 -60.83 31.93
CA TYR A 370 -14.54 -61.39 31.74
C TYR A 370 -15.36 -61.36 33.04
N PHE A 371 -16.64 -61.00 32.93
CA PHE A 371 -17.63 -61.00 34.00
C PHE A 371 -18.95 -61.60 33.48
N GLU A 372 -19.67 -62.35 34.32
CA GLU A 372 -21.05 -62.75 34.03
C GLU A 372 -22.01 -61.87 34.85
N CYS A 373 -23.06 -61.38 34.21
CA CYS A 373 -24.04 -60.50 34.82
C CYS A 373 -25.46 -61.05 34.60
N HIS A 374 -26.24 -61.12 35.68
CA HIS A 374 -27.62 -61.66 35.69
C HIS A 374 -28.64 -60.60 36.16
N ASN A 375 -28.29 -59.32 36.01
CA ASN A 375 -29.12 -58.20 36.44
C ASN A 375 -28.69 -56.91 35.71
N SER A 376 -29.51 -56.36 34.80
CA SER A 376 -29.13 -55.13 34.08
C SER A 376 -29.22 -53.85 34.92
N THR A 377 -29.71 -53.95 36.16
CA THR A 377 -29.64 -52.86 37.17
C THR A 377 -28.36 -52.90 38.02
N ASP A 378 -27.45 -53.86 37.78
CA ASP A 378 -26.09 -53.79 38.32
C ASP A 378 -25.31 -52.62 37.65
N ARG A 379 -24.29 -52.12 38.34
CA ARG A 379 -23.37 -51.10 37.82
C ARG A 379 -21.94 -51.64 37.77
N VAL A 380 -21.28 -51.49 36.62
CA VAL A 380 -19.86 -51.72 36.41
C VAL A 380 -19.11 -50.54 37.02
N LYS A 381 -18.27 -50.79 38.02
CA LYS A 381 -17.51 -49.77 38.74
C LYS A 381 -16.04 -49.90 38.38
N VAL A 382 -15.51 -48.90 37.69
CA VAL A 382 -14.11 -48.83 37.29
C VAL A 382 -13.45 -47.74 38.13
N ARG A 383 -12.47 -48.09 38.96
CA ARG A 383 -11.80 -47.17 39.89
C ARG A 383 -10.30 -47.21 39.65
N VAL A 384 -9.70 -46.05 39.44
CA VAL A 384 -8.27 -45.83 39.22
C VAL A 384 -7.64 -45.38 40.55
N TRP A 385 -6.50 -45.99 40.89
CA TRP A 385 -5.80 -45.83 42.16
C TRP A 385 -4.30 -45.65 41.93
N ASP A 386 -3.62 -45.01 42.86
CA ASP A 386 -2.17 -44.82 42.91
C ASP A 386 -1.54 -45.82 43.90
N GLU A 387 -0.45 -46.50 43.54
CA GLU A 387 0.14 -47.56 44.38
C GLU A 387 1.36 -47.07 45.18
N ASP A 388 1.10 -46.46 46.35
CA ASP A 388 2.07 -45.81 47.27
C ASP A 388 3.27 -46.69 47.72
N ASN A 389 4.29 -46.83 46.87
CA ASN A 389 5.41 -47.76 47.05
C ASN A 389 6.60 -47.18 47.88
N ASP A 390 6.46 -45.99 48.46
CA ASP A 390 7.48 -45.26 49.27
C ASP A 390 8.05 -46.16 50.38
N LEU A 391 9.36 -46.07 50.64
CA LEU A 391 10.02 -46.78 51.75
C LEU A 391 9.38 -46.42 53.13
N LYS A 392 8.80 -45.22 53.25
CA LYS A 392 8.00 -44.83 54.43
C LYS A 392 6.66 -45.56 54.53
N SER A 393 6.00 -45.93 53.44
CA SER A 393 4.71 -46.65 53.49
C SER A 393 4.93 -48.06 54.07
N LYS A 394 5.97 -48.77 53.60
CA LYS A 394 6.39 -50.09 54.13
C LYS A 394 6.71 -50.09 55.62
N LEU A 395 7.26 -48.99 56.16
CA LEU A 395 7.52 -48.87 57.60
C LEU A 395 6.26 -48.51 58.41
N ARG A 396 5.32 -47.74 57.85
CA ARG A 396 4.06 -47.33 58.52
C ARG A 396 2.92 -48.34 58.39
N GLN A 397 2.89 -49.18 57.36
CA GLN A 397 1.86 -50.20 57.12
C GLN A 397 1.68 -51.18 58.30
N LYS A 398 2.70 -51.36 59.15
CA LYS A 398 2.61 -52.17 60.39
C LYS A 398 1.80 -51.53 61.52
N LEU A 399 1.44 -50.25 61.44
CA LEU A 399 0.73 -49.50 62.48
C LEU A 399 -0.58 -48.88 61.98
N THR A 400 -0.64 -48.41 60.74
CA THR A 400 -1.87 -47.90 60.12
C THR A 400 -1.97 -48.38 58.67
N ARG A 401 -3.02 -49.14 58.35
CA ARG A 401 -3.33 -49.53 56.97
C ARG A 401 -4.05 -48.40 56.22
N GLU A 402 -3.30 -47.35 55.94
CA GLU A 402 -3.66 -46.35 54.93
C GLU A 402 -3.80 -47.05 53.57
N SER A 403 -4.59 -46.46 52.67
CA SER A 403 -5.01 -47.09 51.41
C SER A 403 -4.63 -46.23 50.23
N ASP A 404 -4.07 -46.88 49.21
CA ASP A 404 -3.82 -46.48 47.83
C ASP A 404 -4.60 -45.21 47.42
N ASP A 405 -3.88 -44.16 46.99
CA ASP A 405 -4.51 -42.86 46.78
C ASP A 405 -5.49 -42.87 45.59
N PHE A 406 -6.57 -42.07 45.69
CA PHE A 406 -7.69 -42.17 44.75
C PHE A 406 -7.51 -41.22 43.55
N LEU A 407 -7.31 -41.80 42.37
CA LEU A 407 -7.11 -41.05 41.11
C LEU A 407 -8.43 -40.74 40.39
N GLY A 408 -9.45 -41.60 40.50
CA GLY A 408 -10.77 -41.35 39.91
C GLY A 408 -11.66 -42.60 39.78
N GLN A 409 -12.92 -42.42 39.39
CA GLN A 409 -13.82 -43.54 39.05
C GLN A 409 -14.74 -43.23 37.87
N THR A 410 -15.20 -44.25 37.18
CA THR A 410 -16.43 -44.18 36.37
C THR A 410 -17.38 -45.31 36.78
N ILE A 411 -18.68 -45.06 36.70
CA ILE A 411 -19.73 -45.99 37.11
C ILE A 411 -20.70 -46.15 35.93
N ILE A 412 -20.58 -47.26 35.23
CA ILE A 412 -21.34 -47.55 34.00
C ILE A 412 -22.49 -48.47 34.37
N GLU A 413 -23.72 -48.06 34.09
CA GLU A 413 -24.90 -48.89 34.39
C GLU A 413 -25.06 -49.97 33.33
N VAL A 414 -25.31 -51.23 33.71
CA VAL A 414 -25.31 -52.34 32.73
C VAL A 414 -26.40 -52.19 31.65
N ARG A 415 -27.45 -51.40 31.91
CA ARG A 415 -28.47 -51.00 30.92
C ARG A 415 -27.97 -50.13 29.76
N THR A 416 -26.86 -49.39 29.93
CA THR A 416 -26.26 -48.54 28.87
C THR A 416 -25.21 -49.29 28.05
N LEU A 417 -25.09 -50.61 28.23
CA LEU A 417 -24.16 -51.45 27.47
C LEU A 417 -24.90 -52.22 26.35
N SER A 418 -24.32 -52.24 25.15
CA SER A 418 -24.87 -52.93 23.98
C SER A 418 -23.78 -53.21 22.95
N GLY A 419 -23.62 -54.47 22.54
CA GLY A 419 -22.65 -54.84 21.50
C GLY A 419 -21.19 -54.67 21.93
N GLU A 420 -20.32 -54.35 20.96
CA GLU A 420 -18.93 -53.96 21.19
C GLU A 420 -18.79 -52.44 21.21
N MET A 421 -18.54 -51.89 22.39
CA MET A 421 -18.37 -50.45 22.63
C MET A 421 -16.90 -50.15 22.91
N ASP A 422 -16.26 -49.26 22.15
CA ASP A 422 -14.96 -48.68 22.50
C ASP A 422 -15.18 -47.21 22.86
N VAL A 423 -15.16 -46.93 24.16
CA VAL A 423 -15.69 -45.67 24.73
C VAL A 423 -14.73 -45.10 25.76
N TRP A 424 -14.54 -43.79 25.70
CA TRP A 424 -13.87 -43.01 26.72
C TRP A 424 -14.87 -42.55 27.78
N TYR A 425 -14.50 -42.74 29.04
CA TYR A 425 -15.27 -42.33 30.20
C TYR A 425 -14.47 -41.33 31.03
N ASN A 426 -15.05 -40.16 31.30
CA ASN A 426 -14.46 -39.17 32.20
C ASN A 426 -14.40 -39.72 33.64
N LEU A 427 -13.35 -39.35 34.39
CA LEU A 427 -13.18 -39.78 35.78
C LEU A 427 -13.86 -38.81 36.76
N GLU A 428 -14.73 -39.36 37.60
CA GLU A 428 -15.53 -38.66 38.59
C GLU A 428 -14.90 -38.67 39.98
N LYS A 429 -15.26 -37.66 40.77
CA LYS A 429 -14.92 -37.56 42.20
C LYS A 429 -15.78 -38.50 43.03
N ARG A 430 -15.15 -39.31 43.89
CA ARG A 430 -15.85 -40.17 44.85
C ARG A 430 -16.35 -39.41 46.09
N THR A 431 -15.71 -38.30 46.43
CA THR A 431 -16.11 -37.35 47.48
C THR A 431 -15.68 -35.94 47.09
N ASP A 432 -16.26 -34.91 47.73
CA ASP A 432 -15.91 -33.50 47.46
C ASP A 432 -14.43 -33.17 47.73
N LYS A 433 -13.80 -33.96 48.61
CA LYS A 433 -12.37 -33.88 48.96
C LYS A 433 -11.44 -34.58 47.95
N SER A 434 -11.98 -35.33 46.99
CA SER A 434 -11.19 -36.05 45.98
C SER A 434 -10.74 -35.09 44.88
N ALA A 435 -9.43 -34.86 44.75
CA ALA A 435 -8.83 -34.31 43.53
C ALA A 435 -8.70 -35.43 42.49
N VAL A 436 -9.35 -35.25 41.34
CA VAL A 436 -9.51 -36.21 40.23
C VAL A 436 -9.41 -35.43 38.92
N SER A 437 -8.75 -36.02 37.92
CA SER A 437 -8.67 -35.53 36.55
C SER A 437 -8.50 -36.70 35.58
N GLY A 438 -8.78 -36.46 34.30
CA GLY A 438 -8.53 -37.40 33.23
C GLY A 438 -9.72 -38.27 32.84
N ALA A 439 -9.48 -39.14 31.86
CA ALA A 439 -10.46 -40.08 31.30
C ALA A 439 -9.83 -41.47 31.12
N ILE A 440 -10.67 -42.50 31.02
CA ILE A 440 -10.27 -43.90 30.84
C ILE A 440 -10.97 -44.52 29.62
N ARG A 441 -10.21 -45.16 28.73
CA ARG A 441 -10.71 -45.85 27.54
C ARG A 441 -10.97 -47.32 27.84
N LEU A 442 -12.22 -47.73 27.61
CA LEU A 442 -12.69 -49.09 27.87
C LEU A 442 -13.34 -49.66 26.61
N GLN A 443 -12.80 -50.77 26.12
CA GLN A 443 -13.49 -51.60 25.11
C GLN A 443 -14.32 -52.64 25.85
N ILE A 444 -15.64 -52.50 25.81
CA ILE A 444 -16.62 -53.34 26.49
C ILE A 444 -17.44 -54.08 25.44
N ASN A 445 -17.28 -55.40 25.34
CA ASN A 445 -18.15 -56.26 24.53
C ASN A 445 -19.18 -56.96 25.43
N VAL A 446 -20.46 -56.86 25.09
CA VAL A 446 -21.59 -57.44 25.84
C VAL A 446 -22.40 -58.40 24.99
N GLU A 447 -22.25 -59.69 25.28
CA GLU A 447 -23.03 -60.79 24.71
C GLU A 447 -24.28 -61.02 25.58
N ILE A 448 -25.43 -60.43 25.20
CA ILE A 448 -26.72 -60.66 25.87
C ILE A 448 -27.31 -61.99 25.36
N LYS A 449 -27.69 -62.90 26.27
CA LYS A 449 -28.28 -64.18 25.86
C LYS A 449 -29.60 -63.97 25.11
N GLY A 450 -29.59 -64.27 23.81
CA GLY A 450 -30.75 -64.12 22.92
C GLY A 450 -30.72 -62.91 21.99
N GLU A 451 -29.72 -62.01 22.10
CA GLU A 451 -29.49 -60.94 21.12
C GLU A 451 -28.11 -61.13 20.45
N GLU A 452 -28.06 -61.64 19.21
CA GLU A 452 -26.82 -61.70 18.44
C GLU A 452 -26.50 -60.35 17.77
N LYS A 453 -25.19 -60.05 17.65
CA LYS A 453 -24.58 -58.89 16.98
C LYS A 453 -25.39 -57.59 17.13
N VAL A 454 -25.49 -57.10 18.35
CA VAL A 454 -26.14 -55.81 18.66
C VAL A 454 -25.17 -54.66 18.33
N ALA A 455 -25.68 -53.58 17.73
CA ALA A 455 -24.91 -52.35 17.55
C ALA A 455 -24.80 -51.55 18.88
N PRO A 456 -23.73 -50.76 19.07
CA PRO A 456 -23.63 -49.78 20.16
C PRO A 456 -24.81 -48.81 20.25
N TYR A 457 -25.12 -48.33 21.46
CA TYR A 457 -26.18 -47.32 21.62
C TYR A 457 -25.82 -45.96 20.98
N HIS A 458 -24.53 -45.67 20.80
CA HIS A 458 -24.04 -44.50 20.05
C HIS A 458 -24.46 -44.55 18.56
N ASP A 459 -24.30 -45.70 17.90
CA ASP A 459 -24.74 -45.89 16.51
C ASP A 459 -26.28 -45.93 16.41
N GLN A 460 -26.95 -46.49 17.41
CA GLN A 460 -28.42 -46.47 17.50
C GLN A 460 -28.97 -45.04 17.67
N TYR A 461 -28.32 -44.21 18.51
CA TYR A 461 -28.67 -42.79 18.66
C TYR A 461 -28.39 -42.01 17.37
N THR A 462 -27.22 -42.24 16.74
CA THR A 462 -26.88 -41.67 15.43
C THR A 462 -27.99 -41.95 14.42
N CYS A 463 -28.45 -43.20 14.36
CA CYS A 463 -29.53 -43.61 13.45
C CYS A 463 -30.86 -42.93 13.76
N LEU A 464 -31.24 -42.80 15.04
CA LEU A 464 -32.42 -42.08 15.48
C LEU A 464 -32.37 -40.60 15.07
N HIS A 465 -31.25 -39.94 15.36
CA HIS A 465 -31.06 -38.50 15.11
C HIS A 465 -30.99 -38.21 13.59
N GLU A 466 -30.29 -39.05 12.82
CA GLU A 466 -30.26 -39.00 11.35
C GLU A 466 -31.67 -39.12 10.73
N HIS A 467 -32.49 -40.07 11.21
CA HIS A 467 -33.86 -40.25 10.71
C HIS A 467 -34.80 -39.11 11.11
N ILE A 468 -34.76 -38.64 12.36
CA ILE A 468 -35.58 -37.49 12.81
C ILE A 468 -35.22 -36.25 11.98
N PHE A 469 -33.93 -35.97 11.78
CA PHE A 469 -33.48 -34.83 10.99
C PHE A 469 -33.94 -34.91 9.52
N ASN A 470 -33.88 -36.09 8.89
CA ASN A 470 -34.35 -36.28 7.52
C ASN A 470 -35.88 -36.16 7.38
N TYR A 471 -36.65 -36.67 8.35
CA TYR A 471 -38.10 -36.46 8.40
C TYR A 471 -38.45 -34.98 8.57
N TYR A 472 -37.72 -34.29 9.45
CA TYR A 472 -37.90 -32.86 9.72
C TYR A 472 -37.61 -32.01 8.46
N CYS A 473 -36.52 -32.31 7.74
CA CYS A 473 -36.17 -31.66 6.47
C CYS A 473 -37.20 -31.90 5.34
N SER A 474 -37.82 -33.08 5.28
CA SER A 474 -38.74 -33.44 4.18
C SER A 474 -40.15 -32.88 4.37
N LYS A 475 -40.55 -32.62 5.62
CA LYS A 475 -41.85 -32.06 6.02
C LYS A 475 -42.11 -30.64 5.50
N GLU A 476 -41.06 -29.83 5.26
CA GLU A 476 -41.13 -28.42 4.85
C GLU A 476 -40.52 -28.16 3.45
N MET A 477 -40.74 -29.06 2.48
CA MET A 477 -40.28 -28.90 1.08
C MET A 477 -38.76 -28.68 0.92
N GLY A 478 -37.95 -29.10 1.89
CA GLY A 478 -36.50 -28.92 1.90
C GLY A 478 -36.00 -27.59 2.50
N GLN A 479 -36.89 -26.74 3.03
CA GLN A 479 -36.50 -25.71 3.99
C GLN A 479 -36.30 -26.35 5.37
N LEU A 480 -35.46 -25.73 6.21
CA LEU A 480 -35.17 -26.20 7.57
C LEU A 480 -35.52 -25.09 8.55
N LYS A 481 -36.69 -25.19 9.19
CA LYS A 481 -37.05 -24.31 10.30
C LYS A 481 -36.18 -24.61 11.52
N LEU A 482 -35.37 -23.63 11.93
CA LEU A 482 -34.51 -23.75 13.10
C LEU A 482 -35.33 -23.51 14.40
N PRO A 483 -34.97 -24.16 15.52
CA PRO A 483 -35.70 -23.99 16.78
C PRO A 483 -35.43 -22.61 17.42
N ASP A 484 -36.47 -21.99 17.98
CA ASP A 484 -36.43 -20.67 18.67
C ASP A 484 -35.81 -20.75 20.09
N ALA A 485 -34.64 -21.39 20.21
CA ALA A 485 -33.92 -21.53 21.47
C ALA A 485 -33.07 -20.28 21.79
N ARG A 486 -33.04 -19.85 23.06
CA ARG A 486 -32.27 -18.68 23.54
C ARG A 486 -31.61 -18.95 24.89
N GLY A 487 -30.42 -18.39 25.11
CA GLY A 487 -29.62 -18.57 26.33
C GLY A 487 -28.56 -19.67 26.22
N ASP A 488 -27.77 -19.86 27.28
CA ASP A 488 -26.52 -20.63 27.27
C ASP A 488 -26.70 -22.12 26.94
N GLU A 489 -27.88 -22.67 27.19
CA GLU A 489 -28.23 -24.08 26.91
C GLU A 489 -28.83 -24.29 25.51
N SER A 490 -29.01 -23.23 24.71
CA SER A 490 -29.71 -23.28 23.40
C SER A 490 -29.11 -24.26 22.39
N TRP A 491 -27.80 -24.52 22.46
CA TRP A 491 -27.08 -25.49 21.60
C TRP A 491 -27.42 -26.96 21.87
N LYS A 492 -28.26 -27.25 22.88
CA LYS A 492 -28.77 -28.58 23.20
C LYS A 492 -30.20 -28.83 22.69
N VAL A 493 -30.82 -27.83 22.07
CA VAL A 493 -32.16 -27.92 21.47
C VAL A 493 -32.01 -28.09 19.95
N TYR A 494 -32.49 -29.21 19.43
CA TYR A 494 -32.20 -29.69 18.07
C TYR A 494 -33.43 -29.70 17.15
N PHE A 495 -34.63 -29.86 17.72
CA PHE A 495 -35.87 -30.15 16.99
C PHE A 495 -37.07 -29.37 17.55
N ASP A 496 -38.28 -29.67 17.05
CA ASP A 496 -39.53 -29.31 17.74
C ASP A 496 -39.69 -30.10 19.06
N GLU A 497 -40.61 -29.67 19.92
CA GLU A 497 -40.84 -30.26 21.26
C GLU A 497 -40.99 -31.80 21.22
N THR A 498 -41.74 -32.31 20.24
CA THR A 498 -41.92 -33.74 19.98
C THR A 498 -40.62 -34.44 19.58
N GLY A 499 -39.86 -33.88 18.63
CA GLY A 499 -38.57 -34.44 18.21
C GLY A 499 -37.51 -34.41 19.31
N GLN A 500 -37.52 -33.36 20.13
CA GLN A 500 -36.61 -33.17 21.26
C GLN A 500 -36.87 -34.18 22.38
N GLU A 501 -38.13 -34.37 22.82
CA GLU A 501 -38.49 -35.38 23.83
C GLU A 501 -38.00 -36.79 23.42
N ILE A 502 -38.12 -37.14 22.13
CA ILE A 502 -37.74 -38.45 21.63
C ILE A 502 -36.22 -38.68 21.75
N VAL A 503 -35.39 -37.69 21.39
CA VAL A 503 -33.93 -37.84 21.50
C VAL A 503 -33.45 -37.75 22.95
N ASP A 504 -34.07 -36.91 23.79
CA ASP A 504 -33.69 -36.76 25.20
C ASP A 504 -34.04 -38.02 26.02
N GLU A 505 -35.24 -38.60 25.87
CA GLU A 505 -35.58 -39.86 26.54
C GLU A 505 -34.72 -41.04 26.07
N PHE A 506 -34.38 -41.11 24.78
CA PHE A 506 -33.45 -42.12 24.27
C PHE A 506 -32.05 -41.92 24.87
N ALA A 507 -31.53 -40.70 24.85
CA ALA A 507 -30.20 -40.37 25.36
C ALA A 507 -30.09 -40.62 26.87
N MET A 508 -31.05 -40.17 27.67
CA MET A 508 -31.07 -40.40 29.11
C MET A 508 -31.18 -41.90 29.44
N ARG A 509 -32.01 -42.66 28.73
CA ARG A 509 -32.22 -44.09 28.99
C ARG A 509 -31.03 -44.96 28.63
N TYR A 510 -30.29 -44.61 27.57
CA TYR A 510 -29.19 -45.42 27.04
C TYR A 510 -27.79 -44.83 27.28
N GLY A 511 -27.69 -43.67 27.94
CA GLY A 511 -26.43 -43.10 28.42
C GLY A 511 -25.64 -42.29 27.37
N ILE A 512 -26.32 -41.53 26.50
CA ILE A 512 -25.69 -40.76 25.42
C ILE A 512 -25.36 -39.34 25.87
N GLU A 513 -24.06 -39.03 25.88
CA GLU A 513 -23.51 -37.74 26.31
C GLU A 513 -24.02 -36.56 25.46
N SER A 514 -24.38 -35.43 26.08
CA SER A 514 -24.90 -34.26 25.36
C SER A 514 -23.93 -33.67 24.34
N ILE A 515 -22.61 -33.81 24.56
CA ILE A 515 -21.59 -33.45 23.55
C ILE A 515 -21.65 -34.36 22.32
N TYR A 516 -21.94 -35.65 22.47
CA TYR A 516 -22.13 -36.58 21.36
C TYR A 516 -23.37 -36.20 20.55
N GLN A 517 -24.49 -35.91 21.23
CA GLN A 517 -25.73 -35.43 20.60
C GLN A 517 -25.49 -34.16 19.76
N ALA A 518 -24.77 -33.18 20.33
CA ALA A 518 -24.40 -31.95 19.65
C ALA A 518 -23.49 -32.17 18.43
N MET A 519 -22.50 -33.07 18.52
CA MET A 519 -21.62 -33.41 17.39
C MET A 519 -22.36 -34.18 16.28
N ILE A 520 -23.35 -35.00 16.61
CA ILE A 520 -24.24 -35.66 15.64
C ILE A 520 -25.18 -34.64 14.98
N HIS A 521 -25.80 -33.75 15.74
CA HIS A 521 -26.63 -32.68 15.17
C HIS A 521 -25.81 -31.75 14.25
N PHE A 522 -24.59 -31.40 14.66
CA PHE A 522 -23.62 -30.68 13.82
C PHE A 522 -23.38 -31.39 12.49
N ALA A 523 -23.15 -32.71 12.50
CA ALA A 523 -23.00 -33.51 11.28
C ALA A 523 -24.27 -33.48 10.40
N CYS A 524 -25.46 -33.63 11.00
CA CYS A 524 -26.73 -33.52 10.27
C CYS A 524 -26.90 -32.13 9.61
N LEU A 525 -26.67 -31.04 10.35
CA LEU A 525 -26.72 -29.67 9.82
C LEU A 525 -25.73 -29.44 8.68
N CYS A 526 -24.53 -30.05 8.73
CA CYS A 526 -23.56 -29.99 7.62
C CYS A 526 -24.15 -30.47 6.28
N THR A 527 -25.16 -31.35 6.27
CA THR A 527 -25.82 -31.78 5.02
C THR A 527 -26.77 -30.73 4.42
N LYS A 528 -27.13 -29.70 5.20
CA LYS A 528 -28.09 -28.63 4.86
C LYS A 528 -27.51 -27.23 5.04
N TYR A 529 -26.19 -27.07 5.11
CA TYR A 529 -25.50 -25.79 5.34
C TYR A 529 -25.87 -24.66 4.36
N MET A 530 -26.40 -24.96 3.17
CA MET A 530 -26.90 -23.96 2.20
C MET A 530 -28.34 -23.48 2.44
N CYS A 531 -29.09 -24.11 3.35
CA CYS A 531 -30.40 -23.62 3.80
C CYS A 531 -30.24 -22.35 4.65
N GLN A 532 -31.22 -21.44 4.60
CA GLN A 532 -31.12 -20.12 5.23
C GLN A 532 -31.01 -20.22 6.76
N GLY A 533 -30.14 -19.40 7.37
CA GLY A 533 -29.86 -19.37 8.81
C GLY A 533 -28.98 -20.52 9.31
N VAL A 534 -28.85 -21.62 8.58
CA VAL A 534 -28.12 -22.82 9.02
C VAL A 534 -26.63 -22.56 9.30
N PRO A 535 -25.88 -21.77 8.51
CA PRO A 535 -24.48 -21.45 8.83
C PRO A 535 -24.29 -20.79 10.20
N ALA A 536 -25.25 -19.97 10.65
CA ALA A 536 -25.18 -19.31 11.95
C ALA A 536 -25.31 -20.33 13.10
N VAL A 537 -26.23 -21.30 12.96
CA VAL A 537 -26.41 -22.38 13.96
C VAL A 537 -25.22 -23.34 13.94
N ILE A 538 -24.70 -23.72 12.77
CA ILE A 538 -23.48 -24.54 12.67
C ILE A 538 -22.29 -23.83 13.34
N SER A 539 -22.10 -22.53 13.10
CA SER A 539 -21.01 -21.77 13.74
C SER A 539 -21.18 -21.67 15.25
N THR A 540 -22.39 -21.37 15.74
CA THR A 540 -22.71 -21.30 17.17
C THR A 540 -22.53 -22.65 17.86
N LEU A 541 -22.95 -23.75 17.22
CA LEU A 541 -22.80 -25.10 17.74
C LEU A 541 -21.32 -25.53 17.78
N LEU A 542 -20.55 -25.21 16.74
CA LEU A 542 -19.10 -25.44 16.71
C LEU A 542 -18.36 -24.62 17.77
N ALA A 543 -18.78 -23.38 18.03
CA ALA A 543 -18.23 -22.55 19.09
C ALA A 543 -18.48 -23.15 20.48
N ASN A 544 -19.65 -23.76 20.72
CA ASN A 544 -19.96 -24.47 21.97
C ASN A 544 -19.19 -25.80 22.09
N ILE A 545 -19.08 -26.59 21.01
CA ILE A 545 -18.24 -27.80 20.97
C ILE A 545 -16.76 -27.45 21.22
N ASN A 546 -16.27 -26.36 20.63
CA ASN A 546 -14.95 -25.80 20.90
C ASN A 546 -14.79 -25.39 22.37
N ALA A 547 -15.75 -24.64 22.92
CA ALA A 547 -15.72 -24.19 24.31
C ALA A 547 -15.73 -25.35 25.31
N TYR A 548 -16.44 -26.44 25.00
CA TYR A 548 -16.39 -27.69 25.76
C TYR A 548 -14.96 -28.23 25.83
N TYR A 549 -14.38 -28.67 24.71
CA TYR A 549 -13.04 -29.28 24.71
C TYR A 549 -11.91 -28.32 25.13
N ALA A 550 -12.05 -27.00 24.90
CA ALA A 550 -11.06 -26.00 25.28
C ALA A 550 -11.13 -25.59 26.78
N HIS A 551 -12.32 -25.56 27.41
CA HIS A 551 -12.49 -24.93 28.72
C HIS A 551 -13.13 -25.81 29.81
N THR A 552 -13.78 -26.95 29.51
CA THR A 552 -14.37 -27.78 30.58
C THR A 552 -13.34 -28.67 31.26
N THR A 553 -12.66 -28.15 32.30
CA THR A 553 -12.46 -28.76 33.63
C THR A 553 -11.43 -27.95 34.43
N ALA A 554 -11.54 -27.98 35.77
CA ALA A 554 -10.72 -27.16 36.68
C ALA A 554 -9.29 -27.70 36.95
N THR A 555 -8.69 -28.43 36.01
CA THR A 555 -7.30 -28.94 36.11
C THR A 555 -6.59 -28.92 34.76
N SER A 556 -5.56 -28.09 34.63
CA SER A 556 -4.82 -27.82 33.39
C SER A 556 -3.78 -28.89 33.02
N ALA A 557 -4.05 -30.17 33.31
CA ALA A 557 -3.08 -31.26 33.21
C ALA A 557 -3.01 -31.95 31.83
N VAL A 558 -3.84 -31.54 30.87
CA VAL A 558 -4.07 -32.22 29.59
C VAL A 558 -4.22 -31.20 28.46
N SER A 559 -3.75 -31.51 27.26
CA SER A 559 -4.02 -30.70 26.06
C SER A 559 -5.52 -30.73 25.68
N ALA A 560 -5.97 -29.77 24.87
CA ALA A 560 -7.30 -29.81 24.27
C ALA A 560 -7.38 -30.89 23.16
N SER A 561 -6.27 -31.14 22.45
CA SER A 561 -6.19 -32.12 21.36
C SER A 561 -6.32 -33.56 21.86
N ASP A 562 -5.88 -33.80 23.10
CA ASP A 562 -6.04 -35.07 23.83
C ASP A 562 -7.46 -35.23 24.37
N ARG A 563 -8.02 -34.23 25.05
CA ARG A 563 -9.44 -34.26 25.48
C ARG A 563 -10.39 -34.49 24.29
N PHE A 564 -10.02 -33.97 23.12
CA PHE A 564 -10.77 -34.21 21.87
C PHE A 564 -10.48 -35.59 21.24
N ALA A 565 -9.29 -36.16 21.43
CA ALA A 565 -9.02 -37.56 21.07
C ALA A 565 -9.84 -38.55 21.90
N ALA A 566 -10.24 -38.15 23.12
CA ALA A 566 -11.19 -38.87 23.96
C ALA A 566 -12.68 -38.65 23.58
N SER A 567 -12.99 -38.07 22.41
CA SER A 567 -14.38 -37.92 21.95
C SER A 567 -14.96 -39.23 21.40
N ASN A 568 -16.09 -39.66 21.94
CA ASN A 568 -16.83 -40.86 21.51
C ASN A 568 -17.43 -40.76 20.09
N PHE A 569 -17.44 -39.58 19.47
CA PHE A 569 -17.75 -39.40 18.03
C PHE A 569 -16.60 -39.87 17.11
N GLY A 570 -15.36 -39.90 17.64
CA GLY A 570 -14.14 -40.21 16.91
C GLY A 570 -13.47 -38.98 16.30
N LYS A 571 -12.25 -38.65 16.77
CA LYS A 571 -11.43 -37.51 16.31
C LYS A 571 -11.33 -37.43 14.79
N ASP A 572 -10.91 -38.51 14.14
CA ASP A 572 -10.69 -38.54 12.69
C ASP A 572 -11.99 -38.40 11.88
N ARG A 573 -13.14 -38.86 12.41
CA ARG A 573 -14.45 -38.69 11.77
C ARG A 573 -14.84 -37.21 11.75
N PHE A 574 -14.72 -36.54 12.89
CA PHE A 574 -15.08 -35.12 13.01
C PHE A 574 -14.11 -34.20 12.26
N VAL A 575 -12.80 -34.50 12.27
CA VAL A 575 -11.81 -33.73 11.50
C VAL A 575 -12.09 -33.85 9.99
N LYS A 576 -12.34 -35.07 9.47
CA LYS A 576 -12.72 -35.25 8.05
C LYS A 576 -14.01 -34.51 7.69
N LEU A 577 -15.01 -34.52 8.57
CA LEU A 577 -16.25 -33.76 8.40
C LEU A 577 -16.00 -32.25 8.35
N LEU A 578 -15.18 -31.70 9.26
CA LEU A 578 -14.79 -30.29 9.27
C LEU A 578 -13.98 -29.89 8.03
N ASP A 579 -13.08 -30.75 7.56
CA ASP A 579 -12.25 -30.49 6.38
C ASP A 579 -13.09 -30.48 5.09
N GLN A 580 -14.04 -31.40 4.97
CA GLN A 580 -15.02 -31.39 3.86
C GLN A 580 -15.94 -30.18 3.93
N LEU A 581 -16.47 -29.84 5.10
CA LEU A 581 -17.29 -28.64 5.31
C LEU A 581 -16.51 -27.37 4.90
N HIS A 582 -15.29 -27.21 5.41
CA HIS A 582 -14.39 -26.11 5.06
C HIS A 582 -14.15 -26.01 3.55
N ASN A 583 -13.93 -27.13 2.86
CA ASN A 583 -13.75 -27.16 1.42
C ASN A 583 -15.03 -26.80 0.65
N SER A 584 -16.20 -27.26 1.10
CA SER A 584 -17.51 -26.89 0.53
C SER A 584 -17.77 -25.39 0.68
N LEU A 585 -17.59 -24.83 1.87
CA LEU A 585 -17.73 -23.39 2.14
C LEU A 585 -16.77 -22.56 1.27
N ARG A 586 -15.53 -23.03 1.06
CA ARG A 586 -14.55 -22.40 0.16
C ARG A 586 -15.06 -22.34 -1.28
N ILE A 587 -15.63 -23.43 -1.79
CA ILE A 587 -16.20 -23.49 -3.14
C ILE A 587 -17.39 -22.53 -3.27
N ASP A 588 -18.29 -22.50 -2.28
CA ASP A 588 -19.49 -21.68 -2.37
C ASP A 588 -19.21 -20.16 -2.22
N ILE A 589 -18.21 -19.77 -1.41
CA ILE A 589 -17.71 -18.38 -1.38
C ILE A 589 -16.93 -18.04 -2.66
N SER A 590 -16.31 -19.02 -3.33
CA SER A 590 -15.66 -18.79 -4.64
C SER A 590 -16.66 -18.44 -5.75
N MET A 591 -17.97 -18.53 -5.50
CA MET A 591 -19.05 -18.02 -6.35
C MET A 591 -20.04 -17.14 -5.57
N TYR A 592 -19.56 -16.35 -4.59
CA TYR A 592 -20.43 -15.67 -3.62
C TYR A 592 -21.52 -14.79 -4.25
N ARG A 593 -21.24 -14.14 -5.38
CA ARG A 593 -22.20 -13.28 -6.10
C ARG A 593 -23.40 -14.03 -6.67
N ASN A 594 -23.22 -15.31 -7.03
CA ASN A 594 -24.29 -16.19 -7.50
C ASN A 594 -25.03 -16.88 -6.35
N ASN A 595 -24.27 -17.38 -5.37
CA ASN A 595 -24.80 -18.17 -4.26
C ASN A 595 -25.50 -17.29 -3.21
N PHE A 596 -25.09 -16.04 -3.07
CA PHE A 596 -25.59 -15.09 -2.08
C PHE A 596 -25.89 -13.71 -2.72
N PRO A 597 -26.83 -13.63 -3.68
CA PRO A 597 -27.03 -12.43 -4.48
C PRO A 597 -27.48 -11.24 -3.65
N ALA A 598 -26.92 -10.06 -3.92
CA ALA A 598 -27.20 -8.79 -3.23
C ALA A 598 -28.69 -8.40 -3.13
N SER A 599 -29.54 -8.92 -4.01
CA SER A 599 -30.98 -8.71 -3.98
C SER A 599 -31.71 -9.45 -2.85
N ASN A 600 -31.07 -10.40 -2.16
CA ASN A 600 -31.65 -11.16 -1.05
C ASN A 600 -30.87 -10.93 0.25
N ALA A 601 -31.41 -10.06 1.12
CA ALA A 601 -30.82 -9.74 2.42
C ALA A 601 -30.66 -10.95 3.36
N GLY A 602 -31.54 -11.96 3.27
CA GLY A 602 -31.40 -13.22 4.02
C GLY A 602 -30.17 -14.00 3.59
N LYS A 603 -29.93 -14.09 2.27
CA LYS A 603 -28.72 -14.72 1.73
C LYS A 603 -27.44 -13.92 1.99
N LEU A 604 -27.51 -12.59 2.10
CA LEU A 604 -26.37 -11.79 2.58
C LEU A 604 -26.02 -12.09 4.05
N GLN A 605 -27.00 -12.37 4.91
CA GLN A 605 -26.72 -12.87 6.27
C GLN A 605 -26.16 -14.30 6.25
N ASP A 606 -26.67 -15.19 5.39
CA ASP A 606 -26.07 -16.51 5.20
C ASP A 606 -24.59 -16.41 4.78
N LEU A 607 -24.24 -15.51 3.85
CA LEU A 607 -22.84 -15.24 3.45
C LEU A 607 -21.99 -14.79 4.64
N LYS A 608 -22.51 -13.87 5.45
CA LYS A 608 -21.81 -13.41 6.67
C LYS A 608 -21.53 -14.59 7.61
N SER A 609 -22.56 -15.36 7.94
CA SER A 609 -22.44 -16.52 8.83
C SER A 609 -21.66 -17.69 8.24
N THR A 610 -21.56 -17.80 6.92
CA THR A 610 -20.67 -18.75 6.21
C THR A 610 -19.21 -18.38 6.43
N VAL A 611 -18.86 -17.09 6.45
CA VAL A 611 -17.51 -16.62 6.83
C VAL A 611 -17.27 -16.73 8.35
N ASP A 612 -18.28 -16.43 9.18
CA ASP A 612 -18.18 -16.66 10.64
C ASP A 612 -18.02 -18.16 10.97
N LEU A 613 -18.58 -19.06 10.16
CA LEU A 613 -18.36 -20.50 10.27
C LEU A 613 -16.92 -20.88 9.89
N LEU A 614 -16.35 -20.30 8.83
CA LEU A 614 -14.93 -20.50 8.50
C LEU A 614 -14.00 -19.99 9.62
N THR A 615 -14.31 -18.87 10.29
CA THR A 615 -13.51 -18.43 11.45
C THR A 615 -13.62 -19.42 12.60
N SER A 616 -14.81 -19.93 12.92
CA SER A 616 -15.02 -20.98 13.92
C SER A 616 -14.26 -22.28 13.61
N ILE A 617 -14.19 -22.69 12.34
CA ILE A 617 -13.40 -23.88 11.93
C ILE A 617 -11.89 -23.63 12.10
N THR A 618 -11.37 -22.47 11.67
CA THR A 618 -9.96 -22.11 11.88
C THR A 618 -9.64 -21.97 13.38
N PHE A 619 -10.57 -21.45 14.19
CA PHE A 619 -10.41 -21.35 15.65
C PHE A 619 -10.40 -22.73 16.32
N PHE A 620 -11.31 -23.64 15.93
CA PHE A 620 -11.30 -25.04 16.39
C PHE A 620 -9.98 -25.74 16.04
N ARG A 621 -9.48 -25.58 14.80
CA ARG A 621 -8.16 -26.10 14.40
C ARG A 621 -7.01 -25.54 15.26
N MET A 622 -7.07 -24.26 15.63
CA MET A 622 -6.05 -23.60 16.45
C MET A 622 -6.14 -23.95 17.95
N LYS A 623 -7.35 -24.11 18.50
CA LYS A 623 -7.60 -24.23 19.95
C LYS A 623 -7.90 -25.63 20.44
N VAL A 624 -8.51 -26.48 19.62
CA VAL A 624 -8.82 -27.88 19.96
C VAL A 624 -7.82 -28.82 19.34
N LEU A 625 -7.47 -28.67 18.05
CA LEU A 625 -6.47 -29.54 17.42
C LEU A 625 -5.01 -29.11 17.70
N GLU A 626 -4.83 -27.90 18.26
CA GLU A 626 -3.53 -27.30 18.61
C GLU A 626 -2.55 -27.17 17.43
N LEU A 627 -3.09 -26.97 16.22
CA LEU A 627 -2.32 -26.69 15.02
C LEU A 627 -1.60 -25.33 15.17
N THR A 628 -0.28 -25.33 14.93
CA THR A 628 0.59 -24.17 15.11
C THR A 628 0.38 -23.06 14.08
N SER A 629 -0.06 -23.41 12.86
CA SER A 629 -0.25 -22.47 11.75
C SER A 629 -1.42 -22.86 10.81
N PRO A 630 -2.67 -22.99 11.31
CA PRO A 630 -3.83 -23.21 10.46
C PRO A 630 -4.04 -22.04 9.48
N PRO A 631 -4.61 -22.28 8.28
CA PRO A 631 -4.82 -21.23 7.29
C PRO A 631 -5.72 -20.12 7.86
N ARG A 632 -5.24 -18.87 7.79
CA ARG A 632 -6.01 -17.70 8.23
C ARG A 632 -7.27 -17.57 7.38
N ALA A 633 -8.43 -17.50 8.04
CA ALA A 633 -9.71 -17.38 7.35
C ALA A 633 -9.79 -16.12 6.46
N SER A 634 -9.12 -15.01 6.84
CA SER A 634 -8.97 -13.81 6.02
C SER A 634 -8.29 -14.08 4.67
N THR A 635 -7.19 -14.84 4.65
CA THR A 635 -6.50 -15.25 3.42
C THR A 635 -7.39 -16.16 2.57
N VAL A 636 -8.05 -17.16 3.18
CA VAL A 636 -8.93 -18.09 2.46
C VAL A 636 -10.10 -17.33 1.82
N VAL A 637 -10.76 -16.42 2.54
CA VAL A 637 -11.87 -15.62 2.00
C VAL A 637 -11.36 -14.64 0.93
N ARG A 638 -10.15 -14.06 1.07
CA ARG A 638 -9.53 -13.24 0.01
C ARG A 638 -9.31 -14.04 -1.28
N GLU A 639 -8.79 -15.27 -1.19
CA GLU A 639 -8.63 -16.16 -2.36
C GLU A 639 -9.98 -16.46 -3.03
N CYS A 640 -10.99 -16.83 -2.24
CA CYS A 640 -12.32 -17.15 -2.76
C CYS A 640 -12.97 -15.94 -3.43
N ALA A 641 -12.91 -14.77 -2.80
CA ALA A 641 -13.42 -13.54 -3.37
C ALA A 641 -12.70 -13.20 -4.68
N THR A 642 -11.37 -13.32 -4.72
CA THR A 642 -10.55 -13.11 -5.94
C THR A 642 -10.99 -14.06 -7.07
N ALA A 643 -11.22 -15.35 -6.77
CA ALA A 643 -11.71 -16.33 -7.75
C ALA A 643 -13.09 -15.96 -8.29
N CYS A 644 -14.02 -15.55 -7.42
CA CYS A 644 -15.36 -15.09 -7.81
C CYS A 644 -15.29 -13.83 -8.69
N ILE A 645 -14.44 -12.85 -8.33
CA ILE A 645 -14.25 -11.63 -9.10
C ILE A 645 -13.66 -11.93 -10.49
N LYS A 646 -12.71 -12.86 -10.60
CA LYS A 646 -12.18 -13.31 -11.91
C LYS A 646 -13.23 -14.03 -12.76
N SER A 647 -14.02 -14.93 -12.18
CA SER A 647 -15.14 -15.57 -12.90
C SER A 647 -16.21 -14.55 -13.31
N THR A 648 -16.43 -13.51 -12.51
CA THR A 648 -17.34 -12.40 -12.85
C THR A 648 -16.77 -11.59 -14.02
N TYR A 649 -15.47 -11.24 -13.99
CA TYR A 649 -14.79 -10.54 -15.10
C TYR A 649 -14.92 -11.30 -16.43
N GLN A 650 -14.64 -12.61 -16.43
CA GLN A 650 -14.74 -13.45 -17.62
C GLN A 650 -16.16 -13.41 -18.23
N PHE A 651 -17.19 -13.58 -17.39
CA PHE A 651 -18.58 -13.48 -17.84
C PHE A 651 -18.96 -12.08 -18.34
N LEU A 652 -18.48 -11.01 -17.69
CA LEU A 652 -18.69 -9.63 -18.17
C LEU A 652 -18.08 -9.43 -19.56
N PHE A 653 -16.89 -9.98 -19.81
CA PHE A 653 -16.18 -9.89 -21.08
C PHE A 653 -16.94 -10.63 -22.19
N GLU A 654 -17.33 -11.88 -21.94
CA GLU A 654 -18.06 -12.75 -22.89
C GLU A 654 -19.46 -12.24 -23.25
N ASN A 655 -20.12 -11.49 -22.36
CA ASN A 655 -21.52 -11.06 -22.51
C ASN A 655 -21.67 -9.53 -22.61
N CYS A 656 -20.56 -8.80 -22.80
CA CYS A 656 -20.45 -7.34 -22.61
C CYS A 656 -21.58 -6.53 -23.27
N TYR A 657 -21.88 -6.78 -24.55
CA TYR A 657 -22.92 -6.04 -25.28
C TYR A 657 -24.34 -6.29 -24.73
N GLU A 658 -24.71 -7.54 -24.44
CA GLU A 658 -26.05 -7.86 -23.91
C GLU A 658 -26.25 -7.26 -22.51
N LEU A 659 -25.24 -7.40 -21.64
CA LEU A 659 -25.28 -6.88 -20.28
C LEU A 659 -25.40 -5.34 -20.28
N PHE A 660 -24.59 -4.65 -21.10
CA PHE A 660 -24.62 -3.20 -21.18
C PHE A 660 -25.95 -2.68 -21.73
N GLN A 661 -26.48 -3.29 -22.79
CA GLN A 661 -27.78 -2.93 -23.35
C GLN A 661 -28.89 -3.08 -22.30
N ARG A 662 -28.92 -4.20 -21.58
CA ARG A 662 -29.95 -4.51 -20.59
C ARG A 662 -29.88 -3.64 -19.32
N GLU A 663 -28.69 -3.20 -18.91
CA GLU A 663 -28.51 -2.34 -17.72
C GLU A 663 -28.60 -0.83 -18.02
N PHE A 664 -28.14 -0.37 -19.19
CA PHE A 664 -27.95 1.07 -19.47
C PHE A 664 -28.77 1.63 -20.65
N GLU A 665 -29.13 0.83 -21.66
CA GLU A 665 -29.82 1.30 -22.87
C GLU A 665 -31.33 0.96 -22.86
N GLY A 666 -31.71 -0.14 -22.20
CA GLY A 666 -33.09 -0.60 -22.05
C GLY A 666 -33.63 -1.41 -23.24
N ASN A 667 -34.78 -2.06 -23.06
CA ASN A 667 -35.37 -2.98 -24.06
C ASN A 667 -35.94 -2.26 -25.30
N GLN A 668 -35.08 -1.73 -26.16
CA GLN A 668 -35.39 -1.58 -27.59
C GLN A 668 -34.99 -2.85 -28.34
N ALA A 669 -35.58 -3.08 -29.52
CA ALA A 669 -35.51 -4.38 -30.20
C ALA A 669 -34.13 -4.67 -30.81
N LEU A 670 -33.77 -5.96 -30.88
CA LEU A 670 -32.45 -6.42 -31.32
C LEU A 670 -32.09 -5.99 -32.75
N THR A 671 -31.00 -5.24 -32.87
CA THR A 671 -30.21 -5.12 -34.13
C THR A 671 -28.73 -5.45 -33.87
N THR A 672 -28.45 -6.38 -32.96
CA THR A 672 -27.11 -6.94 -32.72
C THR A 672 -26.76 -7.93 -33.82
N ASN A 673 -25.78 -7.60 -34.66
CA ASN A 673 -25.27 -8.49 -35.69
C ASN A 673 -24.58 -9.70 -35.00
N PRO A 674 -24.88 -10.98 -35.33
CA PRO A 674 -24.39 -12.14 -34.57
C PRO A 674 -22.87 -12.33 -34.50
N GLU A 675 -22.10 -11.58 -35.28
CA GLU A 675 -20.64 -11.71 -35.39
C GLU A 675 -19.86 -10.82 -34.41
N LEU A 676 -20.53 -9.91 -33.68
CA LEU A 676 -19.90 -8.94 -32.75
C LEU A 676 -20.05 -9.36 -31.28
N VAL A 677 -19.39 -10.46 -30.90
CA VAL A 677 -19.48 -11.05 -29.54
C VAL A 677 -18.26 -10.68 -28.64
N GLY A 678 -17.29 -9.91 -29.16
CA GLY A 678 -16.07 -9.57 -28.42
C GLY A 678 -15.45 -8.22 -28.81
N PRO A 679 -14.19 -7.95 -28.40
CA PRO A 679 -13.44 -6.80 -28.90
C PRO A 679 -13.23 -6.91 -30.43
N SER A 680 -13.24 -5.76 -31.12
CA SER A 680 -13.07 -5.68 -32.57
C SER A 680 -11.97 -4.68 -32.91
N THR A 681 -11.08 -5.04 -33.83
CA THR A 681 -10.05 -4.11 -34.34
C THR A 681 -10.63 -2.94 -35.15
N ASP A 682 -11.90 -3.02 -35.53
CA ASP A 682 -12.64 -1.98 -36.24
C ASP A 682 -13.34 -0.98 -35.29
N SER A 683 -13.51 -1.31 -33.99
CA SER A 683 -14.13 -0.39 -33.01
C SER A 683 -13.69 -0.64 -31.55
N VAL A 684 -13.27 0.44 -30.88
CA VAL A 684 -12.93 0.44 -29.45
C VAL A 684 -14.14 0.48 -28.50
N GLU A 685 -15.38 0.49 -29.01
CA GLU A 685 -16.61 0.67 -28.19
C GLU A 685 -16.79 -0.43 -27.13
N PHE A 686 -16.40 -1.67 -27.43
CA PHE A 686 -16.37 -2.79 -26.48
C PHE A 686 -15.69 -2.40 -25.16
N TRP A 687 -14.51 -1.78 -25.22
CA TRP A 687 -13.74 -1.34 -24.06
C TRP A 687 -14.42 -0.21 -23.29
N HIS A 688 -15.22 0.63 -23.97
CA HIS A 688 -16.04 1.64 -23.31
C HIS A 688 -17.22 1.03 -22.54
N LYS A 689 -17.89 0.00 -23.07
CA LYS A 689 -18.99 -0.69 -22.40
C LYS A 689 -18.47 -1.55 -21.23
N MET A 690 -17.35 -2.26 -21.42
CA MET A 690 -16.70 -3.10 -20.40
C MET A 690 -16.32 -2.31 -19.14
N ILE A 691 -15.72 -1.11 -19.28
CA ILE A 691 -15.40 -0.24 -18.12
C ILE A 691 -16.66 0.06 -17.27
N ALA A 692 -17.82 0.27 -17.90
CA ALA A 692 -19.05 0.59 -17.17
C ALA A 692 -19.60 -0.61 -16.37
N LEU A 693 -19.56 -1.81 -16.96
CA LEU A 693 -19.94 -3.05 -16.28
C LEU A 693 -19.01 -3.36 -15.11
N MET A 694 -17.69 -3.15 -15.28
CA MET A 694 -16.72 -3.27 -14.18
C MET A 694 -17.03 -2.30 -13.03
N ILE A 695 -17.39 -1.04 -13.32
CA ILE A 695 -17.79 -0.06 -12.30
C ILE A 695 -19.06 -0.52 -11.55
N SER A 696 -20.06 -1.05 -12.28
CA SER A 696 -21.30 -1.61 -11.70
C SER A 696 -20.98 -2.67 -10.63
N VAL A 697 -20.11 -3.62 -10.97
CA VAL A 697 -19.67 -4.70 -10.07
C VAL A 697 -18.82 -4.18 -8.88
N ILE A 698 -17.87 -3.27 -9.13
CA ILE A 698 -17.01 -2.72 -8.08
C ILE A 698 -17.81 -1.92 -7.04
N GLU A 699 -18.81 -1.14 -7.46
CA GLU A 699 -19.67 -0.41 -6.52
C GLU A 699 -20.66 -1.33 -5.77
N GLU A 700 -21.11 -2.45 -6.36
CA GLU A 700 -21.85 -3.48 -5.61
C GLU A 700 -20.94 -4.16 -4.55
N ASP A 701 -19.68 -4.46 -4.87
CA ASP A 701 -18.68 -4.99 -3.94
C ASP A 701 -18.34 -4.01 -2.80
N ARG A 702 -18.21 -2.73 -3.14
CA ARG A 702 -17.95 -1.65 -2.19
C ARG A 702 -19.12 -1.42 -1.23
N ASN A 703 -20.35 -1.35 -1.75
CA ASN A 703 -21.51 -0.87 -1.01
C ASN A 703 -22.34 -2.00 -0.36
N ILE A 704 -22.27 -3.24 -0.85
CA ILE A 704 -23.11 -4.36 -0.37
C ILE A 704 -22.25 -5.46 0.25
N TYR A 705 -21.29 -6.03 -0.47
CA TYR A 705 -20.52 -7.17 0.06
C TYR A 705 -19.45 -6.76 1.07
N THR A 706 -18.85 -5.57 0.98
CA THR A 706 -17.85 -5.09 1.97
C THR A 706 -18.45 -4.87 3.38
N PRO A 707 -19.63 -4.25 3.57
CA PRO A 707 -20.27 -4.18 4.89
C PRO A 707 -20.68 -5.53 5.47
N VAL A 708 -21.00 -6.51 4.61
CA VAL A 708 -21.38 -7.88 5.01
C VAL A 708 -20.16 -8.68 5.47
N LEU A 709 -19.07 -8.64 4.69
CA LEU A 709 -17.81 -9.35 4.94
C LEU A 709 -16.83 -8.54 5.81
N ASN A 710 -17.37 -7.93 6.86
CA ASN A 710 -16.65 -7.01 7.75
C ASN A 710 -15.85 -7.69 8.89
N GLN A 711 -15.62 -9.01 8.84
CA GLN A 711 -14.88 -9.76 9.87
C GLN A 711 -13.39 -9.37 9.96
N PHE A 712 -12.78 -8.88 8.88
CA PHE A 712 -11.34 -8.63 8.79
C PHE A 712 -11.02 -7.22 8.24
N PRO A 713 -11.54 -6.13 8.82
CA PRO A 713 -11.55 -4.81 8.17
C PRO A 713 -10.16 -4.20 7.93
N GLN A 714 -9.12 -4.72 8.58
CA GLN A 714 -7.71 -4.33 8.37
C GLN A 714 -6.97 -5.23 7.34
N GLU A 715 -7.45 -6.45 7.07
CA GLU A 715 -6.81 -7.41 6.16
C GLU A 715 -7.60 -7.64 4.86
N LEU A 716 -8.89 -7.31 4.81
CA LEU A 716 -9.77 -7.57 3.67
C LEU A 716 -10.82 -6.48 3.50
N ASN A 717 -10.86 -5.87 2.32
CA ASN A 717 -11.91 -4.97 1.86
C ASN A 717 -12.34 -5.45 0.46
N ILE A 718 -13.60 -5.85 0.30
CA ILE A 718 -14.06 -6.53 -0.93
C ILE A 718 -14.11 -5.56 -2.12
N GLY A 719 -14.53 -4.30 -1.91
CA GLY A 719 -14.52 -3.27 -2.95
C GLY A 719 -13.11 -2.95 -3.47
N GLN A 720 -12.12 -2.85 -2.57
CA GLN A 720 -10.72 -2.65 -2.96
C GLN A 720 -10.14 -3.88 -3.68
N LEU A 721 -10.44 -5.09 -3.19
CA LEU A 721 -10.03 -6.34 -3.84
C LEU A 721 -10.66 -6.48 -5.23
N SER A 722 -11.92 -6.08 -5.38
CA SER A 722 -12.65 -6.06 -6.64
C SER A 722 -12.00 -5.10 -7.64
N ALA A 723 -11.80 -3.83 -7.25
CA ALA A 723 -11.16 -2.84 -8.11
C ALA A 723 -9.75 -3.29 -8.57
N ALA A 724 -8.92 -3.82 -7.66
CA ALA A 724 -7.58 -4.30 -8.00
C ALA A 724 -7.61 -5.55 -8.90
N THR A 725 -8.51 -6.51 -8.65
CA THR A 725 -8.60 -7.74 -9.43
C THR A 725 -9.20 -7.49 -10.81
N MET A 726 -10.28 -6.70 -10.89
CA MET A 726 -10.90 -6.26 -12.15
C MET A 726 -9.91 -5.49 -13.02
N TRP A 727 -9.18 -4.53 -12.43
CA TRP A 727 -8.10 -3.82 -13.11
C TRP A 727 -7.04 -4.79 -13.63
N SER A 728 -6.54 -5.71 -12.79
CA SER A 728 -5.47 -6.63 -13.17
C SER A 728 -5.83 -7.61 -14.30
N GLN A 729 -7.11 -7.95 -14.53
CA GLN A 729 -7.50 -8.71 -15.71
C GLN A 729 -7.68 -7.78 -16.92
N TYR A 730 -8.44 -6.70 -16.74
CA TYR A 730 -8.65 -5.68 -17.77
C TYR A 730 -7.36 -5.14 -18.40
N THR A 731 -6.30 -4.94 -17.62
CA THR A 731 -5.00 -4.47 -18.14
C THR A 731 -4.27 -5.48 -19.02
N ILE A 732 -4.52 -6.78 -18.86
CA ILE A 732 -3.90 -7.81 -19.70
C ILE A 732 -4.59 -7.79 -21.07
N ASP A 733 -5.92 -7.87 -21.08
CA ASP A 733 -6.70 -7.99 -22.31
C ASP A 733 -6.69 -6.68 -23.12
N LEU A 734 -6.78 -5.53 -22.44
CA LEU A 734 -6.64 -4.22 -23.10
C LEU A 734 -5.24 -4.03 -23.70
N LYS A 735 -4.18 -4.51 -23.04
CA LYS A 735 -2.81 -4.37 -23.56
C LYS A 735 -2.63 -5.19 -24.84
N LEU A 736 -3.06 -6.46 -24.83
CA LEU A 736 -3.02 -7.33 -26.01
C LEU A 736 -3.83 -6.74 -27.18
N ALA A 737 -5.02 -6.20 -26.90
CA ALA A 737 -5.83 -5.54 -27.92
C ALA A 737 -5.18 -4.25 -28.44
N LEU A 738 -4.59 -3.42 -27.58
CA LEU A 738 -3.85 -2.23 -28.01
C LEU A 738 -2.57 -2.58 -28.80
N GLU A 739 -1.95 -3.73 -28.55
CA GLU A 739 -0.87 -4.24 -29.38
C GLU A 739 -1.39 -4.58 -30.80
N GLU A 740 -2.46 -5.37 -30.94
CA GLU A 740 -3.08 -5.71 -32.26
C GLU A 740 -3.61 -4.47 -33.01
N HIS A 741 -4.34 -3.58 -32.32
CA HIS A 741 -4.84 -2.33 -32.90
C HIS A 741 -3.68 -1.43 -33.40
N SER A 742 -2.47 -1.54 -32.85
CA SER A 742 -1.33 -0.69 -33.23
C SER A 742 -0.73 -1.07 -34.58
N GLU A 743 -0.89 -2.34 -34.98
CA GLU A 743 -0.55 -2.88 -36.30
C GLU A 743 -1.63 -2.52 -37.32
N GLN A 744 -2.91 -2.72 -37.00
CA GLN A 744 -4.02 -2.60 -37.96
C GLN A 744 -4.57 -1.16 -38.12
N ARG A 745 -4.50 -0.33 -37.09
CA ARG A 745 -4.79 1.14 -37.09
C ARG A 745 -6.12 1.59 -37.73
N LYS A 746 -7.18 0.78 -37.64
CA LYS A 746 -8.46 1.04 -38.33
C LYS A 746 -9.36 2.09 -37.68
N CYS A 747 -9.41 2.14 -36.34
CA CYS A 747 -10.20 3.14 -35.60
C CYS A 747 -9.56 4.55 -35.71
N LYS A 748 -10.33 5.62 -35.45
CA LYS A 748 -9.78 6.99 -35.47
C LYS A 748 -8.96 7.26 -34.21
N SER A 749 -7.97 8.14 -34.30
CA SER A 749 -7.19 8.58 -33.13
C SER A 749 -8.02 9.24 -32.02
N SER A 750 -9.16 9.88 -32.37
CA SER A 750 -10.14 10.37 -31.39
C SER A 750 -10.60 9.27 -30.44
N ASP A 751 -10.79 8.07 -30.96
CA ASP A 751 -11.47 6.97 -30.29
C ASP A 751 -10.51 6.31 -29.29
N TYR A 752 -9.24 6.12 -29.69
CA TYR A 752 -8.15 5.72 -28.79
C TYR A 752 -7.87 6.76 -27.70
N MET A 753 -7.93 8.06 -28.01
CA MET A 753 -7.75 9.12 -26.99
C MET A 753 -8.91 9.16 -25.99
N ASN A 754 -10.16 9.00 -26.47
CA ASN A 754 -11.33 8.83 -25.59
C ASN A 754 -11.18 7.60 -24.68
N LEU A 755 -10.64 6.49 -25.19
CA LEU A 755 -10.36 5.30 -24.40
C LEU A 755 -9.27 5.57 -23.35
N TYR A 756 -8.16 6.22 -23.72
CA TYR A 756 -7.12 6.65 -22.79
C TYR A 756 -7.69 7.48 -21.64
N PHE A 757 -8.54 8.47 -21.92
CA PHE A 757 -9.17 9.29 -20.88
C PHE A 757 -10.11 8.47 -19.98
N LYS A 758 -10.89 7.54 -20.53
CA LYS A 758 -11.80 6.67 -19.75
C LYS A 758 -11.02 5.69 -18.85
N VAL A 759 -9.94 5.10 -19.35
CA VAL A 759 -9.02 4.23 -18.60
C VAL A 759 -8.29 5.02 -17.49
N LYS A 760 -7.79 6.22 -17.80
CA LYS A 760 -7.16 7.13 -16.83
C LYS A 760 -8.12 7.54 -15.72
N TRP A 761 -9.37 7.86 -16.06
CA TRP A 761 -10.41 8.17 -15.08
C TRP A 761 -10.72 6.96 -14.19
N PHE A 762 -10.86 5.77 -14.77
CA PHE A 762 -11.10 4.54 -14.00
C PHE A 762 -9.95 4.26 -13.00
N TYR A 763 -8.70 4.28 -13.47
CA TYR A 763 -7.52 4.07 -12.63
C TYR A 763 -7.46 5.07 -11.48
N ASN A 764 -7.64 6.36 -11.76
CA ASN A 764 -7.54 7.41 -10.76
C ASN A 764 -8.63 7.34 -9.67
N ASN A 765 -9.85 6.92 -10.01
CA ASN A 765 -10.96 6.87 -9.06
C ASN A 765 -11.05 5.55 -8.27
N TYR A 766 -10.60 4.43 -8.85
CA TYR A 766 -10.79 3.09 -8.28
C TYR A 766 -9.51 2.35 -7.91
N VAL A 767 -8.34 2.70 -8.47
CA VAL A 767 -7.13 1.85 -8.38
C VAL A 767 -5.94 2.58 -7.74
N ALA A 768 -5.76 3.87 -8.04
CA ALA A 768 -4.55 4.63 -7.71
C ALA A 768 -4.22 4.71 -6.19
N ASP A 769 -5.22 4.57 -5.32
CA ASP A 769 -5.05 4.58 -3.86
C ASP A 769 -4.89 3.19 -3.22
N ILE A 770 -4.97 2.10 -4.00
CA ILE A 770 -4.95 0.72 -3.52
C ILE A 770 -3.53 0.14 -3.59
N PRO A 771 -2.98 -0.46 -2.51
CA PRO A 771 -1.74 -1.24 -2.59
C PRO A 771 -1.91 -2.47 -3.50
N PRO A 772 -0.97 -2.78 -4.41
CA PRO A 772 0.39 -2.22 -4.52
C PRO A 772 0.51 -0.95 -5.38
N TYR A 773 -0.54 -0.53 -6.08
CA TYR A 773 -0.50 0.58 -7.04
C TYR A 773 -0.23 1.95 -6.38
N LYS A 774 -0.62 2.13 -5.12
CA LYS A 774 -0.45 3.40 -4.39
C LYS A 774 1.01 3.87 -4.36
N GLY A 775 1.27 4.99 -5.03
CA GLY A 775 2.61 5.61 -5.12
C GLY A 775 3.50 5.05 -6.25
N THR A 776 3.02 4.08 -7.02
CA THR A 776 3.71 3.57 -8.22
C THR A 776 3.36 4.40 -9.46
N ILE A 777 4.20 4.31 -10.50
CA ILE A 777 3.92 4.88 -11.81
C ILE A 777 3.05 3.87 -12.60
N PRO A 778 1.85 4.24 -13.09
CA PRO A 778 1.03 3.33 -13.87
C PRO A 778 1.65 3.03 -15.24
N GLU A 779 1.63 1.77 -15.67
CA GLU A 779 2.12 1.34 -16.99
C GLU A 779 1.19 1.76 -18.15
N PHE A 780 -0.14 1.83 -17.90
CA PHE A 780 -1.14 1.98 -18.96
C PHE A 780 -0.93 3.14 -19.95
N PRO A 781 -0.37 4.33 -19.59
CA PRO A 781 -0.12 5.39 -20.56
C PRO A 781 0.85 4.99 -21.67
N VAL A 782 1.71 4.00 -21.45
CA VAL A 782 2.69 3.50 -22.44
C VAL A 782 1.98 2.79 -23.60
N TRP A 783 0.93 2.01 -23.33
CA TRP A 783 0.21 1.23 -24.35
C TRP A 783 -0.52 2.11 -25.37
N PHE A 784 -0.83 3.36 -25.00
CA PHE A 784 -1.46 4.33 -25.90
C PHE A 784 -0.45 5.11 -26.76
N ILE A 785 0.86 5.04 -26.50
CA ILE A 785 1.90 5.79 -27.26
C ILE A 785 1.80 5.58 -28.77
N PRO A 786 1.59 4.36 -29.32
CA PRO A 786 1.47 4.15 -30.77
C PRO A 786 0.28 4.83 -31.44
N PHE A 787 -0.73 5.25 -30.65
CA PHE A 787 -2.01 5.79 -31.10
C PHE A 787 -2.16 7.30 -30.98
N TYR A 788 -1.25 7.97 -30.27
CA TYR A 788 -1.12 9.42 -30.40
C TYR A 788 -0.90 9.71 -31.88
N PRO A 789 -1.74 10.55 -32.53
CA PRO A 789 -1.51 10.89 -33.92
C PRO A 789 -0.10 11.48 -34.02
N GLN A 790 0.69 10.95 -34.94
CA GLN A 790 1.85 11.70 -35.40
C GLN A 790 1.28 12.93 -36.10
N SER A 791 1.31 14.07 -35.39
CA SER A 791 1.26 15.37 -36.05
C SER A 791 2.31 15.28 -37.17
N SER A 792 1.92 15.58 -38.41
CA SER A 792 2.72 15.28 -39.61
C SER A 792 4.14 15.83 -39.48
N GLU A 793 5.09 15.34 -40.29
CA GLU A 793 6.51 15.75 -40.25
C GLU A 793 6.74 17.28 -40.36
N HIS A 794 5.70 18.05 -40.70
CA HIS A 794 5.70 19.51 -40.78
C HIS A 794 5.11 20.20 -39.52
N THR A 795 4.77 19.46 -38.45
CA THR A 795 4.11 19.99 -37.24
C THR A 795 4.75 19.47 -35.95
N LEU A 796 5.28 20.41 -35.16
CA LEU A 796 6.23 20.15 -34.07
C LEU A 796 5.59 20.05 -32.66
N PHE A 797 4.26 20.16 -32.56
CA PHE A 797 3.47 20.16 -31.33
C PHE A 797 2.43 19.04 -31.37
N SER A 798 2.10 18.49 -30.20
CA SER A 798 1.14 17.38 -30.07
C SER A 798 -0.32 17.82 -30.22
N ASN A 799 -1.16 16.90 -30.68
CA ASN A 799 -2.58 17.14 -31.00
C ASN A 799 -3.41 17.65 -29.82
N SER A 800 -3.00 17.37 -28.58
CA SER A 800 -3.63 17.91 -27.37
C SER A 800 -3.76 19.45 -27.34
N VAL A 801 -2.90 20.17 -28.07
CA VAL A 801 -3.04 21.62 -28.28
C VAL A 801 -4.13 21.95 -29.31
N VAL A 802 -4.21 21.15 -30.38
CA VAL A 802 -5.25 21.26 -31.41
C VAL A 802 -6.63 20.97 -30.82
N ASP A 803 -6.74 19.92 -29.99
CA ASP A 803 -7.99 19.52 -29.33
C ASP A 803 -8.54 20.64 -28.43
N VAL A 804 -7.68 21.20 -27.56
CA VAL A 804 -8.03 22.31 -26.66
C VAL A 804 -8.47 23.55 -27.44
N PHE A 805 -7.74 23.95 -28.48
CA PHE A 805 -8.14 25.10 -29.29
C PHE A 805 -9.35 24.84 -30.19
N THR A 806 -9.60 23.59 -30.60
CA THR A 806 -10.81 23.20 -31.32
C THR A 806 -12.04 23.37 -30.42
N GLN A 807 -11.98 22.88 -29.18
CA GLN A 807 -13.06 23.04 -28.20
C GLN A 807 -13.30 24.51 -27.83
N LEU A 808 -12.23 25.30 -27.62
CA LEU A 808 -12.36 26.73 -27.32
C LEU A 808 -12.93 27.52 -28.51
N ASN A 809 -12.48 27.24 -29.75
CA ASN A 809 -13.04 27.90 -30.94
C ASN A 809 -14.52 27.57 -31.16
N GLN A 810 -14.94 26.33 -30.92
CA GLN A 810 -16.36 25.95 -30.94
C GLN A 810 -17.17 26.72 -29.90
N GLY A 811 -16.65 26.88 -28.68
CA GLY A 811 -17.27 27.73 -27.65
C GLY A 811 -17.43 29.19 -28.09
N LEU A 812 -16.41 29.75 -28.75
CA LEU A 812 -16.45 31.09 -29.33
C LEU A 812 -17.48 31.19 -30.47
N ASP A 813 -17.57 30.18 -31.34
CA ASP A 813 -18.52 30.15 -32.45
C ASP A 813 -19.97 29.94 -31.99
N VAL A 814 -20.21 29.24 -30.88
CA VAL A 814 -21.54 29.21 -30.23
C VAL A 814 -21.90 30.59 -29.66
N LEU A 815 -20.96 31.28 -29.01
CA LEU A 815 -21.20 32.65 -28.51
C LEU A 815 -21.48 33.64 -29.64
N ARG A 816 -20.80 33.52 -30.79
CA ARG A 816 -21.07 34.31 -32.00
C ARG A 816 -22.45 34.01 -32.60
N LYS A 817 -22.82 32.72 -32.71
CA LYS A 817 -24.10 32.27 -33.30
C LYS A 817 -25.34 32.59 -32.46
N MET A 818 -25.20 33.11 -31.24
CA MET A 818 -26.32 33.60 -30.45
C MET A 818 -26.79 35.01 -30.85
N ASP A 819 -26.12 35.68 -31.81
CA ASP A 819 -26.59 36.88 -32.52
C ASP A 819 -27.16 37.97 -31.59
N CYS A 820 -26.44 38.21 -30.48
CA CYS A 820 -26.90 39.07 -29.40
C CYS A 820 -27.01 40.54 -29.87
N PRO A 821 -28.21 41.15 -29.86
CA PRO A 821 -28.41 42.50 -30.39
C PRO A 821 -27.95 43.61 -29.43
N ASP A 822 -27.57 43.25 -28.21
CA ASP A 822 -27.10 44.16 -27.16
C ASP A 822 -25.56 44.09 -27.07
N PRO A 823 -24.83 45.18 -27.40
CA PRO A 823 -23.38 45.17 -27.44
C PRO A 823 -22.75 45.11 -26.04
N ASP A 824 -23.42 45.61 -25.00
CA ASP A 824 -22.92 45.58 -23.62
C ASP A 824 -23.02 44.16 -23.06
N VAL A 825 -24.13 43.47 -23.32
CA VAL A 825 -24.31 42.05 -22.97
C VAL A 825 -23.33 41.16 -23.75
N TYR A 826 -23.12 41.40 -25.04
CA TYR A 826 -22.11 40.69 -25.84
C TYR A 826 -20.69 40.93 -25.31
N GLY A 827 -20.37 42.18 -24.91
CA GLY A 827 -19.13 42.53 -24.23
C GLY A 827 -18.93 41.74 -22.93
N ASP A 828 -19.95 41.66 -22.07
CA ASP A 828 -19.88 40.91 -20.81
C ASP A 828 -19.78 39.38 -21.03
N MET A 829 -20.37 38.85 -22.11
CA MET A 829 -20.18 37.46 -22.55
C MET A 829 -18.74 37.19 -22.97
N MET A 830 -18.12 38.07 -23.76
CA MET A 830 -16.68 37.95 -24.14
C MET A 830 -15.74 38.14 -22.93
N LYS A 831 -16.13 38.98 -21.97
CA LYS A 831 -15.46 39.21 -20.67
C LYS A 831 -15.54 38.01 -19.73
N ARG A 832 -16.56 37.15 -19.87
CA ARG A 832 -16.65 35.84 -19.21
C ARG A 832 -15.84 34.78 -19.97
N PHE A 833 -15.92 34.75 -21.29
CA PHE A 833 -15.20 33.78 -22.12
C PHE A 833 -13.67 33.92 -22.03
N SER A 834 -13.14 35.15 -22.01
CA SER A 834 -11.70 35.40 -21.81
C SER A 834 -11.17 34.85 -20.48
N LYS A 835 -11.97 34.89 -19.41
CA LYS A 835 -11.66 34.29 -18.11
C LYS A 835 -11.64 32.75 -18.18
N THR A 836 -12.49 32.14 -19.01
CA THR A 836 -12.47 30.68 -19.29
C THR A 836 -11.22 30.30 -20.07
N VAL A 837 -10.89 31.00 -21.16
CA VAL A 837 -9.66 30.79 -21.95
C VAL A 837 -8.41 30.90 -21.05
N ASN A 838 -8.34 31.92 -20.19
CA ASN A 838 -7.27 32.08 -19.21
C ASN A 838 -7.18 30.91 -18.21
N LYS A 839 -8.30 30.38 -17.71
CA LYS A 839 -8.28 29.21 -16.81
C LYS A 839 -7.79 27.94 -17.53
N VAL A 840 -8.30 27.66 -18.73
CA VAL A 840 -7.97 26.45 -19.49
C VAL A 840 -6.50 26.43 -19.92
N LEU A 841 -6.01 27.53 -20.49
CA LEU A 841 -4.63 27.60 -20.99
C LEU A 841 -3.58 27.67 -19.85
N LEU A 842 -3.89 28.30 -18.71
CA LEU A 842 -3.02 28.20 -17.53
C LEU A 842 -3.02 26.78 -16.96
N ALA A 843 -4.18 26.13 -16.81
CA ALA A 843 -4.23 24.76 -16.30
C ALA A 843 -3.39 23.78 -17.15
N TYR A 844 -3.42 23.91 -18.48
CA TYR A 844 -2.54 23.16 -19.38
C TYR A 844 -1.05 23.48 -19.13
N ALA A 845 -0.69 24.77 -19.05
CA ALA A 845 0.68 25.22 -18.86
C ALA A 845 1.25 24.79 -17.49
N ASP A 846 0.47 24.92 -16.41
CA ASP A 846 0.79 24.50 -15.05
C ASP A 846 0.97 22.97 -14.96
N MET A 847 0.12 22.20 -15.64
CA MET A 847 0.27 20.74 -15.75
C MET A 847 1.57 20.35 -16.46
N VAL A 848 1.90 20.99 -17.58
CA VAL A 848 3.18 20.76 -18.27
C VAL A 848 4.34 21.13 -17.35
N GLN A 849 4.33 22.33 -16.75
CA GLN A 849 5.42 22.82 -15.91
C GLN A 849 5.67 21.95 -14.66
N LYS A 850 4.61 21.43 -14.03
CA LYS A 850 4.70 20.58 -12.84
C LYS A 850 5.40 19.25 -13.09
N ASP A 851 5.13 18.61 -14.22
CA ASP A 851 5.67 17.29 -14.55
C ASP A 851 6.88 17.33 -15.50
N PHE A 852 7.20 18.49 -16.11
CA PHE A 852 8.26 18.64 -17.11
C PHE A 852 9.61 18.05 -16.68
N SER A 853 10.03 18.31 -15.44
CA SER A 853 11.31 17.83 -14.88
C SER A 853 11.45 16.30 -14.86
N ARG A 854 10.34 15.56 -14.91
CA ARG A 854 10.30 14.09 -15.01
C ARG A 854 10.53 13.59 -16.45
N TYR A 855 10.22 14.42 -17.44
CA TYR A 855 10.30 14.09 -18.87
C TYR A 855 11.56 14.62 -19.56
N VAL A 856 12.31 15.49 -18.89
CA VAL A 856 13.58 16.07 -19.36
C VAL A 856 14.59 15.02 -19.88
N GLY A 857 14.65 13.84 -19.27
CA GLY A 857 15.51 12.74 -19.73
C GLY A 857 15.12 12.12 -21.08
N ASN A 858 14.01 12.53 -21.69
CA ASN A 858 13.63 12.25 -23.06
C ASN A 858 13.57 13.57 -23.84
N GLU A 859 14.71 13.95 -24.44
CA GLU A 859 14.90 15.25 -25.10
C GLU A 859 13.85 15.54 -26.18
N LYS A 860 13.42 14.53 -26.95
CA LYS A 860 12.39 14.67 -27.99
C LYS A 860 11.04 15.01 -27.38
N LEU A 861 10.67 14.37 -26.26
CA LEU A 861 9.44 14.69 -25.54
C LEU A 861 9.50 16.08 -24.90
N ALA A 862 10.64 16.47 -24.31
CA ALA A 862 10.85 17.81 -23.77
C ALA A 862 10.70 18.91 -24.85
N CYS A 863 11.25 18.68 -26.06
CA CYS A 863 11.05 19.57 -27.21
C CYS A 863 9.56 19.73 -27.56
N ILE A 864 8.82 18.62 -27.70
CA ILE A 864 7.38 18.64 -28.02
C ILE A 864 6.58 19.39 -26.95
N LEU A 865 6.89 19.20 -25.65
CA LEU A 865 6.22 19.91 -24.55
C LEU A 865 6.49 21.42 -24.55
N MET A 866 7.70 21.86 -24.90
CA MET A 866 7.99 23.29 -25.09
C MET A 866 7.31 23.86 -26.33
N ASN A 867 7.29 23.12 -27.44
CA ASN A 867 6.55 23.49 -28.65
C ASN A 867 5.03 23.59 -28.37
N ASN A 868 4.47 22.73 -27.52
CA ASN A 868 3.07 22.81 -27.11
C ASN A 868 2.75 24.16 -26.44
N VAL A 869 3.53 24.55 -25.42
CA VAL A 869 3.32 25.83 -24.69
C VAL A 869 3.52 27.04 -25.61
N GLN A 870 4.48 26.97 -26.53
CA GLN A 870 4.64 27.99 -27.56
C GLN A 870 3.44 28.05 -28.53
N GLN A 871 2.91 26.90 -28.96
CA GLN A 871 1.72 26.86 -29.83
C GLN A 871 0.45 27.34 -29.09
N LEU A 872 0.33 27.16 -27.77
CA LEU A 872 -0.73 27.81 -26.98
C LEU A 872 -0.71 29.33 -27.16
N ARG A 873 0.48 29.95 -27.20
CA ARG A 873 0.65 31.39 -27.39
C ARG A 873 0.25 31.83 -28.79
N VAL A 874 0.70 31.10 -29.82
CA VAL A 874 0.38 31.39 -31.23
C VAL A 874 -1.13 31.29 -31.50
N GLN A 875 -1.80 30.29 -30.94
CA GLN A 875 -3.23 30.10 -31.14
C GLN A 875 -4.08 31.05 -30.26
N LEU A 876 -3.60 31.41 -29.06
CA LEU A 876 -4.21 32.44 -28.22
C LEU A 876 -4.21 33.83 -28.89
N GLU A 877 -3.17 34.16 -29.66
CA GLU A 877 -3.08 35.42 -30.42
C GLU A 877 -4.18 35.48 -31.50
N LYS A 878 -4.32 34.40 -32.29
CA LYS A 878 -5.41 34.26 -33.28
C LYS A 878 -6.80 34.24 -32.65
N MET A 879 -6.94 33.67 -31.45
CA MET A 879 -8.19 33.68 -30.69
C MET A 879 -8.54 35.08 -30.18
N TYR A 880 -7.54 35.85 -29.73
CA TYR A 880 -7.71 37.26 -29.34
C TYR A 880 -8.18 38.12 -30.52
N GLU A 881 -7.57 37.96 -31.71
CA GLU A 881 -8.05 38.60 -32.95
C GLU A 881 -9.49 38.17 -33.27
N SER A 882 -9.78 36.86 -33.18
CA SER A 882 -11.11 36.30 -33.41
C SER A 882 -12.19 36.81 -32.44
N MET A 883 -11.82 37.17 -31.21
CA MET A 883 -12.69 37.79 -30.21
C MET A 883 -12.92 39.30 -30.43
N GLY A 884 -12.39 39.88 -31.52
CA GLY A 884 -12.52 41.30 -31.86
C GLY A 884 -11.24 42.13 -31.62
N GLY A 885 -10.17 41.51 -31.10
CA GLY A 885 -8.85 42.12 -30.97
C GLY A 885 -8.86 43.45 -30.21
N ALA A 886 -8.61 44.55 -30.92
CA ALA A 886 -8.59 45.90 -30.35
C ALA A 886 -9.98 46.44 -29.95
N MET A 887 -11.07 45.86 -30.49
CA MET A 887 -12.47 46.25 -30.21
C MET A 887 -13.08 45.48 -29.03
N LEU A 888 -12.32 44.57 -28.41
CA LEU A 888 -12.74 43.79 -27.24
C LEU A 888 -12.73 44.66 -25.96
N ASP A 889 -13.60 44.35 -24.99
CA ASP A 889 -13.63 44.98 -23.66
C ASP A 889 -12.24 45.06 -22.99
N GLN A 890 -11.95 46.15 -22.27
CA GLN A 890 -10.61 46.42 -21.73
C GLN A 890 -10.16 45.38 -20.70
N ASP A 891 -11.04 44.91 -19.81
CA ASP A 891 -10.68 43.86 -18.84
C ASP A 891 -10.39 42.54 -19.57
N ALA A 892 -11.20 42.20 -20.58
CA ALA A 892 -10.99 41.02 -21.41
C ALA A 892 -9.67 41.09 -22.20
N GLN A 893 -9.30 42.26 -22.75
CA GLN A 893 -7.98 42.48 -23.33
C GLN A 893 -6.86 42.32 -22.30
N GLN A 894 -7.02 42.88 -21.08
CA GLN A 894 -6.01 42.80 -20.03
C GLN A 894 -5.78 41.34 -19.56
N VAL A 895 -6.85 40.55 -19.44
CA VAL A 895 -6.78 39.12 -19.12
C VAL A 895 -5.99 38.34 -20.18
N LEU A 896 -6.30 38.53 -21.48
CA LEU A 896 -5.65 37.77 -22.55
C LEU A 896 -4.20 38.23 -22.81
N LYS A 897 -3.90 39.53 -22.66
CA LYS A 897 -2.52 40.06 -22.73
C LYS A 897 -1.69 39.61 -21.52
N GLY A 898 -2.27 39.56 -20.32
CA GLY A 898 -1.64 38.99 -19.13
C GLY A 898 -1.38 37.49 -19.27
N LEU A 899 -2.29 36.75 -19.90
CA LEU A 899 -2.13 35.33 -20.22
C LEU A 899 -0.97 35.08 -21.19
N GLN A 900 -0.84 35.88 -22.25
CA GLN A 900 0.30 35.82 -23.18
C GLN A 900 1.66 35.98 -22.49
N SER A 901 1.74 36.90 -21.52
CA SER A 901 2.94 37.09 -20.68
C SER A 901 3.20 35.88 -19.80
N LYS A 902 2.18 35.35 -19.08
CA LYS A 902 2.33 34.15 -18.25
C LYS A 902 2.82 32.94 -19.04
N LEU A 903 2.22 32.66 -20.20
CA LEU A 903 2.64 31.55 -21.07
C LEU A 903 4.06 31.75 -21.62
N ASN A 904 4.50 32.99 -21.88
CA ASN A 904 5.89 33.28 -22.25
C ASN A 904 6.86 32.92 -21.11
N ASN A 905 6.51 33.26 -19.87
CA ASN A 905 7.33 33.04 -18.69
C ASN A 905 7.39 31.56 -18.31
N VAL A 906 6.29 30.80 -18.49
CA VAL A 906 6.30 29.33 -18.39
C VAL A 906 7.26 28.74 -19.42
N LEU A 907 7.17 29.14 -20.70
CA LEU A 907 8.10 28.67 -21.74
C LEU A 907 9.57 28.96 -21.42
N GLU A 908 9.87 30.11 -20.82
CA GLU A 908 11.23 30.44 -20.34
C GLU A 908 11.67 29.55 -19.18
N SER A 909 10.79 29.27 -18.22
CA SER A 909 11.04 28.32 -17.14
C SER A 909 11.30 26.89 -17.67
N LEU A 910 10.51 26.39 -18.62
CA LEU A 910 10.74 25.09 -19.26
C LEU A 910 12.10 25.06 -19.99
N THR A 911 12.41 26.13 -20.74
CA THR A 911 13.67 26.25 -21.49
C THR A 911 14.87 26.20 -20.54
N HIS A 912 14.83 26.93 -19.42
CA HIS A 912 15.90 26.92 -18.43
C HIS A 912 16.07 25.54 -17.79
N VAL A 913 14.97 24.86 -17.44
CA VAL A 913 15.03 23.50 -16.86
C VAL A 913 15.63 22.49 -17.85
N PHE A 914 15.29 22.58 -19.15
CA PHE A 914 15.87 21.69 -20.17
C PHE A 914 17.32 22.02 -20.53
N ALA A 915 17.72 23.30 -20.48
CA ALA A 915 19.12 23.69 -20.66
C ALA A 915 20.00 23.24 -19.48
N ALA A 916 19.49 23.32 -18.25
CA ALA A 916 20.21 22.90 -17.05
C ALA A 916 20.52 21.39 -17.01
N SER A 917 19.66 20.52 -17.58
CA SER A 917 19.98 19.09 -17.73
C SER A 917 21.14 18.82 -18.70
N LEU A 918 21.37 19.71 -19.66
CA LEU A 918 22.47 19.60 -20.63
C LEU A 918 23.77 20.20 -20.09
N GLU A 919 23.72 20.95 -18.98
CA GLU A 919 24.88 21.60 -18.34
C GLU A 919 25.97 20.60 -17.93
N SER A 920 25.59 19.41 -17.41
CA SER A 920 26.58 18.38 -17.04
C SER A 920 27.37 17.84 -18.25
N ASN A 921 26.72 17.67 -19.40
CA ASN A 921 27.39 17.20 -20.62
C ASN A 921 28.33 18.28 -21.18
N ILE A 922 27.87 19.54 -21.16
CA ILE A 922 28.67 20.71 -21.58
C ILE A 922 29.86 20.91 -20.63
N TYR A 923 29.68 20.72 -19.32
CA TYR A 923 30.73 20.75 -18.31
C TYR A 923 31.82 19.73 -18.62
N ASP A 924 31.48 18.45 -18.79
CA ASP A 924 32.44 17.38 -19.08
C ASP A 924 33.21 17.60 -20.40
N SER A 925 32.52 18.07 -21.44
CA SER A 925 33.17 18.44 -22.71
C SER A 925 34.07 19.67 -22.58
N THR A 926 33.71 20.64 -21.72
CA THR A 926 34.54 21.83 -21.45
C THR A 926 35.78 21.49 -20.63
N VAL A 927 35.69 20.56 -19.67
CA VAL A 927 36.87 20.03 -18.94
C VAL A 927 37.83 19.32 -19.89
N LYS A 928 37.31 18.51 -20.83
CA LYS A 928 38.13 17.87 -21.89
C LYS A 928 38.84 18.91 -22.76
N LEU A 929 38.14 19.97 -23.19
CA LEU A 929 38.71 21.11 -23.93
C LEU A 929 39.84 21.80 -23.13
N GLY A 930 39.64 22.05 -21.83
CA GLY A 930 40.67 22.60 -20.95
C GLY A 930 41.92 21.73 -20.88
N ASN A 931 41.74 20.41 -20.71
CA ASN A 931 42.85 19.45 -20.67
C ASN A 931 43.61 19.37 -22.01
N LEU A 932 42.95 19.58 -23.15
CA LEU A 932 43.62 19.70 -24.45
C LEU A 932 44.38 21.04 -24.58
N LEU A 933 43.80 22.15 -24.13
CA LEU A 933 44.48 23.46 -24.09
C LEU A 933 45.76 23.42 -23.24
N MET A 934 45.76 22.70 -22.11
CA MET A 934 46.95 22.53 -21.25
C MET A 934 48.08 21.69 -21.89
N ARG A 935 47.82 21.03 -23.02
CA ARG A 935 48.84 20.33 -23.82
C ARG A 935 49.51 21.22 -24.87
N VAL A 936 48.94 22.38 -25.19
CA VAL A 936 49.52 23.37 -26.12
C VAL A 936 50.78 24.00 -25.50
N LYS A 937 51.93 23.84 -26.17
CA LYS A 937 53.22 24.41 -25.75
C LYS A 937 53.84 25.26 -26.87
N GLY A 938 54.74 26.16 -26.48
CA GLY A 938 55.55 26.99 -27.39
C GLY A 938 55.56 28.47 -26.99
N GLY A 939 56.75 29.08 -26.97
CA GLY A 939 56.99 30.47 -26.58
C GLY A 939 57.72 31.29 -27.66
N GLY A 940 57.34 31.11 -28.93
CA GLY A 940 57.90 31.82 -30.08
C GLY A 940 56.80 32.39 -30.98
N GLN A 941 57.17 33.15 -32.02
CA GLN A 941 56.21 33.75 -32.96
C GLN A 941 55.30 32.69 -33.59
N VAL A 942 53.98 32.89 -33.49
CA VAL A 942 52.98 31.87 -33.84
C VAL A 942 52.42 32.11 -35.24
N GLN A 943 52.47 31.10 -36.10
CA GLN A 943 51.83 31.18 -37.42
C GLN A 943 50.31 31.02 -37.31
N LYS A 944 49.55 31.84 -38.06
CA LYS A 944 48.08 31.88 -38.00
C LYS A 944 47.41 30.55 -38.39
N SER A 945 48.04 29.80 -39.29
CA SER A 945 47.68 28.41 -39.64
C SER A 945 47.77 27.48 -38.43
N GLN A 946 48.87 27.52 -37.68
CA GLN A 946 49.07 26.70 -36.49
C GLN A 946 48.06 27.03 -35.38
N VAL A 947 47.77 28.32 -35.13
CA VAL A 947 46.73 28.73 -34.16
C VAL A 947 45.37 28.13 -34.54
N THR A 948 45.05 28.11 -35.84
CA THR A 948 43.75 27.60 -36.33
C THR A 948 43.65 26.09 -36.17
N ALA A 949 44.72 25.33 -36.47
CA ALA A 949 44.75 23.88 -36.28
C ALA A 949 44.73 23.48 -34.79
N GLU A 950 45.42 24.23 -33.92
CA GLU A 950 45.37 24.00 -32.47
C GLU A 950 44.00 24.38 -31.88
N ALA A 951 43.31 25.39 -32.43
CA ALA A 951 41.95 25.78 -32.03
C ALA A 951 40.90 24.73 -32.43
N ASP A 952 40.93 24.25 -33.68
CA ASP A 952 40.04 23.16 -34.13
C ASP A 952 40.24 21.89 -33.26
N LEU A 953 41.47 21.57 -32.86
CA LEU A 953 41.79 20.39 -32.03
C LEU A 953 41.30 20.50 -30.58
N ILE A 954 41.40 21.65 -29.91
CA ILE A 954 40.88 21.76 -28.53
C ILE A 954 39.34 21.77 -28.49
N LEU A 955 38.69 22.21 -29.58
CA LEU A 955 37.24 22.31 -29.68
C LEU A 955 36.52 20.98 -29.93
N GLU A 956 37.21 19.97 -30.46
CA GLU A 956 36.64 18.66 -30.84
C GLU A 956 35.67 18.07 -29.79
N PRO A 957 36.00 17.98 -28.47
CA PRO A 957 35.09 17.38 -27.48
C PRO A 957 33.80 18.16 -27.23
N LEU A 958 33.81 19.47 -27.49
CA LEU A 958 32.65 20.35 -27.35
C LEU A 958 31.83 20.41 -28.66
N MET A 959 32.52 20.38 -29.80
CA MET A 959 31.87 20.45 -31.11
C MET A 959 31.15 19.15 -31.48
N ASP A 960 31.67 17.97 -31.15
CA ASP A 960 30.96 16.71 -31.40
C ASP A 960 29.63 16.64 -30.63
N LEU A 961 29.61 17.14 -29.37
CA LEU A 961 28.39 17.26 -28.57
C LEU A 961 27.41 18.26 -29.19
N LEU A 962 27.88 19.47 -29.53
CA LEU A 962 27.03 20.53 -30.06
C LEU A 962 26.52 20.26 -31.48
N ASP A 963 27.30 19.63 -32.38
CA ASP A 963 26.87 19.37 -33.75
C ASP A 963 25.71 18.36 -33.80
N VAL A 964 25.74 17.32 -32.94
CA VAL A 964 24.64 16.36 -32.78
C VAL A 964 23.43 17.03 -32.12
N SER A 965 23.58 17.58 -30.91
CA SER A 965 22.45 18.12 -30.14
C SER A 965 21.79 19.33 -30.82
N LEU A 966 22.56 20.29 -31.35
CA LEU A 966 21.99 21.47 -31.99
C LEU A 966 21.34 21.15 -33.34
N THR A 967 21.85 20.17 -34.10
CA THR A 967 21.19 19.70 -35.32
C THR A 967 19.87 18.99 -34.99
N GLN A 968 19.84 18.17 -33.94
CA GLN A 968 18.61 17.52 -33.47
C GLN A 968 17.57 18.55 -33.01
N TYR A 969 17.95 19.53 -32.17
CA TYR A 969 17.00 20.56 -31.71
C TYR A 969 16.55 21.49 -32.84
N ALA A 970 17.40 21.76 -33.84
CA ALA A 970 17.01 22.55 -35.02
C ALA A 970 15.93 21.87 -35.87
N GLN A 971 15.82 20.54 -35.82
CA GLN A 971 14.72 19.78 -36.44
C GLN A 971 13.50 19.63 -35.53
N GLN A 972 13.70 19.55 -34.20
CA GLN A 972 12.64 19.17 -33.25
C GLN A 972 11.99 20.36 -32.50
N CYS A 973 12.59 21.56 -32.49
CA CYS A 973 12.05 22.74 -31.82
C CYS A 973 11.48 23.76 -32.81
N GLU A 974 10.35 24.39 -32.46
CA GLU A 974 9.86 25.56 -33.19
C GLU A 974 10.90 26.69 -33.13
N LYS A 975 11.00 27.50 -34.19
CA LYS A 975 11.94 28.64 -34.34
C LYS A 975 11.99 29.59 -33.14
N THR A 976 10.91 29.72 -32.38
CA THR A 976 10.85 30.52 -31.14
C THR A 976 11.48 29.76 -29.96
N VAL A 977 11.12 28.49 -29.77
CA VAL A 977 11.66 27.59 -28.73
C VAL A 977 13.15 27.39 -28.93
N LEU A 978 13.58 27.03 -30.15
CA LEU A 978 14.97 26.87 -30.55
C LEU A 978 15.82 28.10 -30.21
N LYS A 979 15.28 29.31 -30.43
CA LYS A 979 16.00 30.56 -30.13
C LYS A 979 16.06 30.89 -28.64
N LYS A 980 15.11 30.43 -27.81
CA LYS A 980 15.25 30.52 -26.35
C LYS A 980 16.29 29.50 -25.86
N LEU A 981 16.21 28.25 -26.32
CA LEU A 981 17.13 27.18 -25.97
C LEU A 981 18.58 27.51 -26.37
N LEU A 982 18.81 27.99 -27.60
CA LEU A 982 20.14 28.40 -28.06
C LEU A 982 20.76 29.53 -27.22
N LYS A 983 19.95 30.48 -26.71
CA LYS A 983 20.45 31.53 -25.80
C LYS A 983 20.94 30.94 -24.49
N GLU A 984 20.20 30.00 -23.94
CA GLU A 984 20.49 29.39 -22.65
C GLU A 984 21.68 28.43 -22.73
N LEU A 985 21.75 27.63 -23.81
CA LEU A 985 22.92 26.81 -24.13
C LEU A 985 24.17 27.66 -24.42
N TRP A 986 24.03 28.83 -25.05
CA TRP A 986 25.13 29.79 -25.20
C TRP A 986 25.60 30.33 -23.84
N ARG A 987 24.66 30.77 -22.99
CA ARG A 987 24.93 31.24 -21.62
C ARG A 987 25.71 30.20 -20.81
N ILE A 988 25.26 28.95 -20.84
CA ILE A 988 25.92 27.82 -20.16
C ILE A 988 27.29 27.55 -20.78
N THR A 989 27.40 27.36 -22.10
CA THR A 989 28.67 27.05 -22.78
C THR A 989 29.75 28.09 -22.51
N ILE A 990 29.41 29.38 -22.66
CA ILE A 990 30.34 30.48 -22.41
C ILE A 990 30.68 30.58 -20.91
N SER A 991 29.71 30.44 -20.01
CA SER A 991 29.98 30.43 -18.56
C SER A 991 30.83 29.23 -18.12
N CYS A 992 30.73 28.07 -18.77
CA CYS A 992 31.58 26.91 -18.51
C CYS A 992 33.01 27.17 -19.02
N MET A 993 33.19 27.68 -20.23
CA MET A 993 34.51 28.05 -20.75
C MET A 993 35.18 29.12 -19.86
N GLU A 994 34.41 30.06 -19.34
CA GLU A 994 34.88 31.04 -18.36
C GLU A 994 35.31 30.37 -17.06
N LYS A 995 34.42 29.64 -16.37
CA LYS A 995 34.66 29.11 -15.01
C LYS A 995 35.65 27.93 -14.94
N LEU A 996 35.85 27.20 -16.05
CA LEU A 996 36.60 25.94 -16.07
C LEU A 996 37.91 26.01 -16.86
N VAL A 997 38.08 27.00 -17.75
CA VAL A 997 39.21 27.08 -18.68
C VAL A 997 39.97 28.41 -18.57
N VAL A 998 39.27 29.54 -18.39
CA VAL A 998 39.90 30.87 -18.26
C VAL A 998 40.09 31.27 -16.81
N LEU A 999 39.09 31.09 -15.96
CA LEU A 999 39.21 31.33 -14.53
C LEU A 999 39.85 30.12 -13.84
N PRO A 1000 40.85 30.32 -12.96
CA PRO A 1000 41.47 29.20 -12.26
C PRO A 1000 40.47 28.47 -11.34
N VAL A 1001 40.39 27.14 -11.46
CA VAL A 1001 39.38 26.30 -10.78
C VAL A 1001 39.33 26.56 -9.27
N PHE A 1002 38.13 26.79 -8.74
CA PHE A 1002 37.85 26.91 -7.31
C PHE A 1002 37.31 25.57 -6.76
N PRO A 1003 38.04 24.87 -5.86
CA PRO A 1003 37.49 23.75 -5.11
C PRO A 1003 36.57 24.26 -3.99
N ASP A 1004 35.28 24.42 -4.32
CA ASP A 1004 34.11 24.68 -3.46
C ASP A 1004 34.21 25.80 -2.38
N ARG A 1005 33.26 26.75 -2.42
CA ARG A 1005 33.10 27.82 -1.41
C ARG A 1005 32.92 27.32 0.03
N ASN A 1006 32.59 26.04 0.24
CA ASN A 1006 32.46 25.45 1.57
C ASN A 1006 33.80 25.11 2.25
N LEU A 1007 34.84 24.72 1.50
CA LEU A 1007 36.17 24.39 2.07
C LEU A 1007 36.84 25.61 2.72
N LEU A 1008 36.60 26.80 2.16
CA LEU A 1008 37.04 28.09 2.70
C LEU A 1008 36.46 28.44 4.08
N LYS A 1009 35.48 27.67 4.59
CA LYS A 1009 34.90 27.84 5.94
C LYS A 1009 35.45 26.85 6.98
N GLN A 1010 36.33 25.92 6.60
CA GLN A 1010 36.78 24.81 7.47
C GLN A 1010 38.30 24.71 7.65
N LEU A 1011 39.07 25.74 7.25
CA LEU A 1011 40.54 25.72 7.28
C LEU A 1011 41.12 26.77 8.24
N PRO A 1012 41.42 26.41 9.50
CA PRO A 1012 42.32 27.19 10.32
C PRO A 1012 43.78 27.02 9.86
N ASN A 1013 44.53 28.13 9.87
CA ASN A 1013 45.99 28.17 10.02
C ASN A 1013 46.86 27.54 8.91
N ALA A 1014 46.77 28.01 7.66
CA ALA A 1014 47.78 27.76 6.62
C ALA A 1014 48.19 29.05 5.86
N LYS A 1015 49.50 29.28 5.70
CA LYS A 1015 50.03 30.31 4.79
C LYS A 1015 49.90 29.79 3.35
N ILE A 1016 49.41 30.61 2.41
CA ILE A 1016 49.05 30.17 1.05
C ILE A 1016 50.21 29.49 0.29
N GLY A 1017 51.47 29.87 0.57
CA GLY A 1017 52.66 29.24 -0.01
C GLY A 1017 52.91 27.77 0.38
N ASP A 1018 52.17 27.20 1.34
CA ASP A 1018 52.30 25.82 1.79
C ASP A 1018 51.14 24.88 1.35
N MET A 1019 50.22 25.33 0.48
CA MET A 1019 49.11 24.49 -0.02
C MET A 1019 49.58 23.14 -0.62
N SER A 1020 50.73 23.13 -1.29
CA SER A 1020 51.34 21.92 -1.88
C SER A 1020 51.71 20.86 -0.82
N LYS A 1021 51.95 21.25 0.45
CA LYS A 1021 52.18 20.32 1.57
C LYS A 1021 50.88 19.88 2.25
N LEU A 1022 49.88 20.76 2.35
CA LEU A 1022 48.65 20.47 3.09
C LEU A 1022 47.85 19.32 2.44
N LEU A 1023 47.74 19.33 1.10
CA LEU A 1023 47.13 18.25 0.31
C LEU A 1023 47.82 16.89 0.53
N SER A 1024 49.14 16.87 0.78
CA SER A 1024 49.90 15.64 1.04
C SER A 1024 49.60 15.02 2.41
N ASN A 1025 49.15 15.82 3.40
CA ASN A 1025 48.84 15.31 4.73
C ASN A 1025 47.40 14.78 4.84
N HIS A 1026 46.39 15.50 4.33
CA HIS A 1026 44.99 15.02 4.40
C HIS A 1026 44.72 13.78 3.54
N LEU A 1027 45.52 13.50 2.50
CA LEU A 1027 45.32 12.30 1.68
C LEU A 1027 45.64 10.97 2.39
N LYS A 1028 46.29 10.98 3.57
CA LYS A 1028 46.63 9.75 4.31
C LYS A 1028 45.42 8.99 4.86
N GLU A 1029 44.24 9.61 4.90
CA GLU A 1029 43.02 9.01 5.45
C GLU A 1029 42.09 8.42 4.37
N VAL A 1030 42.33 8.73 3.09
CA VAL A 1030 41.51 8.23 1.95
C VAL A 1030 42.16 7.00 1.33
N LYS A 1031 41.69 5.80 1.70
CA LYS A 1031 42.34 4.51 1.40
C LYS A 1031 42.36 4.04 -0.06
N ASN A 1032 41.76 4.75 -1.03
CA ASN A 1032 41.57 4.28 -2.41
C ASN A 1032 42.01 5.30 -3.48
N ILE A 1033 43.31 5.63 -3.54
CA ILE A 1033 43.95 6.25 -4.72
C ILE A 1033 45.24 5.48 -5.02
N SER A 1034 45.43 5.04 -6.26
CA SER A 1034 46.43 4.03 -6.63
C SER A 1034 47.76 4.58 -7.18
N SER A 1035 47.90 5.89 -7.42
CA SER A 1035 49.21 6.48 -7.72
C SER A 1035 49.47 7.82 -7.03
N VAL A 1036 50.70 7.97 -6.51
CA VAL A 1036 51.25 9.25 -6.04
C VAL A 1036 51.48 10.23 -7.20
N LYS A 1037 51.54 9.71 -8.44
CA LYS A 1037 51.78 10.49 -9.65
C LYS A 1037 50.58 11.39 -9.97
N GLU A 1038 49.37 10.85 -9.96
CA GLU A 1038 48.13 11.62 -10.20
C GLU A 1038 47.97 12.73 -9.14
N VAL A 1039 48.34 12.47 -7.89
CA VAL A 1039 48.33 13.48 -6.81
C VAL A 1039 49.36 14.59 -7.06
N MET A 1040 50.58 14.24 -7.52
CA MET A 1040 51.60 15.24 -7.88
C MET A 1040 51.23 16.03 -9.14
N ASP A 1041 50.55 15.41 -10.10
CA ASP A 1041 50.16 16.10 -11.33
C ASP A 1041 48.91 17.00 -11.11
N LEU A 1042 47.93 16.58 -10.28
CA LEU A 1042 46.86 17.45 -9.77
C LEU A 1042 47.40 18.71 -9.06
N ALA A 1043 48.40 18.54 -8.18
CA ALA A 1043 49.05 19.66 -7.49
C ALA A 1043 49.88 20.56 -8.44
N ARG A 1044 50.26 20.07 -9.63
CA ARG A 1044 50.94 20.86 -10.67
C ARG A 1044 49.96 21.51 -11.66
N GLU A 1045 48.73 21.05 -11.71
CA GLU A 1045 47.67 21.61 -12.56
C GLU A 1045 47.01 22.83 -11.91
N SER A 1046 46.94 22.90 -10.58
CA SER A 1046 46.44 24.08 -9.86
C SER A 1046 47.30 25.36 -10.00
N ASP A 1047 48.58 25.20 -10.36
CA ASP A 1047 49.60 26.28 -10.34
C ASP A 1047 49.89 26.89 -11.72
N ARG A 1048 49.26 26.42 -12.81
CA ARG A 1048 49.60 26.88 -14.18
C ARG A 1048 48.64 27.95 -14.71
N SER A 1049 49.16 29.17 -14.86
CA SER A 1049 48.55 30.22 -15.67
C SER A 1049 48.47 29.85 -17.16
N LEU A 1050 47.46 30.34 -17.88
CA LEU A 1050 47.44 30.27 -19.34
C LEU A 1050 48.61 31.06 -19.94
N THR A 1051 49.35 30.46 -20.87
CA THR A 1051 50.40 31.17 -21.64
C THR A 1051 49.78 32.08 -22.70
N PRO A 1052 50.48 33.13 -23.16
CA PRO A 1052 49.99 34.00 -24.24
C PRO A 1052 49.61 33.24 -25.52
N LYS A 1053 50.30 32.13 -25.84
CA LYS A 1053 49.94 31.25 -26.94
C LYS A 1053 48.58 30.56 -26.68
N GLN A 1054 48.38 29.99 -25.49
CA GLN A 1054 47.10 29.37 -25.11
C GLN A 1054 45.94 30.38 -25.11
N CYS A 1055 46.15 31.59 -24.60
CA CYS A 1055 45.16 32.67 -24.71
C CYS A 1055 44.80 32.96 -26.17
N THR A 1056 45.79 33.02 -27.07
CA THR A 1056 45.58 33.27 -28.51
C THR A 1056 44.80 32.13 -29.20
N VAL A 1057 45.09 30.87 -28.86
CA VAL A 1057 44.37 29.69 -29.38
C VAL A 1057 42.93 29.63 -28.87
N LEU A 1058 42.73 29.93 -27.58
CA LEU A 1058 41.39 29.97 -26.99
C LEU A 1058 40.56 31.14 -27.55
N ASP A 1059 41.16 32.30 -27.79
CA ASP A 1059 40.49 33.46 -28.37
C ASP A 1059 39.98 33.17 -29.80
N ALA A 1060 40.80 32.50 -30.62
CA ALA A 1060 40.39 32.01 -31.94
C ALA A 1060 39.27 30.95 -31.85
N SER A 1061 39.35 30.07 -30.85
CA SER A 1061 38.33 29.03 -30.61
C SER A 1061 36.94 29.63 -30.30
N LEU A 1062 36.88 30.76 -29.61
CA LEU A 1062 35.63 31.46 -29.30
C LEU A 1062 34.93 32.02 -30.54
N ASP A 1063 35.65 32.38 -31.60
CA ASP A 1063 35.04 32.77 -32.88
C ASP A 1063 34.47 31.58 -33.67
N THR A 1064 35.03 30.38 -33.49
CA THR A 1064 34.43 29.14 -33.99
C THR A 1064 33.15 28.80 -33.21
N VAL A 1065 33.16 28.83 -31.87
CA VAL A 1065 31.94 28.62 -31.04
C VAL A 1065 30.83 29.63 -31.42
N LYS A 1066 31.17 30.92 -31.54
CA LYS A 1066 30.27 31.97 -32.03
C LYS A 1066 29.70 31.65 -33.43
N SER A 1067 30.50 31.09 -34.32
CA SER A 1067 30.07 30.71 -35.67
C SER A 1067 29.08 29.54 -35.67
N TYR A 1068 29.25 28.55 -34.79
CA TYR A 1068 28.32 27.44 -34.61
C TYR A 1068 26.96 27.90 -34.06
N PHE A 1069 26.94 28.66 -32.96
CA PHE A 1069 25.67 29.20 -32.40
C PHE A 1069 24.96 30.22 -33.33
N HIS A 1070 25.69 30.82 -34.26
CA HIS A 1070 25.10 31.63 -35.33
C HIS A 1070 24.44 30.80 -36.44
N ALA A 1071 24.95 29.59 -36.72
CA ALA A 1071 24.42 28.63 -37.68
C ALA A 1071 24.05 29.24 -39.05
N GLY A 1072 24.94 30.08 -39.60
CA GLY A 1072 24.71 30.75 -40.90
C GLY A 1072 23.52 31.72 -40.95
N GLY A 1073 22.92 32.05 -39.80
CA GLY A 1073 21.73 32.91 -39.69
C GLY A 1073 20.44 32.18 -39.27
N SER A 1074 20.43 30.84 -39.19
CA SER A 1074 19.27 30.09 -38.67
C SER A 1074 19.13 30.19 -37.14
N GLY A 1075 20.27 30.22 -36.44
CA GLY A 1075 20.38 30.28 -34.98
C GLY A 1075 20.31 31.70 -34.40
N LEU A 1076 21.34 32.09 -33.65
CA LEU A 1076 21.42 33.39 -32.98
C LEU A 1076 22.00 34.48 -33.90
N LYS A 1077 21.60 35.74 -33.66
CA LYS A 1077 22.17 36.90 -34.36
C LYS A 1077 23.58 37.17 -33.84
N LYS A 1078 24.56 37.44 -34.71
CA LYS A 1078 25.93 37.82 -34.30
C LYS A 1078 25.94 38.98 -33.30
N SER A 1079 25.13 40.02 -33.55
CA SER A 1079 24.98 41.18 -32.67
C SER A 1079 24.33 40.90 -31.30
N PHE A 1080 23.77 39.70 -31.08
CA PHE A 1080 23.42 39.21 -29.74
C PHE A 1080 24.62 38.49 -29.09
N LEU A 1081 25.30 37.60 -29.83
CA LEU A 1081 26.48 36.85 -29.36
C LEU A 1081 27.62 37.79 -28.95
N GLU A 1082 27.86 38.84 -29.73
CA GLU A 1082 28.89 39.88 -29.48
C GLU A 1082 28.53 40.81 -28.32
N LYS A 1083 27.25 40.89 -27.94
CA LYS A 1083 26.74 41.72 -26.83
C LYS A 1083 26.29 40.92 -25.61
N SER A 1084 26.53 39.60 -25.60
CA SER A 1084 26.25 38.74 -24.45
C SER A 1084 27.19 39.12 -23.30
N ALA A 1085 26.63 39.29 -22.10
CA ALA A 1085 27.38 39.69 -20.92
C ALA A 1085 28.44 38.65 -20.54
N GLU A 1086 28.10 37.38 -20.71
CA GLU A 1086 28.96 36.22 -20.52
C GLU A 1086 30.15 36.25 -21.50
N TYR A 1087 29.89 36.56 -22.78
CA TYR A 1087 30.94 36.65 -23.80
C TYR A 1087 31.90 37.83 -23.55
N GLN A 1088 31.36 38.96 -23.09
CA GLN A 1088 32.16 40.12 -22.70
C GLN A 1088 32.96 39.86 -21.42
N SER A 1089 32.39 39.18 -20.42
CA SER A 1089 33.08 38.75 -19.20
C SER A 1089 34.24 37.80 -19.52
N LEU A 1090 33.99 36.78 -20.35
CA LEU A 1090 35.01 35.84 -20.82
C LEU A 1090 36.16 36.52 -21.58
N LYS A 1091 35.86 37.44 -22.50
CA LYS A 1091 36.86 38.23 -23.23
C LYS A 1091 37.64 39.17 -22.30
N TYR A 1092 36.99 39.77 -21.30
CA TYR A 1092 37.64 40.59 -20.28
C TYR A 1092 38.58 39.74 -19.41
N ALA A 1093 38.13 38.59 -18.92
CA ALA A 1093 38.94 37.65 -18.14
C ALA A 1093 40.18 37.15 -18.92
N LEU A 1094 40.04 36.85 -20.21
CA LEU A 1094 41.16 36.56 -21.11
C LEU A 1094 42.17 37.73 -21.20
N SER A 1095 41.69 38.98 -21.20
CA SER A 1095 42.56 40.16 -21.25
C SER A 1095 43.37 40.39 -19.97
N LEU A 1096 42.89 39.93 -18.81
CA LEU A 1096 43.63 40.10 -17.53
C LEU A 1096 44.97 39.35 -17.54
N TYR A 1097 45.06 38.22 -18.25
CA TYR A 1097 46.29 37.44 -18.36
C TYR A 1097 47.42 38.14 -19.14
N THR A 1098 47.13 39.18 -19.92
CA THR A 1098 48.13 39.92 -20.72
C THR A 1098 48.53 41.28 -20.14
N GLN A 1099 47.97 41.69 -18.99
CA GLN A 1099 48.24 42.98 -18.36
C GLN A 1099 49.51 42.99 -17.48
N THR A 1100 50.10 44.17 -17.29
CA THR A 1100 51.23 44.40 -16.37
C THR A 1100 50.80 44.30 -14.90
N THR A 1101 51.76 44.11 -13.99
CA THR A 1101 51.47 43.94 -12.55
C THR A 1101 50.83 45.19 -11.97
N ASP A 1102 51.39 46.37 -12.26
CA ASP A 1102 50.82 47.65 -11.84
C ASP A 1102 49.40 47.86 -12.38
N GLN A 1103 49.11 47.47 -13.64
CA GLN A 1103 47.77 47.63 -14.20
C GLN A 1103 46.74 46.73 -13.49
N LEU A 1104 47.11 45.50 -13.12
CA LEU A 1104 46.25 44.61 -12.32
C LEU A 1104 46.04 45.15 -10.89
N ILE A 1105 47.07 45.77 -10.29
CA ILE A 1105 46.98 46.41 -8.96
C ILE A 1105 46.07 47.66 -9.00
N LYS A 1106 46.22 48.53 -10.00
CA LYS A 1106 45.32 49.69 -10.24
C LYS A 1106 43.88 49.23 -10.40
N THR A 1107 43.66 48.19 -11.23
CA THR A 1107 42.34 47.59 -11.49
C THR A 1107 41.72 47.00 -10.22
N PHE A 1108 42.51 46.33 -9.37
CA PHE A 1108 42.04 45.81 -8.07
C PHE A 1108 41.57 46.94 -7.16
N ILE A 1109 42.39 47.98 -6.97
CA ILE A 1109 42.12 49.08 -6.03
C ILE A 1109 40.91 49.91 -6.49
N ALA A 1110 40.77 50.15 -7.79
CA ALA A 1110 39.63 50.89 -8.36
C ALA A 1110 38.29 50.17 -8.14
N LEU A 1111 38.24 48.85 -8.37
CA LEU A 1111 37.02 48.04 -8.31
C LEU A 1111 36.56 47.72 -6.88
N GLN A 1112 37.48 47.47 -5.96
CA GLN A 1112 37.16 47.07 -4.58
C GLN A 1112 36.52 48.24 -3.81
N LYS A 1113 35.22 48.17 -3.50
CA LYS A 1113 34.45 49.29 -2.94
C LYS A 1113 33.95 49.13 -1.49
N GLU A 1114 33.87 47.92 -0.97
CA GLU A 1114 33.42 47.65 0.42
C GLU A 1114 34.54 46.91 1.17
N GLN A 1115 35.12 47.50 2.22
CA GLN A 1115 36.16 46.84 3.04
C GLN A 1115 36.10 47.12 4.57
N ASP A 1116 35.18 47.97 5.06
CA ASP A 1116 35.12 48.38 6.46
C ASP A 1116 34.37 47.41 7.39
N SER A 1117 35.01 47.00 8.50
CA SER A 1117 34.35 46.40 9.68
C SER A 1117 35.25 46.51 10.92
N PRO A 1118 34.75 46.63 12.16
CA PRO A 1118 35.57 47.16 13.27
C PRO A 1118 36.13 46.12 14.26
N SER A 1119 37.36 46.40 14.70
CA SER A 1119 37.99 45.96 15.96
C SER A 1119 39.10 46.96 16.31
N GLN A 1120 39.77 46.83 17.47
CA GLN A 1120 40.81 47.74 17.96
C GLN A 1120 41.98 46.94 18.53
N GLU A 1121 43.24 47.34 18.23
CA GLU A 1121 44.52 47.07 18.94
C GLU A 1121 45.72 47.57 18.05
N GLU A 1122 46.98 47.20 18.33
CA GLU A 1122 48.21 47.97 17.93
C GLU A 1122 48.55 48.04 16.41
N PRO A 1123 48.44 49.19 15.72
CA PRO A 1123 48.50 49.26 14.25
C PRO A 1123 49.90 49.42 13.63
N VAL A 1124 50.22 48.52 12.71
CA VAL A 1124 51.30 48.61 11.72
C VAL A 1124 50.72 49.16 10.41
N VAL A 1125 51.32 50.18 9.79
CA VAL A 1125 50.78 50.84 8.59
C VAL A 1125 51.62 50.54 7.36
N HIS A 1126 50.98 50.07 6.30
CA HIS A 1126 51.55 49.77 5.00
C HIS A 1126 50.93 50.67 3.92
N ILE A 1127 51.69 51.05 2.90
CA ILE A 1127 51.14 51.65 1.68
C ILE A 1127 51.23 50.68 0.51
N VAL A 1128 50.17 50.64 -0.29
CA VAL A 1128 50.00 49.70 -1.41
C VAL A 1128 49.46 50.46 -2.62
N GLY A 1129 49.98 50.12 -3.80
CA GLY A 1129 49.67 50.74 -5.09
C GLY A 1129 50.78 50.53 -6.10
N PRO A 1130 50.64 51.06 -7.33
CA PRO A 1130 51.61 50.93 -8.42
C PRO A 1130 52.92 51.68 -8.14
N ASN A 1131 53.97 51.43 -8.92
CA ASN A 1131 55.16 52.29 -8.99
C ASN A 1131 55.88 52.56 -7.63
N GLN A 1132 55.74 51.64 -6.67
CA GLN A 1132 56.29 51.73 -5.31
C GLN A 1132 57.75 51.26 -5.18
N ALA A 1133 58.54 51.21 -6.27
CA ALA A 1133 59.94 50.76 -6.25
C ALA A 1133 60.81 51.59 -5.27
N ASP A 1134 61.73 50.91 -4.57
CA ASP A 1134 62.76 51.45 -3.66
C ASP A 1134 62.33 52.42 -2.53
N LYS A 1135 61.01 52.56 -2.28
CA LYS A 1135 60.45 53.41 -1.21
C LYS A 1135 60.11 52.62 0.07
N LYS A 1136 60.05 53.31 1.22
CA LYS A 1136 59.60 52.71 2.48
C LYS A 1136 58.09 52.47 2.46
N ARG A 1137 57.69 51.21 2.21
CA ARG A 1137 56.28 50.78 2.12
C ARG A 1137 55.61 50.42 3.46
N LYS A 1138 56.35 50.45 4.58
CA LYS A 1138 55.90 50.00 5.91
C LYS A 1138 56.43 50.89 7.04
N PHE A 1139 55.55 51.22 7.99
CA PHE A 1139 55.88 51.81 9.30
C PHE A 1139 55.17 51.03 10.41
N ALA A 1140 55.65 51.14 11.65
CA ALA A 1140 55.08 50.51 12.84
C ALA A 1140 55.28 51.42 14.05
N THR A 1141 54.30 51.45 14.94
CA THR A 1141 54.35 52.17 16.22
C THR A 1141 55.18 51.42 17.26
N LYS A 1142 55.52 52.08 18.37
CA LYS A 1142 56.09 51.40 19.56
C LYS A 1142 55.01 50.67 20.35
N THR A 1143 55.25 49.39 20.64
CA THR A 1143 54.42 48.49 21.47
C THR A 1143 54.08 49.06 22.85
N LYS A 1144 52.86 48.80 23.34
CA LYS A 1144 52.33 49.25 24.63
C LYS A 1144 51.76 48.09 25.43
N THR A 1145 52.45 47.69 26.49
CA THR A 1145 52.08 46.57 27.35
C THR A 1145 50.84 46.86 28.20
N ASN A 1146 50.05 45.81 28.46
CA ASN A 1146 48.88 45.79 29.36
C ASN A 1146 47.83 46.90 29.13
N ASN A 1147 47.56 47.28 27.87
CA ASN A 1147 46.52 48.26 27.55
C ASN A 1147 45.60 47.76 26.41
N TRP A 1148 44.30 47.61 26.72
CA TRP A 1148 43.25 47.20 25.77
C TRP A 1148 42.73 48.35 24.89
N ALA A 1149 43.11 49.61 25.18
CA ALA A 1149 42.78 50.79 24.37
C ALA A 1149 44.03 51.68 24.14
N PRO A 1150 45.08 51.16 23.48
CA PRO A 1150 46.33 51.88 23.30
C PRO A 1150 46.18 53.03 22.28
N LYS A 1151 46.45 54.26 22.74
CA LYS A 1151 46.49 55.46 21.87
C LYS A 1151 47.89 55.67 21.32
N PHE A 1152 48.04 55.85 20.01
CA PHE A 1152 49.32 56.09 19.34
C PHE A 1152 49.34 57.48 18.70
N ASN A 1153 50.37 58.26 19.02
CA ASN A 1153 50.54 59.64 18.56
C ASN A 1153 51.85 59.74 17.75
N GLU A 1154 52.00 58.87 16.75
CA GLU A 1154 53.16 58.83 15.85
C GLU A 1154 52.73 59.30 14.45
N VAL A 1155 53.64 59.97 13.72
CA VAL A 1155 53.38 60.51 12.37
C VAL A 1155 54.23 59.74 11.37
N PHE A 1156 53.59 59.16 10.35
CA PHE A 1156 54.25 58.39 9.29
C PHE A 1156 54.17 59.13 7.95
N TYR A 1157 55.31 59.24 7.28
CA TYR A 1157 55.43 59.93 5.99
C TYR A 1157 55.62 58.92 4.87
N PHE A 1158 54.60 58.78 4.02
CA PHE A 1158 54.66 57.97 2.80
C PHE A 1158 54.93 58.87 1.59
N ILE A 1159 55.71 58.36 0.64
CA ILE A 1159 56.05 59.05 -0.61
C ILE A 1159 55.42 58.27 -1.76
N LEU A 1160 54.54 58.92 -2.54
CA LEU A 1160 53.87 58.32 -3.69
C LEU A 1160 54.76 58.35 -4.95
N GLY A 1161 54.32 57.72 -6.03
CA GLY A 1161 54.87 57.95 -7.38
C GLY A 1161 54.23 59.19 -8.02
N ASN A 1162 54.99 59.93 -8.85
CA ASN A 1162 54.46 61.09 -9.57
C ASN A 1162 53.70 60.72 -10.87
N GLU A 1163 53.66 59.43 -11.23
CA GLU A 1163 53.05 58.92 -12.47
C GLU A 1163 51.57 58.55 -12.33
N ASP A 1164 51.06 58.45 -11.10
CA ASP A 1164 49.77 57.84 -10.79
C ASP A 1164 48.96 58.68 -9.79
N GLU A 1165 47.67 58.84 -10.06
CA GLU A 1165 46.73 59.57 -9.21
C GLU A 1165 46.53 58.88 -7.85
N LEU A 1166 46.19 59.69 -6.83
CA LEU A 1166 45.93 59.24 -5.45
C LEU A 1166 44.94 58.07 -5.35
N GLU A 1167 43.99 57.95 -6.28
CA GLU A 1167 43.01 56.86 -6.28
C GLU A 1167 43.60 55.47 -6.45
N ASN A 1168 44.78 55.38 -7.06
CA ASN A 1168 45.50 54.11 -7.31
C ASN A 1168 46.23 53.59 -6.06
N TYR A 1169 46.11 54.26 -4.92
CA TYR A 1169 46.83 53.95 -3.69
C TYR A 1169 45.90 53.79 -2.48
N GLU A 1170 46.29 52.89 -1.59
CA GLU A 1170 45.62 52.62 -0.32
C GLU A 1170 46.63 52.42 0.82
N LEU A 1171 46.20 52.77 2.04
CA LEU A 1171 46.92 52.49 3.28
C LEU A 1171 46.25 51.31 3.99
N ILE A 1172 47.01 50.25 4.25
CA ILE A 1172 46.56 49.09 5.02
C ILE A 1172 47.08 49.22 6.45
N PHE A 1173 46.16 49.15 7.42
CA PHE A 1173 46.45 49.19 8.85
C PHE A 1173 46.30 47.77 9.41
N GLN A 1174 47.33 47.21 10.03
CA GLN A 1174 47.32 45.85 10.59
C GLN A 1174 47.55 45.89 12.10
N ALA A 1175 46.54 45.59 12.92
CA ALA A 1175 46.72 45.44 14.37
C ALA A 1175 47.41 44.10 14.69
N LYS A 1176 48.50 44.11 15.47
CA LYS A 1176 49.23 42.87 15.85
C LYS A 1176 49.56 42.80 17.34
N ASP A 1177 49.48 41.59 17.89
CA ASP A 1177 49.83 41.23 19.27
C ASP A 1177 51.31 40.79 19.30
N TYR A 1178 52.14 41.53 20.02
CA TYR A 1178 53.58 41.33 20.07
C TYR A 1178 53.94 40.09 20.89
N CYS A 1179 54.30 39.01 20.19
CA CYS A 1179 54.63 37.73 20.81
C CYS A 1179 56.16 37.55 20.93
N PHE A 1180 56.71 37.74 22.13
CA PHE A 1180 58.14 37.50 22.38
C PHE A 1180 58.55 36.08 21.92
N ALA A 1181 59.62 36.01 21.11
CA ALA A 1181 60.15 34.81 20.47
C ALA A 1181 59.21 34.02 19.53
N ARG A 1182 58.13 34.63 19.01
CA ARG A 1182 57.29 34.07 17.93
C ARG A 1182 56.99 35.14 16.86
N GLU A 1183 56.27 34.80 15.80
CA GLU A 1183 55.71 35.80 14.87
C GLU A 1183 54.58 36.58 15.56
N ASP A 1184 54.50 37.89 15.33
CA ASP A 1184 53.43 38.75 15.87
C ASP A 1184 52.05 38.30 15.36
N ARG A 1185 51.10 38.09 16.27
CA ARG A 1185 49.79 37.54 15.92
C ARG A 1185 48.89 38.66 15.38
N LEU A 1186 48.41 38.52 14.14
CA LEU A 1186 47.48 39.47 13.55
C LEU A 1186 46.13 39.45 14.29
N ILE A 1187 45.70 40.62 14.75
CA ILE A 1187 44.46 40.86 15.51
C ILE A 1187 43.34 41.33 14.58
N GLY A 1188 43.65 42.24 13.65
CA GLY A 1188 42.71 42.80 12.68
C GLY A 1188 43.41 43.63 11.59
N VAL A 1189 42.70 43.91 10.49
CA VAL A 1189 43.20 44.64 9.31
C VAL A 1189 42.14 45.62 8.81
N GLY A 1190 42.48 46.90 8.73
CA GLY A 1190 41.70 47.94 8.07
C GLY A 1190 42.37 48.44 6.80
N VAL A 1191 41.60 49.11 5.95
CA VAL A 1191 42.10 49.72 4.70
C VAL A 1191 41.54 51.13 4.58
N LEU A 1192 42.37 52.05 4.09
CA LEU A 1192 41.98 53.43 3.83
C LEU A 1192 42.42 53.80 2.41
N GLN A 1193 41.45 53.95 1.50
CA GLN A 1193 41.72 54.27 0.10
C GLN A 1193 41.98 55.77 -0.05
N LEU A 1194 43.06 56.17 -0.72
CA LEU A 1194 43.46 57.57 -0.78
C LEU A 1194 42.57 58.43 -1.71
N ARG A 1195 41.73 57.82 -2.56
CA ARG A 1195 40.66 58.52 -3.31
C ARG A 1195 39.78 59.37 -2.40
N SER A 1196 39.39 58.86 -1.24
CA SER A 1196 38.51 59.53 -0.28
C SER A 1196 39.10 60.80 0.37
N PHE A 1197 40.37 61.13 0.05
CA PHE A 1197 41.10 62.26 0.64
C PHE A 1197 41.66 63.23 -0.42
N ALA A 1198 41.58 62.89 -1.71
CA ALA A 1198 42.17 63.67 -2.80
C ALA A 1198 41.66 65.12 -2.87
N GLU A 1199 40.38 65.34 -2.57
CA GLU A 1199 39.74 66.67 -2.58
C GLU A 1199 39.96 67.48 -1.30
N HIS A 1200 40.30 66.83 -0.18
CA HIS A 1200 40.17 67.43 1.17
C HIS A 1200 41.51 67.91 1.78
N GLY A 1201 42.65 67.45 1.26
CA GLY A 1201 44.00 67.90 1.66
C GLY A 1201 44.49 67.47 3.05
N SER A 1202 43.61 67.46 4.06
CA SER A 1202 43.85 66.90 5.40
C SER A 1202 42.54 66.43 6.02
N CYS A 1203 42.55 65.32 6.74
CA CYS A 1203 41.34 64.77 7.37
C CYS A 1203 41.70 63.92 8.59
N ALA A 1204 40.77 63.84 9.56
CA ALA A 1204 40.82 62.91 10.68
C ALA A 1204 39.68 61.90 10.52
N CYS A 1205 40.02 60.60 10.44
CA CYS A 1205 39.06 59.52 10.20
C CYS A 1205 39.33 58.32 11.12
N TRP A 1206 38.29 57.52 11.38
CA TRP A 1206 38.39 56.25 12.08
C TRP A 1206 38.48 55.11 11.07
N VAL A 1207 39.63 54.46 10.96
CA VAL A 1207 39.80 53.26 10.13
C VAL A 1207 39.34 52.03 10.90
N GLN A 1208 38.44 51.23 10.32
CA GLN A 1208 37.90 50.04 10.97
C GLN A 1208 38.76 48.80 10.69
N LEU A 1209 39.13 48.03 11.71
CA LEU A 1209 39.98 46.83 11.58
C LEU A 1209 39.16 45.53 11.50
N GLY A 1210 38.99 44.94 10.33
CA GLY A 1210 38.28 43.67 10.14
C GLY A 1210 39.11 42.44 10.54
N ARG A 1211 38.49 41.27 10.76
CA ARG A 1211 39.22 40.00 11.00
C ARG A 1211 40.03 39.52 9.78
N ARG A 1212 39.61 39.95 8.60
CA ARG A 1212 40.17 39.76 7.25
C ARG A 1212 39.58 40.87 6.37
N GLN A 1213 40.31 41.33 5.36
CA GLN A 1213 39.73 42.23 4.35
C GLN A 1213 38.64 41.51 3.55
N TYR A 1214 37.52 42.17 3.27
CA TYR A 1214 36.59 41.70 2.24
C TYR A 1214 37.23 41.87 0.87
N ILE A 1215 37.06 40.88 -0.01
CA ILE A 1215 37.57 40.87 -1.37
C ILE A 1215 36.47 40.26 -2.22
N ASP A 1216 36.06 40.95 -3.28
CA ASP A 1216 35.02 40.46 -4.18
C ASP A 1216 35.57 39.39 -5.15
N ASP A 1217 34.68 38.71 -5.87
CA ASP A 1217 35.07 37.63 -6.78
C ASP A 1217 36.04 38.11 -7.89
N THR A 1218 35.98 39.38 -8.31
CA THR A 1218 36.93 39.94 -9.28
C THR A 1218 38.29 40.22 -8.64
N GLY A 1219 38.32 40.78 -7.44
CA GLY A 1219 39.54 40.95 -6.64
C GLY A 1219 40.24 39.61 -6.35
N LEU A 1220 39.48 38.55 -6.09
CA LEU A 1220 40.03 37.19 -5.90
C LEU A 1220 40.64 36.62 -7.18
N ILE A 1221 40.03 36.86 -8.35
CA ILE A 1221 40.60 36.48 -9.66
C ILE A 1221 41.92 37.25 -9.91
N LEU A 1222 41.92 38.57 -9.73
CA LEU A 1222 43.10 39.43 -9.89
C LEU A 1222 44.24 39.00 -8.96
N LEU A 1223 43.95 38.71 -7.69
CA LEU A 1223 44.94 38.18 -6.75
C LEU A 1223 45.50 36.82 -7.15
N ARG A 1224 44.70 35.94 -7.77
CA ARG A 1224 45.19 34.64 -8.23
C ARG A 1224 46.12 34.79 -9.45
N ILE A 1225 45.78 35.68 -10.40
CA ILE A 1225 46.65 36.04 -11.54
C ILE A 1225 47.95 36.69 -11.07
N LEU A 1226 47.89 37.55 -10.04
CA LEU A 1226 49.08 38.14 -9.41
C LEU A 1226 49.90 37.09 -8.63
N SER A 1227 49.27 36.13 -7.96
CA SER A 1227 49.97 35.13 -7.14
C SER A 1227 50.88 34.21 -7.97
N GLN A 1228 50.51 33.96 -9.23
CA GLN A 1228 51.28 33.16 -10.20
C GLN A 1228 52.54 33.90 -10.71
N ARG A 1229 52.71 35.20 -10.42
CA ARG A 1229 53.90 36.00 -10.76
C ARG A 1229 54.98 35.84 -9.71
N HIS A 1230 55.42 34.61 -9.44
CA HIS A 1230 56.32 34.28 -8.33
C HIS A 1230 57.69 35.00 -8.36
N TYR A 1231 58.12 35.48 -9.53
CA TYR A 1231 59.35 36.26 -9.74
C TYR A 1231 59.18 37.76 -9.50
N ASP A 1232 57.95 38.24 -9.31
CA ASP A 1232 57.61 39.64 -9.10
C ASP A 1232 57.38 39.90 -7.60
N GLU A 1233 58.37 40.51 -6.93
CA GLU A 1233 58.29 40.82 -5.50
C GLU A 1233 57.20 41.86 -5.17
N ILE A 1234 56.72 42.66 -6.13
CA ILE A 1234 55.60 43.59 -5.91
C ILE A 1234 54.29 42.80 -5.89
N ALA A 1235 54.04 41.95 -6.89
CA ALA A 1235 52.88 41.07 -6.92
C ALA A 1235 52.83 40.14 -5.70
N LYS A 1236 53.97 39.56 -5.33
CA LYS A 1236 54.15 38.67 -4.17
C LYS A 1236 53.91 39.38 -2.83
N GLN A 1237 54.37 40.62 -2.67
CA GLN A 1237 54.06 41.43 -1.47
C GLN A 1237 52.58 41.84 -1.43
N PHE A 1238 52.01 42.26 -2.56
CA PHE A 1238 50.60 42.64 -2.69
C PHE A 1238 49.68 41.49 -2.30
N VAL A 1239 49.90 40.30 -2.89
CA VAL A 1239 49.14 39.09 -2.58
C VAL A 1239 49.26 38.72 -1.10
N LYS A 1240 50.46 38.78 -0.51
CA LYS A 1240 50.64 38.53 0.92
C LYS A 1240 49.82 39.50 1.79
N LEU A 1241 49.92 40.81 1.54
CA LEU A 1241 49.23 41.84 2.32
C LEU A 1241 47.70 41.73 2.25
N LYS A 1242 47.15 41.37 1.08
CA LYS A 1242 45.71 41.16 0.89
C LYS A 1242 45.20 39.81 1.41
N THR A 1243 46.06 38.83 1.70
CA THR A 1243 45.65 37.47 2.13
C THR A 1243 45.94 37.13 3.60
N GLU A 1244 46.67 37.98 4.34
CA GLU A 1244 46.83 37.84 5.79
C GLU A 1244 45.47 37.95 6.53
N SER A 1245 45.24 37.08 7.51
CA SER A 1245 44.00 37.03 8.33
C SER A 1245 44.25 36.58 9.77
N ARG A 1246 43.32 36.88 10.68
CA ARG A 1246 43.44 36.53 12.12
C ARG A 1246 43.38 35.01 12.31
N TYR A 1247 44.39 34.45 12.97
CA TYR A 1247 44.40 33.05 13.44
C TYR A 1247 43.28 32.82 14.45
N GLU A 1248 42.44 31.81 14.25
CA GLU A 1248 41.46 31.36 15.26
C GLU A 1248 42.19 30.66 16.43
N SER A 1249 41.63 30.76 17.64
CA SER A 1249 42.11 30.05 18.82
C SER A 1249 41.32 28.75 18.98
N GLU A 1250 42.01 27.64 19.29
CA GLU A 1250 41.37 26.36 19.55
C GLU A 1250 40.44 26.41 20.78
N LEU A 1251 39.26 25.84 20.65
CA LEU A 1251 38.26 25.75 21.72
C LEU A 1251 38.55 24.54 22.62
N HIS A 1252 39.24 24.76 23.73
CA HIS A 1252 39.10 23.87 24.89
C HIS A 1252 37.69 23.97 25.47
N THR A 1253 37.19 22.86 26.02
CA THR A 1253 35.76 22.60 26.24
C THR A 1253 35.28 22.87 27.67
N THR A 1254 33.94 22.96 27.80
CA THR A 1254 33.13 23.02 29.04
C THR A 1254 33.06 24.37 29.78
N GLY A 1255 31.85 24.80 30.17
CA GLY A 1255 31.62 26.06 30.91
C GLY A 1255 30.26 26.72 30.64
N SER A 1256 29.21 26.23 31.30
CA SER A 1256 27.82 26.74 31.40
C SER A 1256 27.51 28.22 31.07
N SER A 1257 26.50 28.42 30.21
CA SER A 1257 25.44 29.46 30.23
C SER A 1257 25.76 30.95 30.50
N PHE A 1258 25.28 31.83 29.62
CA PHE A 1258 24.10 32.67 29.92
C PHE A 1258 23.41 33.15 28.62
N GLN A 1259 22.14 33.56 28.71
CA GLN A 1259 21.32 33.95 27.55
C GLN A 1259 21.58 35.39 27.10
N LEU A 1260 21.51 35.64 25.79
CA LEU A 1260 21.19 36.95 25.25
C LEU A 1260 19.70 37.23 25.42
N ASP A 1261 19.34 38.42 25.89
CA ASP A 1261 18.09 39.06 25.49
C ASP A 1261 18.24 40.59 25.49
N LYS A 1262 17.52 41.23 24.56
CA LYS A 1262 17.25 42.67 24.35
C LYS A 1262 18.13 43.72 25.06
N LEU A 1263 18.62 44.68 24.26
CA LEU A 1263 18.02 46.02 24.27
C LEU A 1263 18.30 46.80 22.98
N SER A 1264 17.24 47.33 22.37
CA SER A 1264 17.30 48.34 21.32
C SER A 1264 16.45 49.54 21.70
N ALA A 1265 17.10 50.68 21.92
CA ALA A 1265 16.52 52.02 22.05
C ALA A 1265 17.64 53.01 21.67
N ASN A 1266 17.58 53.69 20.53
CA ASN A 1266 16.73 54.84 20.16
C ASN A 1266 17.29 56.19 20.64
N SER A 1267 17.06 57.22 19.81
CA SER A 1267 17.27 58.66 20.09
C SER A 1267 18.75 59.11 20.18
N THR A 1268 19.14 60.31 19.73
CA THR A 1268 18.42 61.34 18.94
C THR A 1268 19.41 62.21 18.15
N ALA A 1269 18.85 63.03 17.26
CA ALA A 1269 19.44 64.16 16.52
C ALA A 1269 20.77 64.77 17.05
N GLY A 1270 21.70 64.98 16.11
CA GLY A 1270 23.00 65.63 16.28
C GLY A 1270 23.73 65.66 14.93
#